data_AF-A0AAU3CYE1-F1
#
_entry.id   AF-A0AAU3CYE1-F1
#
_cell.length_a   1.000
_cell.length_b   1.000
_cell.length_c   1.000
_cell.angle_alpha   90.00
_cell.angle_beta   90.00
_cell.angle_gamma   90.00
#
_symmetry.space_group_name_H-M   'P 1'
#
loop_
_entity.id
_entity.type
_entity.pdbx_description
1 polymer ?
#
loop_
_entity_poly.entity_id
_entity_poly.type
_entity_poly.pdbx_seq_one_letter_code
_entity_poly.pdbx_strand_id
1 'polypeptide(L)'
;MSLHPTTAPDAPDAPGPQASPASPASPGSPGSPGSPDEALAVLTDPAAPYLIGVRHHAPSLAAAMPALLDEAKPDVLLVELPAEMQEWLPWLGHEETRAPVALAAAPGDGGSGGSGGGPAFYPFADFSPELAAVRWAARHGVPVLACDLPLADRAWGEGRDGAAREAAPGLAGALRARLTGRPGDDLWDRLVEATAPGSPPEALRRAALLTGWALRADAAASGGVPELDLRRERWMRARIGEATARGERAAVVVGAFHAPALTGSALARRGDGCAPAVMGEPAETTVPAVGKGDEDVVAPGAGGPGAGPAGSPVGWITSLIPYAYALLDERSGYPAGIRDPGWQDMVLRAAGDPAALEEALTSAAVRVCAALRDLGHPSGPADAREITRLASDLARLRGLPAAGRGELVEAVQTVLAQGEPYGRGRAVARAMERVLVGTRTGRPAPDAPRSGLVPAVEAEVAGLGLPGPENASGAARDLRLDPLRSDLDRRRELLLRRLTVCGVPYGEAKEVVGAGGAEALTSRWEVRWTPATAAMLTAAGVRGVTAAQAAEGVLRERRRAEGDAGGSTAAQVLKGLAEAAECGLPTLVDERLDDVAEVLPLAGTLPELLAAVALSDRLRSGHVPGLGADGERSARAVAVAELLTSAAVRQVDGLTGSEDPADAHALLELAHRADLSGGIRLTDALARLAADGSPLMRGAAGAVRVLLGQESARAFGDRVASWVDGAVDADSRSALTARLSGLLAAAGPLLEAAAPALEPLLGRVSELSDREFLDRLPALRGGFDTLSPAARDRLLSAVEERLGTERVADTDGLDPAALAAWTGADLAARAALRSLGLLPASRGAEQAPVAEAVAVTAEVVAVTAEVVTDKAVGDTAVGADAAGAESGSSGVDGLGRRIAPADRWRLLLGRRSDRLPSSARALATALDELYGTGRGEGSRGDLTGPGTGGRREASYPGVREWSQELAALFGPGIREEVLAAAAASGRRDVLAELDADSVRPSVDLLRTVLRHAGGLPEARLAALRPLVRRLVEELTRQLATRLRPALHGTALPRPSRRPGGGLDLPRTLRANLATARRGPDGTVRVIPEHPVFRTRARRAADWRLILVTDVSGSMEASTVWAALTASVLAGVPTLSTHFLAFSTEVMDLTGHVEDPLSLLLEVSVGGGTHIAAGLRHARELVTVPSRTLVVVVSDFEEGYPLGGLLAEVRALVGAGCHVLGCASLDDTGRPRYSTGVAGQLVAAGMPVAALSPLELARWVGEKIA
;
A
#
# COMPACT_ATOMS: atom_id res chain seq x y z
N MET A 1 -73.04 -7.67 -2.23
CA MET A 1 -73.24 -8.15 -0.85
C MET A 1 -72.63 -7.08 0.05
N SER A 2 -73.40 -6.08 0.54
CA SER A 2 -74.38 -6.18 1.64
C SER A 2 -73.64 -6.46 2.96
N LEU A 3 -73.61 -5.60 3.99
CA LEU A 3 -74.63 -4.65 4.50
C LEU A 3 -74.04 -3.37 5.18
N HIS A 4 -74.86 -2.32 5.25
CA HIS A 4 -74.78 -1.12 6.14
C HIS A 4 -75.50 -1.41 7.49
N PRO A 5 -75.70 -0.51 8.50
CA PRO A 5 -75.73 0.99 8.54
C PRO A 5 -74.82 1.59 9.67
N THR A 6 -74.80 2.86 10.12
CA THR A 6 -75.81 3.95 10.36
C THR A 6 -75.09 5.34 10.35
N THR A 7 -75.49 6.35 9.55
CA THR A 7 -76.38 7.53 9.86
C THR A 7 -75.93 8.44 11.03
N ALA A 8 -76.00 9.79 11.07
CA ALA A 8 -76.48 10.89 10.18
C ALA A 8 -76.39 12.24 11.00
N PRO A 9 -76.82 13.45 10.55
CA PRO A 9 -76.55 14.17 9.28
C PRO A 9 -76.37 15.73 9.39
N ASP A 10 -76.22 16.37 8.22
CA ASP A 10 -76.73 17.70 7.77
C ASP A 10 -76.19 19.10 8.21
N ALA A 11 -76.17 19.96 7.18
CA ALA A 11 -75.96 21.43 7.14
C ALA A 11 -77.36 22.14 6.93
N PRO A 12 -77.54 23.43 6.49
CA PRO A 12 -76.59 24.50 6.10
C PRO A 12 -76.94 25.96 6.58
N ASP A 13 -76.11 26.93 6.12
CA ASP A 13 -76.33 28.37 5.83
C ASP A 13 -76.94 29.41 6.83
N ALA A 14 -76.10 30.45 7.11
CA ALA A 14 -76.37 31.91 7.24
C ALA A 14 -77.46 32.45 8.24
N PRO A 15 -77.48 33.76 8.64
CA PRO A 15 -76.68 34.94 8.22
C PRO A 15 -76.05 35.78 9.40
N GLY A 16 -75.47 36.95 9.12
CA GLY A 16 -74.87 37.89 10.11
C GLY A 16 -75.88 38.77 10.90
N PRO A 17 -75.45 39.66 11.83
CA PRO A 17 -74.95 40.99 11.41
C PRO A 17 -73.92 41.74 12.33
N GLN A 18 -73.33 42.81 11.78
CA GLN A 18 -72.88 44.12 12.35
C GLN A 18 -72.43 44.28 13.84
N ALA A 19 -71.26 44.91 14.07
CA ALA A 19 -71.14 46.31 14.59
C ALA A 19 -69.68 46.75 14.85
N SER A 20 -69.33 48.00 14.50
CA SER A 20 -68.12 48.73 14.95
C SER A 20 -68.53 49.87 15.91
N PRO A 21 -67.64 50.44 16.75
CA PRO A 21 -66.91 51.65 16.32
C PRO A 21 -65.47 51.86 16.87
N ALA A 22 -64.82 52.93 16.38
CA ALA A 22 -63.45 53.43 16.61
C ALA A 22 -63.00 53.60 18.09
N SER A 23 -61.71 53.69 18.46
CA SER A 23 -60.66 54.69 18.08
C SER A 23 -59.31 54.35 18.79
N PRO A 24 -58.18 55.07 18.57
CA PRO A 24 -57.70 55.83 17.40
C PRO A 24 -56.31 55.34 16.91
N ALA A 25 -55.76 55.96 15.85
CA ALA A 25 -54.44 55.63 15.32
C ALA A 25 -53.26 56.10 16.21
N SER A 26 -52.19 55.30 16.27
CA SER A 26 -50.84 55.75 16.63
C SER A 26 -49.97 55.83 15.37
N PRO A 27 -49.08 56.84 15.26
CA PRO A 27 -48.29 57.04 14.04
C PRO A 27 -47.07 56.09 13.96
N GLY A 28 -46.90 55.46 12.80
CA GLY A 28 -45.61 55.03 12.24
C GLY A 28 -44.73 54.09 13.07
N SER A 29 -44.89 52.78 12.89
CA SER A 29 -43.75 51.85 12.99
C SER A 29 -43.12 51.67 11.61
N PRO A 30 -41.79 51.88 11.45
CA PRO A 30 -41.13 51.75 10.16
C PRO A 30 -40.90 50.27 9.79
N GLY A 31 -41.11 49.93 8.51
CA GLY A 31 -40.54 48.72 7.92
C GLY A 31 -41.39 47.44 8.02
N SER A 32 -42.58 47.42 7.41
CA SER A 32 -42.95 46.20 6.68
C SER A 32 -42.01 46.08 5.48
N PRO A 33 -41.48 44.89 5.14
CA PRO A 33 -40.79 44.71 3.86
C PRO A 33 -41.76 45.07 2.73
N GLY A 34 -41.29 45.88 1.77
CA GLY A 34 -42.09 46.25 0.59
C GLY A 34 -42.51 45.00 -0.20
N SER A 35 -43.53 45.14 -1.04
CA SER A 35 -43.95 44.04 -1.90
C SER A 35 -42.79 43.62 -2.83
N PRO A 36 -42.72 42.35 -3.26
CA PRO A 36 -41.67 41.89 -4.18
C PRO A 36 -41.61 42.71 -5.48
N ASP A 37 -42.76 43.19 -5.97
CA ASP A 37 -42.85 44.01 -7.17
C ASP A 37 -42.28 45.42 -6.97
N GLU A 38 -42.50 46.05 -5.81
CA GLU A 38 -41.88 47.34 -5.44
C GLU A 38 -40.36 47.20 -5.26
N ALA A 39 -39.92 46.13 -4.58
CA ALA A 39 -38.50 45.84 -4.40
C ALA A 39 -37.80 45.62 -5.74
N LEU A 40 -38.45 44.87 -6.65
CA LEU A 40 -37.93 44.63 -7.99
C LEU A 40 -37.89 45.89 -8.84
N ALA A 41 -38.92 46.74 -8.78
CA ALA A 41 -38.94 48.01 -9.50
C ALA A 41 -37.75 48.91 -9.15
N VAL A 42 -37.36 48.96 -7.85
CA VAL A 42 -36.17 49.70 -7.39
C VAL A 42 -34.87 49.01 -7.83
N LEU A 43 -34.81 47.68 -7.82
CA LEU A 43 -33.64 46.90 -8.25
C LEU A 43 -33.39 46.95 -9.77
N THR A 44 -34.43 47.21 -10.57
CA THR A 44 -34.36 47.34 -12.04
C THR A 44 -34.51 48.79 -12.52
N ASP A 45 -34.42 49.78 -11.63
CA ASP A 45 -34.59 51.20 -11.99
C ASP A 45 -33.51 51.65 -13.01
N PRO A 46 -33.90 52.19 -14.20
CA PRO A 46 -32.94 52.68 -15.18
C PRO A 46 -32.11 53.90 -14.74
N ALA A 47 -32.44 54.53 -13.60
CA ALA A 47 -31.62 55.57 -12.97
C ALA A 47 -30.56 55.02 -11.99
N ALA A 48 -30.57 53.72 -11.70
CA ALA A 48 -29.53 53.04 -10.92
C ALA A 48 -28.42 52.49 -11.84
N PRO A 49 -27.21 52.19 -11.33
CA PRO A 49 -26.26 51.35 -12.06
C PRO A 49 -26.93 50.03 -12.45
N TYR A 50 -26.58 49.46 -13.61
CA TYR A 50 -27.22 48.25 -14.12
C TYR A 50 -26.79 47.02 -13.31
N LEU A 51 -27.54 46.75 -12.24
CA LEU A 51 -27.26 45.66 -11.31
C LEU A 51 -27.58 44.30 -11.95
N ILE A 52 -26.63 43.37 -11.85
CA ILE A 52 -26.82 41.95 -12.17
C ILE A 52 -26.43 41.16 -10.91
N GLY A 53 -27.44 40.72 -10.16
CA GLY A 53 -27.24 39.84 -9.01
C GLY A 53 -26.85 38.44 -9.47
N VAL A 54 -25.73 37.91 -8.98
CA VAL A 54 -25.18 36.61 -9.40
C VAL A 54 -24.99 35.64 -8.25
N ARG A 55 -24.83 34.36 -8.60
CA ARG A 55 -24.15 33.35 -7.80
C ARG A 55 -22.88 32.99 -8.56
N HIS A 56 -21.77 32.82 -7.85
CA HIS A 56 -20.41 32.59 -8.38
C HIS A 56 -20.30 31.48 -9.45
N HIS A 57 -21.23 30.53 -9.41
CA HIS A 57 -21.49 29.58 -10.49
C HIS A 57 -23.01 29.54 -10.76
N ALA A 58 -23.43 29.96 -11.95
CA ALA A 58 -24.83 30.04 -12.38
C ALA A 58 -24.90 29.94 -13.91
N PRO A 59 -24.98 28.72 -14.49
CA PRO A 59 -24.78 28.50 -15.93
C PRO A 59 -25.81 29.23 -16.79
N SER A 60 -27.07 29.30 -16.37
CA SER A 60 -28.11 29.99 -17.15
C SER A 60 -27.89 31.50 -17.19
N LEU A 61 -27.46 32.09 -16.07
CA LEU A 61 -27.16 33.51 -15.99
C LEU A 61 -25.84 33.85 -16.70
N ALA A 62 -24.85 32.96 -16.68
CA ALA A 62 -23.62 33.11 -17.46
C ALA A 62 -23.88 33.04 -18.97
N ALA A 63 -24.80 32.19 -19.44
CA ALA A 63 -25.25 32.17 -20.84
C ALA A 63 -26.00 33.45 -21.24
N ALA A 64 -26.82 34.01 -20.34
CA ALA A 64 -27.57 35.24 -20.57
C ALA A 64 -26.73 36.52 -20.45
N MET A 65 -25.58 36.47 -19.75
CA MET A 65 -24.74 37.62 -19.43
C MET A 65 -24.35 38.49 -20.64
N PRO A 66 -23.91 37.95 -21.79
CA PRO A 66 -23.59 38.77 -22.95
C PRO A 66 -24.77 39.62 -23.43
N ALA A 67 -25.98 39.02 -23.52
CA ALA A 67 -27.18 39.72 -23.98
C ALA A 67 -27.63 40.82 -22.99
N LEU A 68 -27.50 40.57 -21.68
CA LEU A 68 -27.76 41.57 -20.64
C LEU A 68 -26.82 42.78 -20.76
N LEU A 69 -25.54 42.55 -21.05
CA LEU A 69 -24.54 43.61 -21.20
C LEU A 69 -24.66 44.33 -22.55
N ASP A 70 -25.03 43.64 -23.63
CA ASP A 70 -25.35 44.23 -24.94
C ASP A 70 -26.58 45.17 -24.88
N GLU A 71 -27.56 44.85 -24.02
CA GLU A 71 -28.72 45.71 -23.76
C GLU A 71 -28.36 46.92 -22.87
N ALA A 72 -27.62 46.69 -21.77
CA ALA A 72 -27.19 47.74 -20.84
C ALA A 72 -26.18 48.73 -21.45
N LYS A 73 -25.33 48.25 -22.36
CA LYS A 73 -24.25 48.99 -23.03
C LYS A 73 -23.34 49.76 -22.06
N PRO A 74 -22.80 49.15 -21.00
CA PRO A 74 -22.02 49.87 -19.99
C PRO A 74 -20.75 50.50 -20.56
N ASP A 75 -20.39 51.65 -20.00
CA ASP A 75 -19.10 52.31 -20.22
C ASP A 75 -18.01 51.77 -19.26
N VAL A 76 -18.42 51.14 -18.15
CA VAL A 76 -17.55 50.46 -17.18
C VAL A 76 -18.26 49.25 -16.54
N LEU A 77 -17.52 48.16 -16.35
CA LEU A 77 -18.00 46.95 -15.66
C LEU A 77 -17.35 46.85 -14.27
N LEU A 78 -18.16 46.67 -13.22
CA LEU A 78 -17.69 46.36 -11.88
C LEU A 78 -18.01 44.91 -11.52
N VAL A 79 -17.06 44.19 -10.92
CA VAL A 79 -17.17 42.77 -10.55
C VAL A 79 -16.79 42.59 -9.08
N GLU A 80 -17.55 41.77 -8.35
CA GLU A 80 -17.27 41.38 -6.95
C GLU A 80 -16.00 40.51 -6.84
N LEU A 81 -14.86 41.19 -6.82
CA LEU A 81 -13.54 40.63 -6.51
C LEU A 81 -12.75 41.59 -5.61
N PRO A 82 -11.89 41.09 -4.71
CA PRO A 82 -11.00 41.94 -3.92
C PRO A 82 -10.07 42.77 -4.79
N ALA A 83 -9.67 43.95 -4.30
CA ALA A 83 -8.83 44.89 -5.05
C ALA A 83 -7.48 44.28 -5.51
N GLU A 84 -6.90 43.38 -4.73
CA GLU A 84 -5.65 42.66 -5.05
C GLU A 84 -5.78 41.76 -6.30
N MET A 85 -6.99 41.42 -6.74
CA MET A 85 -7.25 40.61 -7.94
C MET A 85 -7.30 41.43 -9.24
N GLN A 86 -7.26 42.76 -9.16
CA GLN A 86 -7.42 43.67 -10.29
C GLN A 86 -6.41 43.43 -11.43
N GLU A 87 -5.16 43.08 -11.11
CA GLU A 87 -4.10 42.83 -12.10
C GLU A 87 -4.32 41.56 -12.94
N TRP A 88 -5.12 40.61 -12.44
CA TRP A 88 -5.37 39.34 -13.10
C TRP A 88 -6.60 39.35 -14.01
N LEU A 89 -7.44 40.38 -13.94
CA LEU A 89 -8.65 40.51 -14.77
C LEU A 89 -8.38 40.46 -16.29
N PRO A 90 -7.32 41.10 -16.84
CA PRO A 90 -6.98 40.96 -18.26
C PRO A 90 -6.62 39.52 -18.65
N TRP A 91 -5.89 38.79 -17.80
CA TRP A 91 -5.50 37.40 -18.03
C TRP A 91 -6.67 36.43 -17.88
N LEU A 92 -7.58 36.70 -16.94
CA LEU A 92 -8.82 35.96 -16.74
C LEU A 92 -9.76 36.11 -17.95
N GLY A 93 -9.83 37.31 -18.53
CA GLY A 93 -10.61 37.61 -19.74
C GLY A 93 -9.96 37.20 -21.07
N HIS A 94 -8.68 36.82 -21.07
CA HIS A 94 -7.92 36.52 -22.29
C HIS A 94 -8.48 35.32 -23.08
N GLU A 95 -8.53 35.42 -24.41
CA GLU A 95 -9.19 34.41 -25.26
C GLU A 95 -8.53 33.01 -25.17
N GLU A 96 -7.23 32.95 -24.91
CA GLU A 96 -6.52 31.68 -24.72
C GLU A 96 -6.67 31.05 -23.33
N THR A 97 -7.20 31.80 -22.34
CA THR A 97 -7.47 31.29 -20.98
C THR A 97 -8.68 30.37 -21.00
N ARG A 98 -8.44 29.07 -20.87
CA ARG A 98 -9.48 28.03 -20.87
C ARG A 98 -9.86 27.72 -19.44
N ALA A 99 -11.09 28.02 -19.05
CA ALA A 99 -11.61 27.63 -17.74
C ALA A 99 -11.82 26.10 -17.65
N PRO A 100 -11.78 25.50 -16.45
CA PRO A 100 -11.69 26.15 -15.13
C PRO A 100 -10.27 26.59 -14.71
N VAL A 101 -10.15 27.82 -14.20
CA VAL A 101 -8.93 28.41 -13.63
C VAL A 101 -9.26 29.02 -12.27
N ALA A 102 -8.30 29.33 -11.42
CA ALA A 102 -8.57 30.01 -10.14
C ALA A 102 -7.61 31.16 -9.89
N LEU A 103 -8.13 32.24 -9.30
CA LEU A 103 -7.29 33.23 -8.64
C LEU A 103 -7.01 32.76 -7.22
N ALA A 104 -5.74 32.62 -6.86
CA ALA A 104 -5.30 32.18 -5.54
C ALA A 104 -4.50 33.29 -4.86
N ALA A 105 -4.79 33.54 -3.58
CA ALA A 105 -4.12 34.53 -2.74
C ALA A 105 -3.56 33.88 -1.47
N ALA A 106 -2.31 34.18 -1.15
CA ALA A 106 -1.64 33.74 0.07
C ALA A 106 -0.95 34.91 0.79
N PRO A 107 -0.84 34.91 2.12
CA PRO A 107 0.01 35.86 2.84
C PRO A 107 1.47 35.72 2.38
N GLY A 108 2.12 36.83 2.05
CA GLY A 108 3.50 36.86 1.54
C GLY A 108 4.55 36.55 2.60
N ASP A 109 4.22 36.77 3.87
CA ASP A 109 4.99 36.26 4.99
C ASP A 109 4.71 34.76 5.13
N GLY A 110 5.56 33.92 4.53
CA GLY A 110 5.50 32.46 4.60
C GLY A 110 5.77 31.86 6.00
N GLY A 111 5.47 32.61 7.06
CA GLY A 111 5.75 32.30 8.45
C GLY A 111 4.57 31.67 9.17
N SER A 112 4.88 30.64 9.96
CA SER A 112 4.00 29.97 10.92
C SER A 112 3.64 30.86 12.13
N GLY A 113 3.06 32.05 11.88
CA GLY A 113 2.92 33.14 12.86
C GLY A 113 1.48 33.65 13.04
N GLY A 114 0.69 32.96 13.85
CA GLY A 114 -0.39 33.56 14.66
C GLY A 114 -1.66 34.11 13.99
N SER A 115 -1.66 34.43 12.69
CA SER A 115 -2.86 34.91 11.98
C SER A 115 -3.45 33.81 11.09
N GLY A 116 -4.63 33.29 11.47
CA GLY A 116 -5.21 32.05 10.94
C GLY A 116 -5.85 32.12 9.54
N GLY A 117 -5.21 32.81 8.60
CA GLY A 117 -5.60 32.86 7.18
C GLY A 117 -4.80 31.87 6.34
N GLY A 118 -5.41 30.74 5.98
CA GLY A 118 -4.88 29.87 4.91
C GLY A 118 -5.03 30.53 3.52
N PRO A 119 -4.45 29.94 2.46
CA PRO A 119 -4.61 30.46 1.10
C PRO A 119 -6.07 30.49 0.67
N ALA A 120 -6.49 31.61 0.08
CA ALA A 120 -7.84 31.83 -0.44
C ALA A 120 -7.89 31.52 -1.94
N PHE A 121 -8.94 30.84 -2.40
CA PHE A 121 -9.12 30.46 -3.80
C PHE A 121 -10.47 30.96 -4.33
N TYR A 122 -10.43 31.60 -5.50
CA TYR A 122 -11.56 32.12 -6.26
C TYR A 122 -11.56 31.42 -7.63
N PRO A 123 -12.17 30.23 -7.76
CA PRO A 123 -12.16 29.45 -8.98
C PRO A 123 -13.25 29.93 -9.95
N PHE A 124 -12.91 30.09 -11.22
CA PHE A 124 -13.82 30.50 -12.30
C PHE A 124 -13.99 29.38 -13.30
N ALA A 125 -15.23 29.15 -13.72
CA ALA A 125 -15.59 28.25 -14.81
C ALA A 125 -16.27 29.04 -15.94
N ASP A 126 -16.44 28.45 -17.13
CA ASP A 126 -17.18 29.10 -18.22
C ASP A 126 -18.65 29.43 -17.82
N PHE A 127 -19.18 28.75 -16.80
CA PHE A 127 -20.49 28.98 -16.18
C PHE A 127 -20.48 29.93 -14.95
N SER A 128 -19.37 30.63 -14.70
CA SER A 128 -19.33 31.77 -13.76
C SER A 128 -19.79 33.05 -14.48
N PRO A 129 -20.91 33.68 -14.08
CA PRO A 129 -21.38 34.92 -14.71
C PRO A 129 -20.35 36.05 -14.70
N GLU A 130 -19.51 36.10 -13.67
CA GLU A 130 -18.40 37.03 -13.51
C GLU A 130 -17.38 36.85 -14.65
N LEU A 131 -16.98 35.61 -14.95
CA LEU A 131 -16.06 35.30 -16.05
C LEU A 131 -16.70 35.61 -17.41
N ALA A 132 -17.99 35.33 -17.57
CA ALA A 132 -18.74 35.66 -18.79
C ALA A 132 -18.78 37.19 -19.02
N ALA A 133 -18.99 37.97 -17.97
CA ALA A 133 -18.97 39.44 -18.01
C ALA A 133 -17.56 39.99 -18.31
N VAL A 134 -16.50 39.49 -17.64
CA VAL A 134 -15.11 39.86 -17.91
C VAL A 134 -14.71 39.60 -19.37
N ARG A 135 -15.06 38.42 -19.92
CA ARG A 135 -14.81 38.07 -21.33
C ARG A 135 -15.69 38.84 -22.32
N TRP A 136 -16.89 39.26 -21.95
CA TRP A 136 -17.68 40.18 -22.75
C TRP A 136 -17.01 41.55 -22.81
N ALA A 137 -16.58 42.09 -21.66
CA ALA A 137 -15.96 43.39 -21.55
C ALA A 137 -14.62 43.47 -22.31
N ALA A 138 -13.79 42.43 -22.19
CA ALA A 138 -12.53 42.31 -22.92
C ALA A 138 -12.73 42.38 -24.46
N ARG A 139 -13.77 41.72 -24.99
CA ARG A 139 -14.10 41.75 -26.43
C ARG A 139 -14.69 43.07 -26.92
N HIS A 140 -15.29 43.86 -26.03
CA HIS A 140 -15.89 45.17 -26.34
C HIS A 140 -15.02 46.36 -25.95
N GLY A 141 -13.84 46.13 -25.36
CA GLY A 141 -12.95 47.20 -24.89
C GLY A 141 -13.48 47.96 -23.66
N VAL A 142 -14.41 47.37 -22.91
CA VAL A 142 -14.99 47.98 -21.70
C VAL A 142 -14.06 47.72 -20.51
N PRO A 143 -13.67 48.75 -19.73
CA PRO A 143 -12.82 48.57 -18.55
C PRO A 143 -13.55 47.78 -17.45
N VAL A 144 -12.80 46.89 -16.77
CA VAL A 144 -13.31 46.06 -15.66
C VAL A 144 -12.62 46.44 -14.36
N LEU A 145 -13.41 46.70 -13.32
CA LEU A 145 -12.94 47.10 -11.99
C LEU A 145 -13.37 46.09 -10.92
N ALA A 146 -12.43 45.66 -10.09
CA ALA A 146 -12.68 44.89 -8.87
C ALA A 146 -13.30 45.80 -7.80
N CYS A 147 -14.50 45.44 -7.31
CA CYS A 147 -15.30 46.31 -6.43
C CYS A 147 -15.56 45.77 -5.02
N ASP A 148 -14.97 44.64 -4.62
CA ASP A 148 -15.10 44.08 -3.27
C ASP A 148 -13.97 44.52 -2.32
N LEU A 149 -14.17 44.30 -1.02
CA LEU A 149 -13.28 44.70 0.06
C LEU A 149 -11.87 44.08 -0.10
N PRO A 150 -10.79 44.84 0.09
CA PRO A 150 -9.42 44.32 -0.02
C PRO A 150 -9.14 43.17 0.97
N LEU A 151 -8.31 42.22 0.56
CA LEU A 151 -7.86 41.09 1.40
C LEU A 151 -7.07 41.53 2.63
N ALA A 152 -6.45 42.71 2.59
CA ALA A 152 -5.77 43.30 3.73
C ALA A 152 -6.71 43.84 4.85
N ASP A 153 -8.04 43.91 4.65
CA ASP A 153 -8.96 44.39 5.69
C ASP A 153 -9.12 43.37 6.83
N ARG A 154 -9.05 43.85 8.09
CA ARG A 154 -9.15 42.99 9.28
C ARG A 154 -10.52 42.33 9.46
N ALA A 155 -11.57 42.85 8.81
CA ALA A 155 -12.91 42.29 8.86
C ALA A 155 -12.98 40.82 8.41
N TRP A 156 -12.09 40.38 7.51
CA TRP A 156 -11.99 38.97 7.11
C TRP A 156 -11.59 38.03 8.25
N GLY A 157 -10.84 38.53 9.26
CA GLY A 157 -10.45 37.78 10.45
C GLY A 157 -11.46 37.87 11.60
N GLU A 158 -12.11 39.03 11.75
CA GLU A 158 -13.09 39.30 12.83
C GLU A 158 -14.44 38.59 12.61
N GLY A 159 -14.76 38.19 11.38
CA GLY A 159 -16.04 37.57 11.01
C GLY A 159 -16.28 36.11 11.44
N ARG A 160 -15.37 35.47 12.19
CA ARG A 160 -15.45 34.02 12.49
C ARG A 160 -16.30 33.62 13.71
N ASP A 161 -16.63 34.55 14.61
CA ASP A 161 -17.33 34.26 15.87
C ASP A 161 -18.88 34.44 15.81
N GLY A 162 -19.47 34.21 14.63
CA GLY A 162 -20.91 34.38 14.38
C GLY A 162 -21.71 33.06 14.42
N ALA A 163 -21.95 32.49 15.61
CA ALA A 163 -22.81 31.30 15.72
C ALA A 163 -24.27 31.63 15.36
N ALA A 164 -24.80 30.99 14.31
CA ALA A 164 -26.18 31.19 13.86
C ALA A 164 -27.19 30.73 14.93
N ARG A 165 -28.05 31.65 15.38
CA ARG A 165 -29.24 31.32 16.17
C ARG A 165 -30.37 30.86 15.25
N GLU A 166 -31.10 29.82 15.65
CA GLU A 166 -32.35 29.44 14.99
C GLU A 166 -33.39 30.54 15.16
N ALA A 167 -33.70 31.23 14.06
CA ALA A 167 -34.83 32.16 13.95
C ALA A 167 -36.01 31.47 13.25
N ALA A 168 -37.21 32.06 13.39
CA ALA A 168 -38.41 31.59 12.70
C ALA A 168 -38.22 31.59 11.17
N PRO A 169 -38.87 30.68 10.42
CA PRO A 169 -38.70 30.59 8.97
C PRO A 169 -39.15 31.88 8.28
N GLY A 170 -38.19 32.60 7.69
CA GLY A 170 -38.43 33.79 6.89
C GLY A 170 -39.06 33.50 5.52
N LEU A 171 -39.09 34.53 4.67
CA LEU A 171 -39.65 34.49 3.33
C LEU A 171 -38.99 33.43 2.44
N ALA A 172 -37.66 33.28 2.52
CA ALA A 172 -36.94 32.22 1.80
C ALA A 172 -37.31 30.83 2.34
N GLY A 173 -37.53 30.70 3.65
CA GLY A 173 -38.04 29.47 4.27
C GLY A 173 -39.43 29.10 3.76
N ALA A 174 -40.35 30.06 3.70
CA ALA A 174 -41.70 29.88 3.17
C ALA A 174 -41.71 29.54 1.66
N LEU A 175 -40.85 30.19 0.86
CA LEU A 175 -40.69 29.89 -0.56
C LEU A 175 -40.12 28.49 -0.79
N ARG A 176 -39.08 28.07 -0.04
CA ARG A 176 -38.54 26.70 -0.10
C ARG A 176 -39.60 25.65 0.27
N ALA A 177 -40.42 25.90 1.29
CA ALA A 177 -41.48 24.99 1.74
C ALA A 177 -42.61 24.82 0.70
N ARG A 178 -42.94 25.88 -0.05
CA ARG A 178 -43.97 25.85 -1.10
C ARG A 178 -43.52 25.14 -2.39
N LEU A 179 -42.21 25.03 -2.61
CA LEU A 179 -41.60 24.42 -3.81
C LEU A 179 -41.15 22.97 -3.53
N THR A 180 -41.96 21.96 -3.88
CA THR A 180 -41.63 20.50 -3.95
C THR A 180 -40.98 19.79 -2.74
N GLY A 181 -40.57 20.48 -1.68
CA GLY A 181 -40.20 19.89 -0.38
C GLY A 181 -38.89 19.09 -0.28
N ARG A 182 -38.08 18.95 -1.35
CA ARG A 182 -36.84 18.15 -1.27
C ARG A 182 -35.79 18.79 -0.35
N PRO A 183 -35.14 18.02 0.56
CA PRO A 183 -33.97 18.48 1.30
C PRO A 183 -32.75 18.59 0.37
N GLY A 184 -32.08 19.74 0.37
CA GLY A 184 -30.76 19.91 -0.26
C GLY A 184 -30.70 20.58 -1.64
N ASP A 185 -31.82 21.01 -2.23
CA ASP A 185 -31.77 21.96 -3.36
C ASP A 185 -31.73 23.41 -2.81
N ASP A 186 -30.91 24.27 -3.40
CA ASP A 186 -30.88 25.69 -3.04
C ASP A 186 -32.08 26.46 -3.63
N LEU A 187 -32.40 27.60 -3.02
CA LEU A 187 -33.40 28.54 -3.51
C LEU A 187 -33.04 29.05 -4.92
N TRP A 188 -31.76 29.28 -5.19
CA TRP A 188 -31.25 29.70 -6.50
C TRP A 188 -31.57 28.68 -7.59
N ASP A 189 -31.25 27.40 -7.36
CA ASP A 189 -31.46 26.31 -8.32
C ASP A 189 -32.94 26.23 -8.76
N ARG A 190 -33.89 26.53 -7.85
CA ARG A 190 -35.33 26.46 -8.14
C ARG A 190 -35.94 27.74 -8.72
N LEU A 191 -35.49 28.92 -8.28
CA LEU A 191 -36.06 30.19 -8.74
C LEU A 191 -35.40 30.73 -10.01
N VAL A 192 -34.14 30.40 -10.26
CA VAL A 192 -33.33 30.92 -11.37
C VAL A 192 -32.99 29.83 -12.38
N GLU A 193 -32.32 28.75 -11.99
CA GLU A 193 -31.82 27.75 -12.95
C GLU A 193 -32.94 26.87 -13.54
N ALA A 194 -33.87 26.39 -12.71
CA ALA A 194 -34.96 25.52 -13.16
C ALA A 194 -36.03 26.25 -14.02
N THR A 195 -36.09 27.58 -13.94
CA THR A 195 -37.03 28.44 -14.69
C THR A 195 -36.39 29.10 -15.92
N ALA A 196 -35.07 29.04 -16.04
CA ALA A 196 -34.33 29.65 -17.14
C ALA A 196 -34.65 29.10 -18.55
N PRO A 197 -34.90 27.80 -18.77
CA PRO A 197 -35.17 27.28 -20.11
C PRO A 197 -36.40 27.93 -20.75
N GLY A 198 -36.22 28.59 -21.89
CA GLY A 198 -37.25 29.35 -22.61
C GLY A 198 -37.52 30.76 -22.07
N SER A 199 -36.85 31.20 -20.99
CA SER A 199 -37.02 32.53 -20.40
C SER A 199 -36.07 33.57 -21.02
N PRO A 200 -36.51 34.83 -21.23
CA PRO A 200 -35.64 35.88 -21.76
C PRO A 200 -34.59 36.34 -20.72
N PRO A 201 -33.42 36.87 -21.14
CA PRO A 201 -32.34 37.28 -20.24
C PRO A 201 -32.77 38.19 -19.06
N GLU A 202 -33.59 39.21 -19.32
CA GLU A 202 -34.10 40.12 -18.28
C GLU A 202 -34.99 39.39 -17.25
N ALA A 203 -35.69 38.31 -17.63
CA ALA A 203 -36.45 37.52 -16.65
C ALA A 203 -35.52 36.76 -15.69
N LEU A 204 -34.41 36.21 -16.18
CA LEU A 204 -33.38 35.59 -15.32
C LEU A 204 -32.75 36.63 -14.38
N ARG A 205 -32.39 37.81 -14.91
CA ARG A 205 -31.86 38.93 -14.10
C ARG A 205 -32.82 39.34 -12.99
N ARG A 206 -34.11 39.49 -13.30
CA ARG A 206 -35.17 39.80 -12.32
C ARG A 206 -35.31 38.70 -11.26
N ALA A 207 -35.31 37.43 -11.66
CA ALA A 207 -35.40 36.30 -10.74
C ALA A 207 -34.20 36.22 -9.78
N ALA A 208 -32.99 36.48 -10.28
CA ALA A 208 -31.78 36.51 -9.47
C ALA A 208 -31.78 37.68 -8.46
N LEU A 209 -32.17 38.88 -8.89
CA LEU A 209 -32.31 40.06 -8.02
C LEU A 209 -33.38 39.86 -6.93
N LEU A 210 -34.53 39.28 -7.27
CA LEU A 210 -35.57 38.89 -6.29
C LEU A 210 -35.06 37.86 -5.27
N THR A 211 -34.31 36.85 -5.73
CA THR A 211 -33.74 35.80 -4.87
C THR A 211 -32.76 36.41 -3.87
N GLY A 212 -31.88 37.30 -4.33
CA GLY A 212 -30.95 38.05 -3.47
C GLY A 212 -31.66 38.95 -2.45
N TRP A 213 -32.69 39.67 -2.88
CA TRP A 213 -33.54 40.47 -1.99
C TRP A 213 -34.21 39.63 -0.89
N ALA A 214 -34.78 38.48 -1.23
CA ALA A 214 -35.44 37.61 -0.26
C ALA A 214 -34.44 37.07 0.79
N LEU A 215 -33.25 36.65 0.38
CA LEU A 215 -32.19 36.21 1.30
C LEU A 215 -31.71 37.33 2.23
N ARG A 216 -31.56 38.55 1.70
CA ARG A 216 -31.13 39.73 2.49
C ARG A 216 -32.23 40.20 3.45
N ALA A 217 -33.50 40.12 3.04
CA ALA A 217 -34.64 40.43 3.89
C ALA A 217 -34.74 39.44 5.07
N ASP A 218 -34.53 38.14 4.82
CA ASP A 218 -34.51 37.13 5.87
C ASP A 218 -33.35 37.33 6.86
N ALA A 219 -32.14 37.66 6.38
CA ALA A 219 -31.02 38.00 7.27
C ALA A 219 -31.34 39.22 8.15
N ALA A 220 -31.92 40.27 7.57
CA ALA A 220 -32.35 41.45 8.31
C ALA A 220 -33.43 41.15 9.37
N ALA A 221 -34.36 40.22 9.08
CA ALA A 221 -35.41 39.81 10.01
C ALA A 221 -34.93 38.82 11.09
N SER A 222 -33.90 38.02 10.81
CA SER A 222 -33.47 36.88 11.65
C SER A 222 -32.34 37.19 12.65
N GLY A 223 -31.75 38.39 12.59
CA GLY A 223 -30.63 38.78 13.44
C GLY A 223 -29.84 40.00 12.98
N GLY A 224 -30.11 40.50 11.77
CA GLY A 224 -29.35 41.58 11.13
C GLY A 224 -28.37 41.04 10.08
N VAL A 225 -27.97 41.91 9.15
CA VAL A 225 -26.94 41.58 8.15
C VAL A 225 -25.56 41.58 8.85
N PRO A 226 -24.67 40.60 8.60
CA PRO A 226 -23.34 40.54 9.22
C PRO A 226 -22.50 41.81 8.96
N GLU A 227 -21.69 42.22 9.93
CA GLU A 227 -20.88 43.44 9.81
C GLU A 227 -19.80 43.34 8.70
N LEU A 228 -19.32 42.14 8.37
CA LEU A 228 -18.46 41.91 7.21
C LEU A 228 -19.19 42.28 5.91
N ASP A 229 -20.41 41.79 5.72
CA ASP A 229 -21.21 42.11 4.52
C ASP A 229 -21.58 43.60 4.50
N LEU A 230 -21.93 44.20 5.63
CA LEU A 230 -22.16 45.65 5.72
C LEU A 230 -20.90 46.48 5.40
N ARG A 231 -19.68 45.95 5.62
CA ARG A 231 -18.42 46.58 5.17
C ARG A 231 -18.21 46.44 3.68
N ARG A 232 -18.42 45.25 3.13
CA ARG A 232 -18.37 44.97 1.68
C ARG A 232 -19.35 45.86 0.91
N GLU A 233 -20.62 45.93 1.34
CA GLU A 233 -21.65 46.81 0.77
C GLU A 233 -21.32 48.32 0.87
N ARG A 234 -20.57 48.76 1.88
CA ARG A 234 -20.08 50.15 1.98
C ARG A 234 -18.95 50.41 0.97
N TRP A 235 -18.03 49.48 0.83
CA TRP A 235 -16.91 49.56 -0.11
C TRP A 235 -17.39 49.52 -1.58
N MET A 236 -18.26 48.55 -1.92
CA MET A 236 -18.89 48.44 -3.24
C MET A 236 -19.57 49.75 -3.67
N ARG A 237 -20.35 50.38 -2.78
CA ARG A 237 -20.98 51.68 -3.09
C ARG A 237 -19.99 52.82 -3.32
N ALA A 238 -18.85 52.84 -2.60
CA ALA A 238 -17.80 53.83 -2.85
C ALA A 238 -17.17 53.64 -4.23
N ARG A 239 -16.82 52.40 -4.59
CA ARG A 239 -16.28 52.03 -5.91
C ARG A 239 -17.25 52.33 -7.05
N ILE A 240 -18.54 52.04 -6.88
CA ILE A 240 -19.59 52.42 -7.85
C ILE A 240 -19.64 53.95 -8.01
N GLY A 241 -19.70 54.70 -6.91
CA GLY A 241 -19.77 56.16 -6.94
C GLY A 241 -18.57 56.80 -7.63
N GLU A 242 -17.37 56.27 -7.42
CA GLU A 242 -16.14 56.67 -8.11
C GLU A 242 -16.18 56.33 -9.61
N ALA A 243 -16.61 55.11 -9.97
CA ALA A 243 -16.70 54.65 -11.34
C ALA A 243 -17.81 55.32 -12.16
N THR A 244 -18.80 55.95 -11.52
CA THR A 244 -19.84 56.77 -12.18
C THR A 244 -19.60 58.27 -12.04
N ALA A 245 -18.50 58.71 -11.41
CA ALA A 245 -18.30 60.10 -11.01
C ALA A 245 -18.24 61.09 -12.19
N ARG A 246 -17.93 60.63 -13.42
CA ARG A 246 -17.90 61.46 -14.63
C ARG A 246 -19.12 61.25 -15.53
N GLY A 247 -20.15 60.54 -15.04
CA GLY A 247 -21.36 60.20 -15.79
C GLY A 247 -21.25 58.93 -16.62
N GLU A 248 -20.21 58.11 -16.42
CA GLU A 248 -20.10 56.78 -17.05
C GLU A 248 -21.24 55.85 -16.59
N ARG A 249 -21.79 55.04 -17.51
CA ARG A 249 -22.83 54.06 -17.22
C ARG A 249 -22.21 52.77 -16.72
N ALA A 250 -22.37 52.49 -15.43
CA ALA A 250 -21.85 51.27 -14.81
C ALA A 250 -22.81 50.08 -14.93
N ALA A 251 -22.28 48.91 -15.32
CA ALA A 251 -22.88 47.61 -15.02
C ALA A 251 -22.16 46.99 -13.82
N VAL A 252 -22.90 46.36 -12.90
CA VAL A 252 -22.36 45.86 -11.63
C VAL A 252 -22.77 44.40 -11.45
N VAL A 253 -21.77 43.52 -11.47
CA VAL A 253 -21.91 42.06 -11.30
C VAL A 253 -21.46 41.70 -9.88
N VAL A 254 -22.44 41.46 -9.00
CA VAL A 254 -22.24 41.24 -7.56
C VAL A 254 -23.10 40.10 -7.07
N GLY A 255 -22.66 39.43 -6.00
CA GLY A 255 -23.44 38.42 -5.30
C GLY A 255 -24.85 38.94 -5.02
N ALA A 256 -25.87 38.20 -5.43
CA ALA A 256 -27.24 38.70 -5.45
C ALA A 256 -27.74 39.22 -4.09
N PHE A 257 -27.22 38.67 -2.99
CA PHE A 257 -27.45 39.13 -1.63
C PHE A 257 -27.09 40.61 -1.41
N HIS A 258 -26.01 41.12 -2.04
CA HIS A 258 -25.53 42.49 -1.87
C HIS A 258 -26.27 43.51 -2.74
N ALA A 259 -26.78 43.10 -3.91
CA ALA A 259 -27.41 43.98 -4.88
C ALA A 259 -28.47 44.95 -4.30
N PRO A 260 -29.38 44.55 -3.37
CA PRO A 260 -30.34 45.47 -2.75
C PRO A 260 -29.71 46.66 -2.01
N ALA A 261 -28.52 46.49 -1.44
CA ALA A 261 -27.84 47.54 -0.69
C ALA A 261 -27.19 48.63 -1.58
N LEU A 262 -27.09 48.38 -2.89
CA LEU A 262 -26.41 49.25 -3.85
C LEU A 262 -27.35 50.28 -4.51
N THR A 263 -28.65 50.27 -4.17
CA THR A 263 -29.69 51.13 -4.79
C THR A 263 -29.97 52.45 -4.05
N GLY A 264 -30.65 53.38 -4.73
CA GLY A 264 -30.67 54.82 -4.44
C GLY A 264 -31.11 55.30 -3.05
N SER A 265 -31.87 54.51 -2.28
CA SER A 265 -32.31 54.90 -0.91
C SER A 265 -31.13 55.05 0.08
N ALA A 266 -30.03 54.34 -0.19
CA ALA A 266 -28.80 54.38 0.62
C ALA A 266 -27.73 55.36 0.08
N LEU A 267 -27.94 55.92 -1.13
CA LEU A 267 -27.06 56.90 -1.77
C LEU A 267 -27.56 58.34 -1.56
N ALA A 268 -28.87 58.55 -1.47
CA ALA A 268 -29.46 59.88 -1.26
C ALA A 268 -29.38 60.41 0.19
N ARG A 269 -29.13 59.55 1.19
CA ARG A 269 -28.97 59.97 2.61
C ARG A 269 -27.55 60.48 2.92
N ARG A 270 -27.11 61.51 2.19
CA ARG A 270 -26.00 62.40 2.56
C ARG A 270 -26.43 63.85 2.45
N GLY A 271 -27.32 64.22 3.37
CA GLY A 271 -27.80 65.57 3.58
C GLY A 271 -27.89 65.92 5.07
N ASP A 272 -26.96 65.43 5.89
CA ASP A 272 -26.53 66.08 7.15
C ASP A 272 -25.32 65.39 7.81
N GLY A 273 -24.32 66.19 8.19
CA GLY A 273 -23.53 66.00 9.42
C GLY A 273 -22.57 64.80 9.58
N CYS A 274 -21.52 64.66 8.77
CA CYS A 274 -20.19 64.28 9.31
C CYS A 274 -19.05 64.67 8.35
N ALA A 275 -18.02 65.34 8.86
CA ALA A 275 -16.89 65.85 8.07
C ALA A 275 -15.87 64.76 7.71
N PRO A 276 -15.16 64.86 6.57
CA PRO A 276 -14.09 63.92 6.22
C PRO A 276 -12.85 64.16 7.09
N ALA A 277 -12.30 63.09 7.66
CA ALA A 277 -10.94 63.12 8.21
C ALA A 277 -9.94 63.03 7.06
N VAL A 278 -9.04 64.01 6.97
CA VAL A 278 -8.02 64.11 5.91
C VAL A 278 -6.94 63.04 6.11
N MET A 279 -6.64 62.28 5.05
CA MET A 279 -5.47 61.40 4.97
C MET A 279 -4.89 61.43 3.55
N GLY A 280 -3.67 61.94 3.42
CA GLY A 280 -2.70 61.65 2.35
C GLY A 280 -3.06 61.98 0.89
N GLU A 281 -2.35 62.93 0.28
CA GLU A 281 -2.34 63.12 -1.17
C GLU A 281 -1.76 61.89 -1.91
N PRO A 282 -2.27 61.52 -3.10
CA PRO A 282 -1.71 60.43 -3.89
C PRO A 282 -0.44 60.89 -4.64
N ALA A 283 0.63 60.10 -4.55
CA ALA A 283 1.80 60.29 -5.39
C ALA A 283 1.51 59.82 -6.84
N GLU A 284 1.84 60.66 -7.82
CA GLU A 284 1.75 60.30 -9.24
C GLU A 284 2.64 59.08 -9.54
N THR A 285 2.03 58.01 -10.06
CA THR A 285 2.75 56.89 -10.66
C THR A 285 2.67 57.00 -12.18
N THR A 286 3.68 57.64 -12.75
CA THR A 286 3.91 57.72 -14.19
C THR A 286 4.17 56.34 -14.80
N VAL A 287 3.55 56.08 -15.95
CA VAL A 287 3.82 54.89 -16.76
C VAL A 287 5.22 54.99 -17.39
N PRO A 288 6.14 54.04 -17.18
CA PRO A 288 7.38 53.98 -17.94
C PRO A 288 7.18 53.25 -19.28
N ALA A 289 7.63 53.88 -20.36
CA ALA A 289 7.60 53.30 -21.70
C ALA A 289 8.81 52.38 -21.97
N VAL A 290 8.69 51.55 -23.00
CA VAL A 290 9.71 50.59 -23.47
C VAL A 290 11.01 51.30 -23.89
N GLY A 291 12.17 50.83 -23.40
CA GLY A 291 13.49 51.36 -23.80
C GLY A 291 14.69 50.51 -23.35
N LYS A 292 15.42 49.98 -24.34
CA LYS A 292 16.65 49.13 -24.30
C LYS A 292 17.70 49.38 -23.19
N GLY A 293 18.19 48.26 -22.64
CA GLY A 293 19.57 47.85 -22.30
C GLY A 293 20.68 48.86 -21.94
N ASP A 294 21.41 48.56 -20.87
CA ASP A 294 22.77 47.98 -21.00
C ASP A 294 23.23 47.30 -19.68
N GLU A 295 24.38 46.62 -19.74
CA GLU A 295 25.03 45.89 -18.64
C GLU A 295 25.65 46.84 -17.60
N ASP A 296 25.65 46.49 -16.30
CA ASP A 296 26.93 46.36 -15.55
C ASP A 296 26.83 45.70 -14.15
N VAL A 297 27.98 45.23 -13.66
CA VAL A 297 28.17 44.40 -12.46
C VAL A 297 28.70 45.22 -11.27
N VAL A 298 28.09 45.13 -10.07
CA VAL A 298 28.81 45.29 -8.77
C VAL A 298 28.15 44.44 -7.67
N ALA A 299 28.97 43.75 -6.87
CA ALA A 299 28.60 43.03 -5.65
C ALA A 299 29.36 43.62 -4.40
N PRO A 300 29.18 43.12 -3.17
CA PRO A 300 28.54 43.89 -2.10
C PRO A 300 29.52 44.56 -1.11
N GLY A 301 29.03 45.61 -0.42
CA GLY A 301 29.72 46.27 0.70
C GLY A 301 28.84 46.29 1.96
N ALA A 302 29.39 45.87 3.10
CA ALA A 302 28.66 45.73 4.36
C ALA A 302 28.94 46.86 5.36
N GLY A 303 27.97 47.15 6.24
CA GLY A 303 28.21 47.74 7.57
C GLY A 303 27.58 49.11 7.84
N GLY A 304 26.55 49.13 8.69
CA GLY A 304 25.98 50.37 9.25
C GLY A 304 24.65 50.12 9.98
N PRO A 305 24.60 50.07 11.33
CA PRO A 305 23.39 49.75 12.07
C PRO A 305 22.49 50.99 12.24
N GLY A 306 21.23 50.90 11.84
CA GLY A 306 20.26 51.99 11.95
C GLY A 306 18.82 51.49 12.09
N ALA A 307 18.12 52.05 13.09
CA ALA A 307 16.69 51.99 13.39
C ALA A 307 15.79 51.15 12.46
N GLY A 308 15.17 50.10 13.02
CA GLY A 308 14.17 49.30 12.29
C GLY A 308 12.92 50.12 11.91
N PRO A 309 12.39 49.95 10.68
CA PRO A 309 11.13 50.58 10.28
C PRO A 309 9.93 49.83 10.87
N ALA A 310 8.84 50.56 11.09
CA ALA A 310 7.56 49.99 11.46
C ALA A 310 7.06 49.00 10.38
N GLY A 311 6.21 48.05 10.80
CA GLY A 311 5.79 46.91 9.96
C GLY A 311 5.33 47.33 8.57
N SER A 312 5.95 46.71 7.55
CA SER A 312 5.43 46.76 6.18
C SER A 312 4.00 46.19 6.16
N PRO A 313 3.12 46.68 5.27
CA PRO A 313 1.82 46.04 5.09
C PRO A 313 2.06 44.57 4.69
N VAL A 314 1.29 43.66 5.30
CA VAL A 314 1.36 42.22 4.97
C VAL A 314 0.96 42.06 3.51
N GLY A 315 1.95 41.89 2.64
CA GLY A 315 1.73 41.78 1.20
C GLY A 315 1.05 40.46 0.90
N TRP A 316 -0.05 40.50 0.13
CA TRP A 316 -0.66 39.28 -0.40
C TRP A 316 0.03 38.91 -1.72
N ILE A 317 0.40 37.65 -1.86
CA ILE A 317 0.86 37.07 -3.13
C ILE A 317 -0.37 36.50 -3.84
N THR A 318 -0.73 37.09 -4.97
CA THR A 318 -1.82 36.69 -5.85
C THR A 318 -1.28 35.87 -7.03
N SER A 319 -2.14 35.04 -7.65
CA SER A 319 -1.75 34.12 -8.72
C SER A 319 -2.95 33.64 -9.53
N LEU A 320 -2.79 33.47 -10.85
CA LEU A 320 -3.78 32.78 -11.71
C LEU A 320 -3.30 31.36 -12.02
N ILE A 321 -3.96 30.37 -11.42
CA ILE A 321 -3.58 28.95 -11.50
C ILE A 321 -4.56 28.12 -12.36
N PRO A 322 -4.10 27.03 -13.00
CA PRO A 322 -4.97 25.99 -13.54
C PRO A 322 -5.89 25.41 -12.45
N TYR A 323 -7.11 25.03 -12.82
CA TYR A 323 -8.06 24.38 -11.92
C TYR A 323 -8.79 23.23 -12.62
N ALA A 324 -9.68 22.52 -11.92
CA ALA A 324 -10.36 21.33 -12.45
C ALA A 324 -11.79 21.20 -11.93
N TYR A 325 -12.66 20.57 -12.72
CA TYR A 325 -14.05 20.28 -12.33
C TYR A 325 -14.16 19.45 -11.04
N ALA A 326 -13.25 18.50 -10.81
CA ALA A 326 -13.21 17.73 -9.56
C ALA A 326 -12.94 18.59 -8.30
N LEU A 327 -12.34 19.77 -8.45
CA LEU A 327 -12.07 20.71 -7.35
C LEU A 327 -13.22 21.71 -7.17
N LEU A 328 -13.88 22.08 -8.28
CA LEU A 328 -15.09 22.91 -8.30
C LEU A 328 -16.32 22.25 -7.68
N ASP A 329 -16.38 20.91 -7.66
CA ASP A 329 -17.52 20.23 -7.06
C ASP A 329 -17.59 20.50 -5.54
N GLU A 330 -18.78 20.84 -5.04
CA GLU A 330 -19.04 21.10 -3.61
C GLU A 330 -18.50 19.99 -2.68
N ARG A 331 -18.47 18.73 -3.14
CA ARG A 331 -17.96 17.57 -2.39
C ARG A 331 -16.43 17.58 -2.21
N SER A 332 -15.70 18.47 -2.88
CA SER A 332 -14.24 18.66 -2.69
C SER A 332 -13.88 19.29 -1.34
N GLY A 333 -14.87 19.87 -0.64
CA GLY A 333 -14.67 20.67 0.56
C GLY A 333 -14.48 22.17 0.30
N TYR A 334 -14.60 22.64 -0.95
CA TYR A 334 -14.64 24.07 -1.26
C TYR A 334 -16.02 24.66 -0.91
N PRO A 335 -16.13 25.60 0.07
CA PRO A 335 -17.45 26.04 0.60
C PRO A 335 -18.35 26.77 -0.40
N ALA A 336 -17.79 27.32 -1.48
CA ALA A 336 -18.53 27.99 -2.56
C ALA A 336 -18.58 27.15 -3.86
N GLY A 337 -18.30 25.85 -3.76
CA GLY A 337 -18.36 24.92 -4.90
C GLY A 337 -19.77 24.74 -5.45
N ILE A 338 -19.87 24.20 -6.66
CA ILE A 338 -21.14 23.89 -7.31
C ILE A 338 -21.23 22.39 -7.56
N ARG A 339 -22.39 21.76 -7.29
CA ARG A 339 -22.56 20.34 -7.61
C ARG A 339 -22.55 20.09 -9.10
N ASP A 340 -21.93 18.97 -9.46
CA ASP A 340 -22.01 18.38 -10.79
C ASP A 340 -21.54 19.37 -11.89
N PRO A 341 -20.33 19.96 -11.81
CA PRO A 341 -19.87 21.02 -12.72
C PRO A 341 -19.86 20.64 -14.21
N GLY A 342 -19.71 19.35 -14.56
CA GLY A 342 -19.89 18.85 -15.92
C GLY A 342 -21.34 18.87 -16.40
N TRP A 343 -22.33 18.78 -15.50
CA TRP A 343 -23.73 19.09 -15.80
C TRP A 343 -23.92 20.59 -16.03
N GLN A 344 -23.30 21.44 -15.22
CA GLN A 344 -23.43 22.90 -15.37
C GLN A 344 -22.85 23.40 -16.71
N ASP A 345 -21.73 22.83 -17.18
CA ASP A 345 -21.18 23.07 -18.53
C ASP A 345 -22.14 22.65 -19.65
N MET A 346 -22.98 21.64 -19.43
CA MET A 346 -24.03 21.27 -20.40
C MET A 346 -25.20 22.25 -20.40
N VAL A 347 -25.66 22.70 -19.22
CA VAL A 347 -26.71 23.73 -19.11
C VAL A 347 -26.25 25.04 -19.77
N LEU A 348 -25.00 25.44 -19.55
CA LEU A 348 -24.37 26.60 -20.20
C LEU A 348 -24.42 26.48 -21.73
N ARG A 349 -24.06 25.31 -22.29
CA ARG A 349 -24.08 25.06 -23.74
C ARG A 349 -25.48 25.01 -24.34
N ALA A 350 -26.48 24.58 -23.58
CA ALA A 350 -27.87 24.67 -23.99
C ALA A 350 -28.36 26.13 -24.07
N ALA A 351 -27.68 27.07 -23.39
CA ALA A 351 -27.89 28.52 -23.50
C ALA A 351 -29.36 28.98 -23.32
N GLY A 352 -30.11 28.26 -22.49
CA GLY A 352 -31.54 28.52 -22.23
C GLY A 352 -32.52 27.91 -23.25
N ASP A 353 -32.06 27.18 -24.27
CA ASP A 353 -32.95 26.41 -25.17
C ASP A 353 -33.42 25.11 -24.49
N PRO A 354 -34.75 24.92 -24.28
CA PRO A 354 -35.30 23.68 -23.74
C PRO A 354 -34.96 22.42 -24.56
N ALA A 355 -34.88 22.54 -25.89
CA ALA A 355 -34.63 21.39 -26.77
C ALA A 355 -33.17 20.91 -26.66
N ALA A 356 -32.21 21.85 -26.71
CA ALA A 356 -30.81 21.56 -26.45
C ALA A 356 -30.56 20.99 -25.04
N LEU A 357 -31.34 21.42 -24.03
CA LEU A 357 -31.25 20.87 -22.68
C LEU A 357 -31.79 19.43 -22.59
N GLU A 358 -32.85 19.07 -23.33
CA GLU A 358 -33.35 17.68 -23.40
C GLU A 358 -32.36 16.75 -24.15
N GLU A 359 -31.68 17.26 -25.20
CA GLU A 359 -30.57 16.54 -25.85
C GLU A 359 -29.39 16.35 -24.89
N ALA A 360 -29.00 17.39 -24.14
CA ALA A 360 -27.95 17.31 -23.14
C ALA A 360 -28.27 16.31 -22.02
N LEU A 361 -29.53 16.27 -21.55
CA LEU A 361 -30.00 15.29 -20.58
C LEU A 361 -29.89 13.87 -21.12
N THR A 362 -30.31 13.65 -22.38
CA THR A 362 -30.20 12.34 -23.04
C THR A 362 -28.73 11.91 -23.21
N SER A 363 -27.86 12.85 -23.59
CA SER A 363 -26.41 12.63 -23.67
C SER A 363 -25.77 12.31 -22.31
N ALA A 364 -26.27 12.92 -21.23
CA ALA A 364 -25.85 12.60 -19.86
C ALA A 364 -26.31 11.19 -19.45
N ALA A 365 -27.58 10.84 -19.68
CA ALA A 365 -28.12 9.51 -19.38
C ALA A 365 -27.38 8.40 -20.12
N VAL A 366 -27.12 8.57 -21.42
CA VAL A 366 -26.33 7.61 -22.23
C VAL A 366 -24.90 7.46 -21.69
N ARG A 367 -24.24 8.56 -21.31
CA ARG A 367 -22.88 8.52 -20.74
C ARG A 367 -22.85 7.90 -19.35
N VAL A 368 -23.86 8.10 -18.50
CA VAL A 368 -23.97 7.40 -17.20
C VAL A 368 -24.12 5.89 -17.42
N CYS A 369 -24.97 5.46 -18.36
CA CYS A 369 -25.13 4.03 -18.70
C CYS A 369 -23.83 3.42 -19.29
N ALA A 370 -23.04 4.21 -20.04
CA ALA A 370 -21.72 3.79 -20.52
C ALA A 370 -20.69 3.69 -19.38
N ALA A 371 -20.59 4.71 -18.51
CA ALA A 371 -19.69 4.70 -17.36
C ALA A 371 -20.03 3.59 -16.34
N LEU A 372 -21.31 3.23 -16.21
CA LEU A 372 -21.75 2.11 -15.39
C LEU A 372 -21.29 0.75 -15.97
N ARG A 373 -21.31 0.60 -17.31
CA ARG A 373 -20.72 -0.57 -18.00
C ARG A 373 -19.21 -0.67 -17.82
N ASP A 374 -18.48 0.45 -17.92
CA ASP A 374 -17.03 0.48 -17.67
C ASP A 374 -16.68 -0.01 -16.24
N LEU A 375 -17.58 0.19 -15.28
CA LEU A 375 -17.45 -0.30 -13.89
C LEU A 375 -17.90 -1.76 -13.71
N GLY A 376 -18.15 -2.51 -14.79
CA GLY A 376 -18.55 -3.92 -14.75
C GLY A 376 -20.05 -4.16 -14.50
N HIS A 377 -20.89 -3.14 -14.55
CA HIS A 377 -22.34 -3.27 -14.31
C HIS A 377 -23.14 -3.16 -15.62
N PRO A 378 -23.97 -4.16 -15.99
CA PRO A 378 -24.72 -4.12 -17.24
C PRO A 378 -25.79 -3.01 -17.23
N SER A 379 -25.73 -2.17 -18.27
CA SER A 379 -26.69 -1.11 -18.56
C SER A 379 -26.68 -0.77 -20.06
N GLY A 380 -27.81 -0.38 -20.63
CA GLY A 380 -27.97 -0.22 -22.08
C GLY A 380 -28.85 0.95 -22.54
N PRO A 381 -29.06 1.11 -23.86
CA PRO A 381 -29.87 2.20 -24.41
C PRO A 381 -31.32 2.23 -23.94
N ALA A 382 -31.87 1.08 -23.52
CA ALA A 382 -33.20 0.99 -22.92
C ALA A 382 -33.27 1.76 -21.58
N ASP A 383 -32.27 1.58 -20.72
CA ASP A 383 -32.17 2.31 -19.44
C ASP A 383 -32.01 3.81 -19.69
N ALA A 384 -31.13 4.20 -20.63
CA ALA A 384 -30.93 5.61 -20.99
C ALA A 384 -32.22 6.28 -21.49
N ARG A 385 -33.00 5.59 -22.33
CA ARG A 385 -34.32 6.05 -22.79
C ARG A 385 -35.30 6.20 -21.63
N GLU A 386 -35.31 5.26 -20.68
CA GLU A 386 -36.21 5.29 -19.54
C GLU A 386 -35.83 6.39 -18.54
N ILE A 387 -34.54 6.66 -18.35
CA ILE A 387 -34.02 7.80 -17.57
C ILE A 387 -34.49 9.12 -18.20
N THR A 388 -34.30 9.31 -19.52
CA THR A 388 -34.79 10.52 -20.21
C THR A 388 -36.30 10.68 -20.04
N ARG A 389 -37.08 9.61 -20.30
CA ARG A 389 -38.54 9.62 -20.16
C ARG A 389 -38.97 10.03 -18.75
N LEU A 390 -38.42 9.38 -17.73
CA LEU A 390 -38.77 9.63 -16.34
C LEU A 390 -38.36 11.04 -15.90
N ALA A 391 -37.20 11.55 -16.32
CA ALA A 391 -36.79 12.92 -16.02
C ALA A 391 -37.75 13.95 -16.65
N SER A 392 -38.12 13.79 -17.92
CA SER A 392 -39.10 14.67 -18.60
C SER A 392 -40.51 14.55 -18.00
N ASP A 393 -40.91 13.38 -17.49
CA ASP A 393 -42.17 13.21 -16.76
C ASP A 393 -42.16 13.89 -15.39
N LEU A 394 -41.06 13.79 -14.63
CA LEU A 394 -40.87 14.49 -13.36
C LEU A 394 -40.88 16.02 -13.55
N ALA A 395 -40.27 16.54 -14.61
CA ALA A 395 -40.31 17.96 -14.96
C ALA A 395 -41.75 18.44 -15.22
N ARG A 396 -42.52 17.69 -16.03
CA ARG A 396 -43.93 17.97 -16.32
C ARG A 396 -44.81 17.94 -15.08
N LEU A 397 -44.61 16.95 -14.20
CA LEU A 397 -45.32 16.87 -12.91
C LEU A 397 -44.99 18.02 -11.96
N ARG A 398 -43.81 18.63 -12.10
CA ARG A 398 -43.35 19.79 -11.31
C ARG A 398 -43.66 21.14 -11.95
N GLY A 399 -44.24 21.16 -13.16
CA GLY A 399 -44.52 22.40 -13.90
C GLY A 399 -43.26 23.11 -14.39
N LEU A 400 -42.14 22.40 -14.54
CA LEU A 400 -40.88 22.96 -15.05
C LEU A 400 -40.87 23.01 -16.59
N PRO A 401 -40.22 24.01 -17.21
CA PRO A 401 -40.14 24.13 -18.67
C PRO A 401 -39.30 23.02 -19.32
N ALA A 402 -38.31 22.48 -18.59
CA ALA A 402 -37.47 21.35 -18.99
C ALA A 402 -36.99 20.58 -17.75
N ALA A 403 -36.46 19.37 -17.96
CA ALA A 403 -35.90 18.56 -16.88
C ALA A 403 -34.49 19.02 -16.51
N GLY A 404 -34.29 19.33 -15.22
CA GLY A 404 -33.01 19.80 -14.69
C GLY A 404 -32.16 18.70 -14.06
N ARG A 405 -31.09 19.13 -13.38
CA ARG A 405 -30.19 18.26 -12.59
C ARG A 405 -30.97 17.38 -11.61
N GLY A 406 -31.97 17.97 -10.94
CA GLY A 406 -32.78 17.32 -9.93
C GLY A 406 -33.65 16.20 -10.47
N GLU A 407 -34.18 16.35 -11.68
CA GLU A 407 -34.99 15.34 -12.38
C GLU A 407 -34.09 14.21 -12.90
N LEU A 408 -32.94 14.55 -13.50
CA LEU A 408 -31.96 13.56 -13.97
C LEU A 408 -31.43 12.69 -12.82
N VAL A 409 -31.04 13.28 -11.69
CA VAL A 409 -30.51 12.54 -10.53
C VAL A 409 -31.54 11.54 -9.99
N GLU A 410 -32.79 11.97 -9.83
CA GLU A 410 -33.89 11.09 -9.37
C GLU A 410 -34.21 10.00 -10.40
N ALA A 411 -34.23 10.33 -11.69
CA ALA A 411 -34.48 9.35 -12.75
C ALA A 411 -33.35 8.30 -12.83
N VAL A 412 -32.10 8.71 -12.76
CA VAL A 412 -30.93 7.79 -12.72
C VAL A 412 -30.97 6.91 -11.47
N GLN A 413 -31.26 7.46 -10.30
CA GLN A 413 -31.39 6.68 -9.06
C GLN A 413 -32.56 5.68 -9.14
N THR A 414 -33.70 6.10 -9.69
CA THR A 414 -34.88 5.24 -9.83
C THR A 414 -34.65 4.10 -10.82
N VAL A 415 -34.11 4.39 -12.01
CA VAL A 415 -33.92 3.40 -13.08
C VAL A 415 -32.72 2.49 -12.84
N LEU A 416 -31.56 3.06 -12.46
CA LEU A 416 -30.30 2.30 -12.37
C LEU A 416 -29.96 1.81 -10.96
N ALA A 417 -30.36 2.52 -9.90
CA ALA A 417 -30.08 2.11 -8.52
C ALA A 417 -31.29 1.45 -7.81
N GLN A 418 -32.51 1.67 -8.30
CA GLN A 418 -33.74 0.98 -7.87
C GLN A 418 -34.01 1.02 -6.34
N GLY A 419 -33.49 2.06 -5.66
CA GLY A 419 -33.62 2.22 -4.21
C GLY A 419 -32.56 1.47 -3.38
N GLU A 420 -31.56 0.83 -3.98
CA GLU A 420 -30.45 0.20 -3.27
C GLU A 420 -29.30 1.21 -3.01
N PRO A 421 -29.04 1.65 -1.76
CA PRO A 421 -27.96 2.61 -1.46
C PRO A 421 -26.56 1.98 -1.47
N TYR A 422 -26.48 0.65 -1.37
CA TYR A 422 -25.23 -0.11 -1.37
C TYR A 422 -25.10 -0.96 -2.64
N GLY A 423 -23.89 -1.42 -2.97
CA GLY A 423 -23.68 -2.21 -4.19
C GLY A 423 -23.88 -1.38 -5.46
N ARG A 424 -24.89 -1.75 -6.27
CA ARG A 424 -25.22 -1.07 -7.55
C ARG A 424 -25.41 0.43 -7.37
N GLY A 425 -26.03 0.88 -6.27
CA GLY A 425 -26.15 2.31 -5.94
C GLY A 425 -24.82 3.06 -5.83
N ARG A 426 -23.76 2.42 -5.30
CA ARG A 426 -22.41 3.03 -5.25
C ARG A 426 -21.75 3.08 -6.62
N ALA A 427 -21.98 2.08 -7.48
CA ALA A 427 -21.50 2.09 -8.85
C ALA A 427 -22.22 3.16 -9.71
N VAL A 428 -23.54 3.30 -9.52
CA VAL A 428 -24.34 4.38 -10.12
C VAL A 428 -23.84 5.74 -9.63
N ALA A 429 -23.60 5.91 -8.33
CA ALA A 429 -23.04 7.15 -7.78
C ALA A 429 -21.67 7.49 -8.40
N ARG A 430 -20.76 6.51 -8.55
CA ARG A 430 -19.45 6.70 -9.23
C ARG A 430 -19.59 6.99 -10.73
N ALA A 431 -20.53 6.35 -11.41
CA ALA A 431 -20.82 6.63 -12.83
C ALA A 431 -21.39 8.04 -13.02
N MET A 432 -22.30 8.46 -12.13
CA MET A 432 -22.81 9.83 -12.07
C MET A 432 -21.70 10.82 -11.75
N GLU A 433 -20.85 10.57 -10.76
CA GLU A 433 -19.70 11.41 -10.42
C GLU A 433 -18.78 11.61 -11.63
N ARG A 434 -18.35 10.52 -12.29
CA ARG A 434 -17.49 10.57 -13.48
C ARG A 434 -18.09 11.38 -14.64
N VAL A 435 -19.41 11.37 -14.83
CA VAL A 435 -20.10 12.00 -15.97
C VAL A 435 -20.59 13.42 -15.66
N LEU A 436 -21.16 13.62 -14.47
CA LEU A 436 -21.79 14.87 -14.03
C LEU A 436 -20.79 15.82 -13.37
N VAL A 437 -19.73 15.34 -12.71
CA VAL A 437 -18.59 16.19 -12.32
C VAL A 437 -17.67 16.38 -13.52
N GLY A 438 -17.25 15.28 -14.16
CA GLY A 438 -16.37 15.31 -15.32
C GLY A 438 -14.90 15.61 -15.00
N THR A 439 -14.02 15.41 -15.98
CA THR A 439 -12.56 15.45 -15.80
C THR A 439 -11.90 16.66 -16.46
N ARG A 440 -12.64 17.74 -16.71
CA ARG A 440 -12.11 18.91 -17.42
C ARG A 440 -11.18 19.73 -16.53
N THR A 441 -9.99 20.00 -17.04
CA THR A 441 -8.97 20.86 -16.45
C THR A 441 -8.80 22.10 -17.32
N GLY A 442 -8.71 23.29 -16.72
CA GLY A 442 -8.41 24.51 -17.45
C GLY A 442 -6.92 24.82 -17.49
N ARG A 443 -6.59 25.95 -18.12
CA ARG A 443 -5.24 26.51 -18.20
C ARG A 443 -5.33 28.04 -18.38
N PRO A 444 -4.47 28.83 -17.71
CA PRO A 444 -4.22 30.23 -18.06
C PRO A 444 -3.74 30.38 -19.50
N ALA A 445 -3.79 31.60 -20.04
CA ALA A 445 -3.12 31.96 -21.29
C ALA A 445 -1.60 31.66 -21.23
N PRO A 446 -0.93 31.34 -22.36
CA PRO A 446 0.49 30.99 -22.37
C PRO A 446 1.41 32.06 -21.77
N ASP A 447 1.09 33.34 -22.02
CA ASP A 447 1.87 34.50 -21.56
C ASP A 447 1.47 34.99 -20.15
N ALA A 448 0.49 34.35 -19.49
CA ALA A 448 0.05 34.74 -18.16
C ALA A 448 1.17 34.51 -17.10
N PRO A 449 1.35 35.43 -16.13
CA PRO A 449 2.43 35.30 -15.15
C PRO A 449 2.38 33.99 -14.34
N ARG A 450 3.37 33.13 -14.56
CA ARG A 450 3.43 31.79 -13.96
C ARG A 450 3.67 31.87 -12.45
N SER A 451 2.78 31.25 -11.68
CA SER A 451 2.80 31.26 -10.21
C SER A 451 2.27 29.92 -9.65
N GLY A 452 2.72 29.51 -8.46
CA GLY A 452 2.39 28.21 -7.83
C GLY A 452 3.49 27.14 -7.90
N LEU A 453 3.12 25.85 -7.77
CA LEU A 453 4.08 24.75 -7.60
C LEU A 453 5.06 24.57 -8.77
N VAL A 454 4.60 24.77 -10.01
CA VAL A 454 5.42 24.52 -11.20
C VAL A 454 6.65 25.44 -11.26
N PRO A 455 6.53 26.79 -11.23
CA PRO A 455 7.70 27.66 -11.17
C PRO A 455 8.52 27.50 -9.89
N ALA A 456 7.91 27.13 -8.75
CA ALA A 456 8.65 26.85 -7.52
C ALA A 456 9.60 25.64 -7.68
N VAL A 457 9.12 24.54 -8.28
CA VAL A 457 9.94 23.35 -8.55
C VAL A 457 10.96 23.60 -9.65
N GLU A 458 10.63 24.35 -10.71
CA GLU A 458 11.61 24.74 -11.74
C GLU A 458 12.77 25.56 -11.14
N ALA A 459 12.47 26.52 -10.26
CA ALA A 459 13.48 27.30 -9.54
C ALA A 459 14.32 26.44 -8.59
N GLU A 460 13.70 25.49 -7.87
CA GLU A 460 14.41 24.57 -6.96
C GLU A 460 15.31 23.59 -7.74
N VAL A 461 14.84 23.05 -8.86
CA VAL A 461 15.60 22.19 -9.80
C VAL A 461 16.81 22.94 -10.37
N ALA A 462 16.61 24.18 -10.85
CA ALA A 462 17.68 25.01 -11.37
C ALA A 462 18.72 25.36 -10.29
N GLY A 463 18.27 25.79 -9.10
CA GLY A 463 19.14 26.12 -7.96
C GLY A 463 19.93 24.93 -7.40
N LEU A 464 19.45 23.70 -7.61
CA LEU A 464 20.15 22.46 -7.25
C LEU A 464 20.99 21.88 -8.41
N GLY A 465 20.98 22.52 -9.58
CA GLY A 465 21.71 22.06 -10.78
C GLY A 465 21.23 20.71 -11.29
N LEU A 466 19.92 20.44 -11.21
CA LEU A 466 19.24 19.24 -11.71
C LEU A 466 18.60 19.54 -13.09
N PRO A 467 18.20 18.54 -13.90
CA PRO A 467 17.62 18.78 -15.22
C PRO A 467 16.24 19.47 -15.15
N GLY A 468 16.11 20.70 -15.66
CA GLY A 468 14.85 21.43 -15.77
C GLY A 468 14.16 21.30 -17.14
N PRO A 469 13.12 22.11 -17.41
CA PRO A 469 12.36 22.07 -18.66
C PRO A 469 13.18 22.36 -19.92
N GLU A 470 14.23 23.18 -19.81
CA GLU A 470 15.22 23.43 -20.87
C GLU A 470 15.99 22.16 -21.28
N ASN A 471 16.07 21.17 -20.39
CA ASN A 471 16.72 19.88 -20.61
C ASN A 471 15.73 18.73 -20.90
N ALA A 472 14.46 19.03 -21.22
CA ALA A 472 13.40 18.01 -21.41
C ALA A 472 13.64 17.02 -22.58
N SER A 473 14.53 17.33 -23.51
CA SER A 473 14.98 16.44 -24.59
C SER A 473 16.34 15.76 -24.32
N GLY A 474 16.89 15.93 -23.11
CA GLY A 474 18.17 15.36 -22.69
C GLY A 474 18.10 13.89 -22.28
N ALA A 475 19.26 13.25 -22.18
CA ALA A 475 19.38 11.92 -21.58
C ALA A 475 19.11 11.97 -20.07
N ALA A 476 18.66 10.85 -19.50
CA ALA A 476 18.53 10.72 -18.05
C ALA A 476 19.89 10.88 -17.36
N ARG A 477 19.88 11.51 -16.19
CA ARG A 477 21.09 11.80 -15.42
C ARG A 477 21.16 10.92 -14.19
N ASP A 478 22.20 10.10 -14.14
CA ASP A 478 22.58 9.38 -12.94
C ASP A 478 23.20 10.31 -11.90
N LEU A 479 22.73 10.18 -10.67
CA LEU A 479 23.21 10.89 -9.49
C LEU A 479 23.55 9.88 -8.39
N ARG A 480 24.66 10.14 -7.70
CA ARG A 480 24.99 9.49 -6.42
C ARG A 480 25.06 10.59 -5.36
N LEU A 481 24.24 10.47 -4.32
CA LEU A 481 24.04 11.50 -3.31
C LEU A 481 24.57 11.00 -1.95
N ASP A 482 25.21 11.88 -1.19
CA ASP A 482 25.61 11.67 0.21
C ASP A 482 24.89 12.70 1.08
N PRO A 483 23.61 12.47 1.41
CA PRO A 483 22.72 13.48 2.00
C PRO A 483 23.03 13.80 3.47
N LEU A 484 23.88 12.97 4.13
CA LEU A 484 24.31 13.20 5.51
C LEU A 484 25.59 14.05 5.57
N ARG A 485 26.42 14.07 4.52
CA ARG A 485 27.65 14.87 4.47
C ARG A 485 27.55 16.15 3.62
N SER A 486 26.63 16.19 2.65
CA SER A 486 26.53 17.29 1.68
C SER A 486 25.17 18.01 1.79
N ASP A 487 25.20 19.29 2.19
CA ASP A 487 24.02 20.16 2.23
C ASP A 487 23.34 20.35 0.86
N LEU A 488 24.08 20.19 -0.22
CA LEU A 488 23.54 20.24 -1.58
C LEU A 488 22.81 18.93 -1.91
N ASP A 489 23.42 17.78 -1.60
CA ASP A 489 22.84 16.48 -1.90
C ASP A 489 21.68 16.13 -0.96
N ARG A 490 21.69 16.64 0.29
CA ARG A 490 20.52 16.65 1.20
C ARG A 490 19.31 17.34 0.57
N ARG A 491 19.50 18.53 -0.01
CA ARG A 491 18.42 19.27 -0.67
C ARG A 491 17.93 18.58 -1.94
N ARG A 492 18.85 17.99 -2.73
CA ARG A 492 18.51 17.15 -3.88
C ARG A 492 17.65 15.95 -3.48
N GLU A 493 18.09 15.17 -2.49
CA GLU A 493 17.32 14.00 -2.04
C GLU A 493 15.95 14.39 -1.50
N LEU A 494 15.85 15.45 -0.69
CA LEU A 494 14.56 15.96 -0.19
C LEU A 494 13.58 16.32 -1.31
N LEU A 495 14.03 17.03 -2.35
CA LEU A 495 13.20 17.34 -3.51
C LEU A 495 12.75 16.06 -4.24
N LEU A 496 13.66 15.11 -4.46
CA LEU A 496 13.35 13.84 -5.13
C LEU A 496 12.33 13.00 -4.33
N ARG A 497 12.47 12.90 -3.00
CA ARG A 497 11.51 12.22 -2.12
C ARG A 497 10.13 12.89 -2.16
N ARG A 498 10.07 14.23 -2.06
CA ARG A 498 8.82 15.00 -2.12
C ARG A 498 8.09 14.83 -3.45
N LEU A 499 8.81 14.90 -4.58
CA LEU A 499 8.24 14.68 -5.90
C LEU A 499 7.75 13.24 -6.09
N THR A 500 8.49 12.25 -5.56
CA THR A 500 8.08 10.83 -5.56
C THR A 500 6.78 10.63 -4.78
N VAL A 501 6.67 11.19 -3.57
CA VAL A 501 5.44 11.14 -2.76
C VAL A 501 4.26 11.83 -3.46
N CYS A 502 4.50 12.93 -4.18
CA CYS A 502 3.49 13.60 -5.01
C CYS A 502 3.08 12.83 -6.27
N GLY A 503 3.70 11.68 -6.57
CA GLY A 503 3.46 10.93 -7.81
C GLY A 503 3.98 11.63 -9.07
N VAL A 504 4.95 12.54 -8.93
CA VAL A 504 5.55 13.29 -10.05
C VAL A 504 6.71 12.46 -10.63
N PRO A 505 6.63 12.00 -11.90
CA PRO A 505 7.66 11.16 -12.51
C PRO A 505 8.87 12.02 -12.93
N TYR A 506 9.76 12.28 -11.97
CA TYR A 506 10.98 13.07 -12.17
C TYR A 506 12.27 12.29 -11.87
N GLY A 507 12.26 11.46 -10.83
CA GLY A 507 13.42 10.66 -10.43
C GLY A 507 13.02 9.27 -9.97
N GLU A 508 13.88 8.29 -10.25
CA GLU A 508 13.74 6.90 -9.83
C GLU A 508 14.94 6.51 -8.96
N ALA A 509 14.69 5.98 -7.76
CA ALA A 509 15.74 5.48 -6.89
C ALA A 509 16.23 4.11 -7.39
N LYS A 510 17.54 3.91 -7.44
CA LYS A 510 18.19 2.63 -7.80
C LYS A 510 18.79 2.00 -6.55
N GLU A 511 18.69 0.68 -6.43
CA GLU A 511 19.31 -0.03 -5.30
C GLU A 511 20.84 0.13 -5.29
N VAL A 512 21.39 0.28 -4.08
CA VAL A 512 22.83 0.34 -3.82
C VAL A 512 23.14 -0.68 -2.75
N VAL A 513 23.81 -1.77 -3.12
CA VAL A 513 24.26 -2.78 -2.17
C VAL A 513 25.52 -2.26 -1.46
N GLY A 514 25.45 -2.12 -0.13
CA GLY A 514 26.62 -1.77 0.68
C GLY A 514 27.63 -2.92 0.73
N ALA A 515 28.92 -2.58 0.75
CA ALA A 515 29.98 -3.58 0.89
C ALA A 515 29.82 -4.32 2.24
N GLY A 516 29.70 -5.64 2.20
CA GLY A 516 29.53 -6.46 3.41
C GLY A 516 28.11 -6.52 3.99
N GLY A 517 27.09 -5.95 3.32
CA GLY A 517 25.69 -6.04 3.77
C GLY A 517 25.23 -4.94 4.72
N ALA A 518 26.03 -3.89 4.93
CA ALA A 518 25.62 -2.70 5.66
C ALA A 518 24.68 -1.79 4.84
N GLU A 519 23.83 -0.99 5.50
CA GLU A 519 23.00 0.03 4.83
C GLU A 519 23.89 0.99 4.02
N ALA A 520 23.48 1.29 2.78
CA ALA A 520 24.23 2.17 1.90
C ALA A 520 24.08 3.64 2.34
N LEU A 521 25.16 4.22 2.86
CA LEU A 521 25.25 5.65 3.25
C LEU A 521 25.07 6.64 2.08
N THR A 522 24.96 6.17 0.85
CA THR A 522 24.76 6.99 -0.36
C THR A 522 23.60 6.45 -1.18
N SER A 523 22.64 7.31 -1.54
CA SER A 523 21.56 6.95 -2.46
C SER A 523 22.00 7.11 -3.92
N ARG A 524 21.40 6.33 -4.84
CA ARG A 524 21.57 6.48 -6.29
C ARG A 524 20.21 6.77 -6.91
N TRP A 525 20.17 7.77 -7.79
CA TRP A 525 18.96 8.23 -8.47
C TRP A 525 19.22 8.39 -9.96
N GLU A 526 18.24 8.03 -10.78
CA GLU A 526 18.18 8.39 -12.21
C GLU A 526 17.12 9.48 -12.35
N VAL A 527 17.49 10.67 -12.84
CA VAL A 527 16.58 11.83 -12.92
C VAL A 527 16.43 12.36 -14.34
N ARG A 528 15.22 12.79 -14.71
CA ARG A 528 14.90 13.39 -16.02
C ARG A 528 13.66 14.29 -15.94
N TRP A 529 13.70 15.42 -16.65
CA TRP A 529 12.50 16.23 -16.88
C TRP A 529 11.74 15.70 -18.09
N THR A 530 10.42 15.55 -17.98
CA THR A 530 9.56 15.09 -19.07
C THR A 530 8.26 15.91 -19.15
N PRO A 531 7.51 15.86 -20.27
CA PRO A 531 6.18 16.46 -20.33
C PRO A 531 5.21 15.90 -19.26
N ALA A 532 5.37 14.63 -18.88
CA ALA A 532 4.61 14.02 -17.78
C ALA A 532 4.97 14.63 -16.41
N THR A 533 6.23 15.01 -16.20
CA THR A 533 6.69 15.73 -15.00
C THR A 533 5.93 17.05 -14.86
N ALA A 534 5.89 17.88 -15.90
CA ALA A 534 5.20 19.17 -15.89
C ALA A 534 3.68 19.02 -15.71
N ALA A 535 3.07 18.02 -16.36
CA ALA A 535 1.64 17.71 -16.19
C ALA A 535 1.31 17.29 -14.75
N MET A 536 2.11 16.40 -14.15
CA MET A 536 1.89 15.93 -12.78
C MET A 536 2.19 17.01 -11.72
N LEU A 537 3.16 17.92 -11.96
CA LEU A 537 3.34 19.11 -11.13
C LEU A 537 2.11 20.01 -11.12
N THR A 538 1.43 20.16 -12.27
CA THR A 538 0.18 20.93 -12.35
C THR A 538 -0.93 20.27 -11.52
N ALA A 539 -1.06 18.94 -11.57
CA ALA A 539 -2.02 18.19 -10.76
C ALA A 539 -1.69 18.20 -9.25
N ALA A 540 -0.40 18.15 -8.88
CA ALA A 540 0.06 18.19 -7.50
C ALA A 540 -0.10 19.57 -6.84
N GLY A 541 -0.10 20.65 -7.64
CA GLY A 541 -0.21 22.04 -7.15
C GLY A 541 -1.47 22.37 -6.34
N VAL A 542 -2.53 21.56 -6.49
CA VAL A 542 -3.75 21.60 -5.67
C VAL A 542 -3.44 21.46 -4.18
N ARG A 543 -2.41 20.68 -3.82
CA ARG A 543 -2.08 20.30 -2.45
C ARG A 543 -1.03 21.22 -1.81
N GLY A 544 -0.45 22.16 -2.56
CA GLY A 544 0.54 23.10 -2.07
C GLY A 544 1.29 23.84 -3.18
N VAL A 545 1.76 25.05 -2.89
CA VAL A 545 2.51 25.90 -3.84
C VAL A 545 4.03 25.65 -3.81
N THR A 546 4.50 24.77 -2.93
CA THR A 546 5.89 24.30 -2.82
C THR A 546 5.93 22.77 -2.73
N ALA A 547 7.06 22.16 -3.11
CA ALA A 547 7.21 20.69 -3.08
C ALA A 547 7.01 20.10 -1.67
N ALA A 548 7.37 20.84 -0.63
CA ALA A 548 7.15 20.44 0.77
C ALA A 548 5.65 20.39 1.12
N GLN A 549 4.91 21.48 0.86
CA GLN A 549 3.47 21.56 1.13
C GLN A 549 2.68 20.52 0.32
N ALA A 550 3.02 20.34 -0.96
CA ALA A 550 2.35 19.36 -1.81
C ALA A 550 2.52 17.92 -1.27
N ALA A 551 3.73 17.55 -0.85
CA ALA A 551 4.00 16.24 -0.25
C ALA A 551 3.29 16.05 1.10
N GLU A 552 3.29 17.08 1.95
CA GLU A 552 2.59 17.09 3.23
C GLU A 552 1.06 16.93 3.06
N GLY A 553 0.49 17.61 2.06
CA GLY A 553 -0.92 17.49 1.68
C GLY A 553 -1.29 16.08 1.24
N VAL A 554 -0.48 15.44 0.39
CA VAL A 554 -0.68 14.04 -0.04
C VAL A 554 -0.63 13.07 1.15
N LEU A 555 0.35 13.20 2.03
CA LEU A 555 0.50 12.26 3.15
C LEU A 555 -0.59 12.45 4.22
N ARG A 556 -1.07 13.68 4.45
CA ARG A 556 -2.24 13.92 5.31
C ARG A 556 -3.55 13.42 4.70
N GLU A 557 -3.75 13.56 3.39
CA GLU A 557 -4.90 12.98 2.70
C GLU A 557 -4.92 11.45 2.84
N ARG A 558 -3.75 10.81 2.64
CA ARG A 558 -3.59 9.37 2.87
C ARG A 558 -3.88 8.95 4.31
N ARG A 559 -3.34 9.68 5.30
CA ARG A 559 -3.60 9.42 6.75
C ARG A 559 -5.09 9.49 7.10
N ARG A 560 -5.86 10.41 6.51
CA ARG A 560 -7.33 10.46 6.71
C ARG A 560 -8.03 9.26 6.09
N ALA A 561 -7.71 8.92 4.85
CA ALA A 561 -8.30 7.78 4.15
C ALA A 561 -7.99 6.42 4.85
N GLU A 562 -6.82 6.29 5.48
CA GLU A 562 -6.46 5.14 6.34
C GLU A 562 -7.38 5.05 7.57
N GLY A 563 -7.69 6.19 8.21
CA GLY A 563 -8.62 6.26 9.34
C GLY A 563 -10.07 5.89 8.95
N ASP A 564 -10.57 6.47 7.86
CA ASP A 564 -11.93 6.25 7.35
C ASP A 564 -12.19 4.79 6.93
N ALA A 565 -11.13 4.04 6.60
CA ALA A 565 -11.20 2.64 6.17
C ALA A 565 -11.35 1.61 7.31
N GLY A 566 -11.46 2.06 8.57
CA GLY A 566 -11.57 1.19 9.76
C GLY A 566 -10.30 1.14 10.62
N GLY A 567 -9.39 2.09 10.44
CA GLY A 567 -8.13 2.21 11.20
C GLY A 567 -6.90 1.73 10.43
N SER A 568 -5.76 2.34 10.75
CA SER A 568 -4.48 2.11 10.07
C SER A 568 -3.81 0.80 10.51
N THR A 569 -3.28 0.03 9.56
CA THR A 569 -2.45 -1.16 9.83
C THR A 569 -1.02 -0.77 10.25
N ALA A 570 -0.31 -1.66 10.95
CA ALA A 570 1.08 -1.45 11.37
C ALA A 570 2.01 -1.06 10.19
N ALA A 571 1.91 -1.80 9.07
CA ALA A 571 2.64 -1.49 7.84
C ALA A 571 2.33 -0.10 7.25
N GLN A 572 1.06 0.33 7.25
CA GLN A 572 0.67 1.66 6.75
C GLN A 572 1.24 2.78 7.65
N VAL A 573 1.13 2.62 8.97
CA VAL A 573 1.65 3.60 9.93
C VAL A 573 3.18 3.72 9.83
N LEU A 574 3.90 2.59 9.78
CA LEU A 574 5.35 2.57 9.62
C LEU A 574 5.79 3.21 8.30
N LYS A 575 5.11 2.89 7.18
CA LYS A 575 5.37 3.52 5.88
C LYS A 575 5.11 5.03 5.92
N GLY A 576 4.02 5.46 6.54
CA GLY A 576 3.66 6.87 6.70
C GLY A 576 4.69 7.65 7.51
N LEU A 577 5.25 7.06 8.58
CA LEU A 577 6.37 7.65 9.33
C LEU A 577 7.64 7.76 8.46
N ALA A 578 7.98 6.71 7.71
CA ALA A 578 9.15 6.71 6.83
C ALA A 578 9.04 7.78 5.72
N GLU A 579 7.91 7.84 5.00
CA GLU A 579 7.69 8.83 3.93
C GLU A 579 7.70 10.28 4.47
N ALA A 580 7.10 10.53 5.64
CA ALA A 580 7.13 11.86 6.28
C ALA A 580 8.55 12.26 6.72
N ALA A 581 9.33 11.30 7.22
CA ALA A 581 10.72 11.49 7.63
C ALA A 581 11.63 11.78 6.44
N GLU A 582 11.53 10.97 5.37
CA GLU A 582 12.30 11.14 4.12
C GLU A 582 11.95 12.42 3.35
N CYS A 583 10.73 12.95 3.50
CA CYS A 583 10.34 14.24 2.93
C CYS A 583 10.75 15.45 3.81
N GLY A 584 11.32 15.22 5.00
CA GLY A 584 11.68 16.26 5.95
C GLY A 584 10.48 17.08 6.42
N LEU A 585 9.40 16.40 6.86
CA LEU A 585 8.14 17.03 7.30
C LEU A 585 7.96 16.90 8.82
N PRO A 586 8.55 17.79 9.64
CA PRO A 586 8.67 17.60 11.10
C PRO A 586 7.35 17.35 11.82
N THR A 587 6.34 18.21 11.59
CA THR A 587 5.03 18.09 12.25
C THR A 587 4.33 16.77 11.94
N LEU A 588 4.42 16.29 10.69
CA LEU A 588 3.82 15.02 10.29
C LEU A 588 4.59 13.81 10.82
N VAL A 589 5.92 13.92 10.97
CA VAL A 589 6.73 12.91 11.66
C VAL A 589 6.31 12.80 13.13
N ASP A 590 6.06 13.92 13.79
CA ASP A 590 5.61 13.94 15.19
C ASP A 590 4.20 13.33 15.32
N GLU A 591 3.25 13.68 14.44
CA GLU A 591 1.93 13.02 14.33
C GLU A 591 2.05 11.49 14.09
N ARG A 592 2.98 11.05 13.22
CA ARG A 592 3.15 9.63 12.88
C ARG A 592 3.93 8.83 13.94
N LEU A 593 4.76 9.47 14.77
CA LEU A 593 5.36 8.84 15.94
C LEU A 593 4.29 8.49 16.99
N ASP A 594 3.29 9.38 17.15
CA ASP A 594 2.15 9.12 18.03
C ASP A 594 1.28 7.96 17.47
N ASP A 595 0.99 7.92 16.14
CA ASP A 595 0.33 6.76 15.48
C ASP A 595 1.10 5.44 15.72
N VAL A 596 2.43 5.47 15.61
CA VAL A 596 3.30 4.28 15.85
C VAL A 596 3.18 3.80 17.28
N ALA A 597 3.15 4.71 18.26
CA ALA A 597 3.05 4.38 19.67
C ALA A 597 1.73 3.67 20.02
N GLU A 598 0.65 4.00 19.32
CA GLU A 598 -0.68 3.41 19.54
C GLU A 598 -0.83 2.05 18.84
N VAL A 599 -0.50 1.98 17.54
CA VAL A 599 -0.87 0.82 16.69
C VAL A 599 0.12 -0.34 16.80
N LEU A 600 1.41 -0.07 16.68
CA LEU A 600 2.42 -1.14 16.53
C LEU A 600 2.56 -2.06 17.76
N PRO A 601 2.51 -1.58 19.02
CA PRO A 601 2.63 -2.45 20.20
C PRO A 601 1.51 -3.48 20.40
N LEU A 602 0.41 -3.33 19.66
CA LEU A 602 -0.77 -4.20 19.70
C LEU A 602 -0.88 -5.14 18.49
N ALA A 603 -0.52 -4.66 17.29
CA ALA A 603 -0.75 -5.37 16.03
C ALA A 603 0.52 -5.71 15.24
N GLY A 604 1.68 -5.14 15.58
CA GLY A 604 2.93 -5.31 14.83
C GLY A 604 3.58 -6.69 15.00
N THR A 605 4.07 -7.23 13.89
CA THR A 605 4.98 -8.39 13.85
C THR A 605 6.37 -8.02 14.37
N LEU A 606 7.22 -9.00 14.70
CA LEU A 606 8.58 -8.70 15.19
C LEU A 606 9.42 -7.89 14.17
N PRO A 607 9.42 -8.20 12.85
CA PRO A 607 10.12 -7.38 11.86
C PRO A 607 9.61 -5.93 11.80
N GLU A 608 8.29 -5.70 11.80
CA GLU A 608 7.71 -4.35 11.78
C GLU A 608 8.09 -3.54 13.02
N LEU A 609 8.05 -4.17 14.20
CA LEU A 609 8.45 -3.55 15.46
C LEU A 609 9.92 -3.11 15.43
N LEU A 610 10.82 -3.95 14.93
CA LEU A 610 12.26 -3.63 14.87
C LEU A 610 12.61 -2.63 13.77
N ALA A 611 11.89 -2.64 12.66
CA ALA A 611 12.00 -1.62 11.61
C ALA A 611 11.54 -0.24 12.12
N ALA A 612 10.46 -0.20 12.90
CA ALA A 612 10.01 1.01 13.57
C ALA A 612 11.03 1.51 14.61
N VAL A 613 11.60 0.63 15.45
CA VAL A 613 12.68 1.00 16.39
C VAL A 613 13.91 1.52 15.62
N ALA A 614 14.30 0.91 14.50
CA ALA A 614 15.41 1.38 13.67
C ALA A 614 15.16 2.77 13.07
N LEU A 615 13.93 3.05 12.64
CA LEU A 615 13.54 4.38 12.18
C LEU A 615 13.55 5.40 13.33
N SER A 616 13.05 5.04 14.52
CA SER A 616 13.13 5.88 15.73
C SER A 616 14.59 6.15 16.15
N ASP A 617 15.48 5.16 16.07
CA ASP A 617 16.92 5.33 16.31
C ASP A 617 17.55 6.29 15.31
N ARG A 618 17.24 6.19 14.01
CA ARG A 618 17.71 7.14 12.98
C ARG A 618 17.19 8.55 13.21
N LEU A 619 15.92 8.71 13.60
CA LEU A 619 15.33 9.99 13.96
C LEU A 619 16.04 10.63 15.17
N ARG A 620 16.23 9.86 16.26
CA ARG A 620 16.96 10.27 17.48
C ARG A 620 18.42 10.66 17.20
N SER A 621 19.08 9.98 16.28
CA SER A 621 20.49 10.21 15.95
C SER A 621 20.72 11.26 14.85
N GLY A 622 19.65 11.87 14.31
CA GLY A 622 19.76 12.86 13.23
C GLY A 622 20.19 12.27 11.88
N HIS A 623 20.17 10.94 11.73
CA HIS A 623 20.54 10.25 10.49
C HIS A 623 19.39 10.21 9.45
N VAL A 624 18.41 11.11 9.56
CA VAL A 624 17.35 11.30 8.57
C VAL A 624 17.60 12.64 7.85
N PRO A 625 17.89 12.63 6.54
CA PRO A 625 18.05 13.84 5.75
C PRO A 625 16.85 14.79 5.88
N GLY A 626 17.09 16.01 6.37
CA GLY A 626 16.12 17.12 6.33
C GLY A 626 15.30 17.37 7.59
N LEU A 627 15.41 16.53 8.62
CA LEU A 627 14.91 16.87 9.96
C LEU A 627 16.04 17.53 10.76
N GLY A 628 15.80 18.74 11.25
CA GLY A 628 16.73 19.41 12.16
C GLY A 628 16.81 18.70 13.51
N ALA A 629 17.91 18.93 14.24
CA ALA A 629 18.06 18.44 15.61
C ALA A 629 17.01 19.11 16.51
N ASP A 630 16.05 18.31 16.98
CA ASP A 630 14.94 18.74 17.84
C ASP A 630 14.87 17.86 19.09
N GLY A 631 14.85 18.50 20.26
CA GLY A 631 14.89 17.80 21.55
C GLY A 631 13.60 17.07 21.89
N GLU A 632 12.44 17.59 21.47
CA GLU A 632 11.14 16.98 21.78
C GLU A 632 10.89 15.76 20.89
N ARG A 633 11.13 15.86 19.58
CA ARG A 633 11.07 14.74 18.64
C ARG A 633 12.05 13.64 19.03
N SER A 634 13.26 14.00 19.46
CA SER A 634 14.24 13.03 19.96
C SER A 634 13.73 12.30 21.20
N ALA A 635 13.09 13.00 22.15
CA ALA A 635 12.49 12.38 23.34
C ALA A 635 11.28 11.49 22.99
N ARG A 636 10.40 11.92 22.07
CA ARG A 636 9.30 11.09 21.54
C ARG A 636 9.83 9.82 20.87
N ALA A 637 10.84 9.94 20.01
CA ALA A 637 11.47 8.80 19.34
C ALA A 637 12.11 7.81 20.34
N VAL A 638 12.72 8.28 21.43
CA VAL A 638 13.19 7.43 22.54
C VAL A 638 12.02 6.68 23.18
N ALA A 639 10.96 7.38 23.60
CA ALA A 639 9.82 6.76 24.26
C ALA A 639 9.12 5.71 23.38
N VAL A 640 9.00 5.99 22.07
CA VAL A 640 8.50 5.05 21.07
C VAL A 640 9.43 3.83 20.94
N ALA A 641 10.74 4.04 20.82
CA ALA A 641 11.71 2.95 20.72
C ALA A 641 11.70 2.01 21.94
N GLU A 642 11.58 2.56 23.15
CA GLU A 642 11.46 1.78 24.39
C GLU A 642 10.16 0.96 24.43
N LEU A 643 9.02 1.58 24.08
CA LEU A 643 7.70 0.94 24.03
C LEU A 643 7.68 -0.23 23.03
N LEU A 644 8.21 0.00 21.83
CA LEU A 644 8.30 -0.99 20.76
C LEU A 644 9.29 -2.12 21.09
N THR A 645 10.43 -1.82 21.71
CA THR A 645 11.38 -2.84 22.17
C THR A 645 10.73 -3.75 23.23
N SER A 646 9.96 -3.17 24.14
CA SER A 646 9.15 -3.92 25.11
C SER A 646 8.06 -4.78 24.44
N ALA A 647 7.48 -4.34 23.32
CA ALA A 647 6.55 -5.13 22.51
C ALA A 647 7.25 -6.26 21.76
N ALA A 648 8.40 -6.00 21.16
CA ALA A 648 9.22 -6.97 20.43
C ALA A 648 9.61 -8.15 21.32
N VAL A 649 10.05 -7.89 22.57
CA VAL A 649 10.33 -8.96 23.55
C VAL A 649 9.10 -9.81 23.88
N ARG A 650 7.87 -9.25 23.84
CA ARG A 650 6.64 -10.04 24.03
C ARG A 650 6.31 -10.91 22.81
N GLN A 651 6.63 -10.46 21.60
CA GLN A 651 6.34 -11.21 20.37
C GLN A 651 7.24 -12.45 20.18
N VAL A 652 8.39 -12.54 20.87
CA VAL A 652 9.30 -13.70 20.77
C VAL A 652 8.60 -15.04 21.06
N ASP A 653 7.71 -15.08 22.06
CA ASP A 653 6.93 -16.30 22.36
C ASP A 653 5.98 -16.69 21.21
N GLY A 654 5.49 -15.72 20.44
CA GLY A 654 4.66 -15.93 19.24
C GLY A 654 5.40 -16.62 18.10
N LEU A 655 6.73 -16.50 18.04
CA LEU A 655 7.55 -17.11 17.00
C LEU A 655 7.77 -18.62 17.17
N THR A 656 7.26 -19.24 18.23
CA THR A 656 7.45 -20.68 18.53
C THR A 656 7.12 -21.57 17.32
N GLY A 657 6.11 -21.22 16.53
CA GLY A 657 5.70 -21.96 15.32
C GLY A 657 6.21 -21.40 13.99
N SER A 658 7.05 -20.37 13.97
CA SER A 658 7.46 -19.72 12.71
C SER A 658 8.44 -20.59 11.92
N GLU A 659 8.33 -20.53 10.58
CA GLU A 659 9.24 -21.15 9.61
C GLU A 659 9.78 -20.10 8.63
N ASP A 660 9.60 -18.80 8.93
CA ASP A 660 10.08 -17.68 8.11
C ASP A 660 11.53 -17.30 8.49
N PRO A 661 12.49 -17.30 7.55
CA PRO A 661 13.85 -16.79 7.78
C PRO A 661 13.90 -15.31 8.24
N ALA A 662 12.91 -14.49 7.89
CA ALA A 662 12.84 -13.09 8.32
C ALA A 662 12.67 -12.95 9.85
N ASP A 663 11.89 -13.83 10.48
CA ASP A 663 11.73 -13.88 11.94
C ASP A 663 13.03 -14.32 12.64
N ALA A 664 13.79 -15.23 12.04
CA ALA A 664 15.10 -15.64 12.54
C ALA A 664 16.13 -14.50 12.48
N HIS A 665 16.10 -13.69 11.43
CA HIS A 665 16.96 -12.50 11.34
C HIS A 665 16.53 -11.41 12.33
N ALA A 666 15.22 -11.19 12.48
CA ALA A 666 14.65 -10.25 13.45
C ALA A 666 15.03 -10.58 14.91
N LEU A 667 15.19 -11.87 15.27
CA LEU A 667 15.69 -12.25 16.60
C LEU A 667 17.10 -11.73 16.90
N LEU A 668 18.00 -11.69 15.92
CA LEU A 668 19.36 -11.15 16.10
C LEU A 668 19.32 -9.65 16.39
N GLU A 669 18.53 -8.91 15.60
CA GLU A 669 18.37 -7.46 15.75
C GLU A 669 17.70 -7.08 17.08
N LEU A 670 16.77 -7.91 17.58
CA LEU A 670 16.23 -7.75 18.94
C LEU A 670 17.30 -8.00 20.01
N ALA A 671 18.16 -9.01 19.82
CA ALA A 671 19.18 -9.38 20.79
C ALA A 671 20.21 -8.27 21.00
N HIS A 672 20.74 -7.70 19.92
CA HIS A 672 21.67 -6.56 19.98
C HIS A 672 21.11 -5.33 20.72
N ARG A 673 19.77 -5.18 20.79
CA ARG A 673 19.10 -4.08 21.49
C ARG A 673 18.75 -4.39 22.95
N ALA A 674 18.37 -5.63 23.25
CA ALA A 674 17.78 -5.99 24.54
C ALA A 674 18.76 -5.94 25.74
N ASP A 675 20.06 -5.94 25.49
CA ASP A 675 21.09 -5.71 26.52
C ASP A 675 20.94 -4.34 27.21
N LEU A 676 20.27 -3.38 26.57
CA LEU A 676 20.02 -2.04 27.12
C LEU A 676 18.79 -1.94 28.05
N SER A 677 17.88 -2.93 28.05
CA SER A 677 16.54 -2.79 28.66
C SER A 677 16.16 -3.88 29.68
N GLY A 678 17.08 -4.76 30.07
CA GLY A 678 16.88 -5.76 31.13
C GLY A 678 16.52 -7.16 30.62
N GLY A 679 17.55 -7.91 30.22
CA GLY A 679 17.44 -9.14 29.42
C GLY A 679 16.69 -10.34 30.00
N ILE A 680 16.31 -10.38 31.29
CA ILE A 680 15.76 -11.60 31.95
C ILE A 680 14.55 -12.20 31.20
N ARG A 681 13.64 -11.35 30.70
CA ARG A 681 12.48 -11.82 29.91
C ARG A 681 12.88 -12.38 28.55
N LEU A 682 13.84 -11.75 27.88
CA LEU A 682 14.34 -12.24 26.60
C LEU A 682 15.13 -13.54 26.78
N THR A 683 15.96 -13.66 27.82
CA THR A 683 16.67 -14.92 28.16
C THR A 683 15.69 -16.09 28.34
N ASP A 684 14.59 -15.86 29.07
CA ASP A 684 13.57 -16.87 29.32
C ASP A 684 12.75 -17.22 28.06
N ALA A 685 12.41 -16.22 27.23
CA ALA A 685 11.74 -16.44 25.95
C ALA A 685 12.64 -17.16 24.92
N LEU A 686 13.91 -16.77 24.79
CA LEU A 686 14.90 -17.45 23.94
C LEU A 686 15.19 -18.87 24.44
N ALA A 687 15.20 -19.12 25.75
CA ALA A 687 15.39 -20.45 26.30
C ALA A 687 14.22 -21.38 25.94
N ARG A 688 12.97 -20.89 26.04
CA ARG A 688 11.79 -21.60 25.50
C ARG A 688 11.91 -21.83 23.99
N LEU A 689 12.23 -20.80 23.22
CA LEU A 689 12.27 -20.87 21.77
C LEU A 689 13.37 -21.83 21.26
N ALA A 690 14.50 -21.94 21.96
CA ALA A 690 15.56 -22.92 21.68
C ALA A 690 15.18 -24.37 22.05
N ALA A 691 14.24 -24.57 22.98
CA ALA A 691 13.73 -25.87 23.40
C ALA A 691 12.53 -26.33 22.55
N ASP A 692 11.48 -25.51 22.50
CA ASP A 692 10.13 -25.86 22.03
C ASP A 692 9.78 -25.27 20.65
N GLY A 693 10.64 -24.42 20.09
CA GLY A 693 10.41 -23.79 18.78
C GLY A 693 10.45 -24.75 17.59
N SER A 694 10.07 -24.24 16.42
CA SER A 694 10.30 -24.92 15.13
C SER A 694 11.78 -25.24 14.93
N PRO A 695 12.15 -26.20 14.05
CA PRO A 695 13.55 -26.47 13.74
C PRO A 695 14.34 -25.21 13.37
N LEU A 696 13.77 -24.32 12.56
CA LEU A 696 14.39 -23.05 12.17
C LEU A 696 14.59 -22.12 13.37
N MET A 697 13.54 -21.88 14.16
CA MET A 697 13.59 -20.96 15.29
C MET A 697 14.48 -21.46 16.44
N ARG A 698 14.63 -22.79 16.58
CA ARG A 698 15.59 -23.39 17.53
C ARG A 698 17.05 -23.17 17.13
N GLY A 699 17.33 -23.17 15.82
CA GLY A 699 18.64 -22.79 15.28
C GLY A 699 18.96 -21.33 15.59
N ALA A 700 18.03 -20.44 15.26
CA ALA A 700 18.16 -19.00 15.48
C ALA A 700 18.29 -18.63 16.96
N ALA A 701 17.37 -19.09 17.81
CA ALA A 701 17.39 -18.80 19.25
C ALA A 701 18.63 -19.40 19.95
N GLY A 702 19.11 -20.56 19.52
CA GLY A 702 20.36 -21.14 20.02
C GLY A 702 21.58 -20.28 19.67
N ALA A 703 21.67 -19.81 18.43
CA ALA A 703 22.72 -18.90 17.97
C ALA A 703 22.70 -17.59 18.77
N VAL A 704 21.54 -16.94 18.87
CA VAL A 704 21.35 -15.69 19.63
C VAL A 704 21.75 -15.86 21.11
N ARG A 705 21.43 -17.00 21.75
CA ARG A 705 21.82 -17.25 23.15
C ARG A 705 23.33 -17.38 23.34
N VAL A 706 24.08 -17.83 22.34
CA VAL A 706 25.56 -17.80 22.35
C VAL A 706 26.07 -16.37 22.24
N LEU A 707 25.49 -15.57 21.34
CA LEU A 707 25.90 -14.18 21.11
C LEU A 707 25.67 -13.31 22.36
N LEU A 708 24.56 -13.53 23.07
CA LEU A 708 24.26 -12.88 24.36
C LEU A 708 25.01 -13.48 25.57
N GLY A 709 25.95 -14.42 25.36
CA GLY A 709 26.71 -15.07 26.44
C GLY A 709 25.89 -15.95 27.38
N GLN A 710 24.63 -16.26 27.04
CA GLN A 710 23.70 -17.07 27.84
C GLN A 710 23.92 -18.58 27.68
N GLU A 711 24.67 -18.98 26.66
CA GLU A 711 25.10 -20.35 26.38
C GLU A 711 26.54 -20.33 25.83
N SER A 712 27.37 -21.31 26.19
CA SER A 712 28.75 -21.33 25.69
C SER A 712 28.81 -21.77 24.23
N ALA A 713 29.64 -21.09 23.44
CA ALA A 713 29.85 -21.40 22.02
C ALA A 713 30.15 -22.88 21.77
N ARG A 714 30.97 -23.51 22.64
CA ARG A 714 31.31 -24.93 22.55
C ARG A 714 30.10 -25.84 22.81
N ALA A 715 29.33 -25.62 23.88
CA ALA A 715 28.16 -26.44 24.19
C ALA A 715 27.05 -26.33 23.14
N PHE A 716 26.93 -25.16 22.50
CA PHE A 716 26.05 -25.00 21.33
C PHE A 716 26.62 -25.70 20.10
N GLY A 717 27.92 -25.57 19.82
CA GLY A 717 28.60 -26.30 18.75
C GLY A 717 28.46 -27.82 18.87
N ASP A 718 28.62 -28.38 20.06
CA ASP A 718 28.41 -29.80 20.36
C ASP A 718 26.95 -30.20 20.07
N ARG A 719 25.98 -29.32 20.35
CA ARG A 719 24.57 -29.51 19.98
C ARG A 719 24.35 -29.45 18.46
N VAL A 720 25.02 -28.54 17.75
CA VAL A 720 24.95 -28.45 16.29
C VAL A 720 25.54 -29.72 15.64
N ALA A 721 26.68 -30.21 16.13
CA ALA A 721 27.25 -31.49 15.71
C ALA A 721 26.28 -32.66 15.95
N SER A 722 25.58 -32.68 17.10
CA SER A 722 24.57 -33.71 17.38
C SER A 722 23.37 -33.68 16.42
N TRP A 723 23.05 -32.52 15.82
CA TRP A 723 22.04 -32.45 14.75
C TRP A 723 22.53 -33.09 13.45
N VAL A 724 23.83 -33.00 13.14
CA VAL A 724 24.43 -33.68 11.98
C VAL A 724 24.42 -35.18 12.21
N ASP A 725 24.88 -35.66 13.37
CA ASP A 725 24.88 -37.09 13.69
C ASP A 725 23.47 -37.69 13.64
N GLY A 726 22.50 -37.00 14.24
CA GLY A 726 21.09 -37.41 14.26
C GLY A 726 20.34 -37.32 12.92
N ALA A 727 20.94 -36.76 11.85
CA ALA A 727 20.34 -36.65 10.52
C ALA A 727 20.44 -37.96 9.70
N VAL A 728 19.84 -39.03 10.22
CA VAL A 728 19.89 -40.39 9.64
C VAL A 728 18.76 -40.67 8.65
N ASP A 729 17.64 -39.97 8.77
CA ASP A 729 16.42 -40.12 7.96
C ASP A 729 15.98 -38.79 7.31
N ALA A 730 14.96 -38.83 6.45
CA ALA A 730 14.49 -37.68 5.68
C ALA A 730 13.96 -36.52 6.55
N ASP A 731 13.28 -36.81 7.65
CA ASP A 731 12.73 -35.78 8.54
C ASP A 731 13.80 -35.13 9.39
N SER A 732 14.74 -35.92 9.92
CA SER A 732 15.90 -35.42 10.66
C SER A 732 16.87 -34.64 9.76
N ARG A 733 17.05 -35.03 8.49
CA ARG A 733 17.76 -34.24 7.46
C ARG A 733 17.08 -32.90 7.18
N SER A 734 15.77 -32.87 6.95
CA SER A 734 15.07 -31.60 6.75
C SER A 734 15.10 -30.71 8.01
N ALA A 735 15.00 -31.30 9.20
CA ALA A 735 15.12 -30.57 10.45
C ALA A 735 16.56 -30.05 10.68
N LEU A 736 17.59 -30.76 10.19
CA LEU A 736 18.97 -30.27 10.16
C LEU A 736 19.09 -29.05 9.24
N THR A 737 18.59 -29.12 7.99
CA THR A 737 18.57 -27.99 7.05
C THR A 737 17.94 -26.77 7.70
N ALA A 738 16.71 -26.88 8.20
CA ALA A 738 16.00 -25.76 8.82
C ALA A 738 16.76 -25.18 10.04
N ARG A 739 17.31 -26.03 10.92
CA ARG A 739 18.13 -25.57 12.07
C ARG A 739 19.39 -24.83 11.63
N LEU A 740 20.08 -25.31 10.60
CA LEU A 740 21.25 -24.64 10.04
C LEU A 740 20.86 -23.31 9.39
N SER A 741 19.79 -23.27 8.60
CA SER A 741 19.28 -22.04 7.99
C SER A 741 18.94 -20.98 9.05
N GLY A 742 18.24 -21.35 10.13
CA GLY A 742 17.93 -20.43 11.24
C GLY A 742 19.18 -19.97 12.02
N LEU A 743 20.13 -20.89 12.27
CA LEU A 743 21.42 -20.57 12.88
C LEU A 743 22.21 -19.57 12.02
N LEU A 744 22.24 -19.78 10.70
CA LEU A 744 23.02 -18.97 9.77
C LEU A 744 22.34 -17.63 9.44
N ALA A 745 21.01 -17.56 9.42
CA ALA A 745 20.27 -16.31 9.32
C ALA A 745 20.49 -15.39 10.55
N ALA A 746 20.68 -16.00 11.74
CA ALA A 746 20.87 -15.29 13.00
C ALA A 746 22.34 -15.11 13.43
N ALA A 747 23.31 -15.80 12.83
CA ALA A 747 24.73 -15.67 13.21
C ALA A 747 25.73 -15.73 12.05
N GLY A 748 25.29 -15.74 10.79
CA GLY A 748 26.16 -15.80 9.60
C GLY A 748 27.40 -14.90 9.66
N PRO A 749 27.27 -13.59 9.93
CA PRO A 749 28.42 -12.68 10.06
C PRO A 749 29.33 -12.95 11.26
N LEU A 750 28.79 -13.52 12.34
CA LEU A 750 29.50 -13.72 13.61
C LEU A 750 30.23 -15.06 13.66
N LEU A 751 29.84 -16.02 12.82
CA LEU A 751 30.56 -17.27 12.58
C LEU A 751 31.90 -17.05 11.85
N GLU A 752 32.05 -15.91 11.15
CA GLU A 752 33.35 -15.47 10.60
C GLU A 752 34.35 -15.09 11.72
N ALA A 753 33.87 -14.71 12.91
CA ALA A 753 34.70 -14.30 14.06
C ALA A 753 34.76 -15.34 15.20
N ALA A 754 33.72 -16.15 15.39
CA ALA A 754 33.54 -17.03 16.54
C ALA A 754 33.99 -18.49 16.26
N ALA A 755 35.27 -18.69 15.94
CA ALA A 755 35.86 -20.01 15.67
C ALA A 755 35.46 -21.15 16.64
N PRO A 756 35.30 -20.96 17.97
CA PRO A 756 34.93 -22.05 18.88
C PRO A 756 33.51 -22.62 18.72
N ALA A 757 32.59 -21.88 18.08
CA ALA A 757 31.21 -22.34 17.89
C ALA A 757 31.08 -23.35 16.73
N LEU A 758 31.89 -23.17 15.69
CA LEU A 758 31.95 -24.08 14.55
C LEU A 758 32.90 -25.26 14.76
N GLU A 759 33.83 -25.20 15.72
CA GLU A 759 34.84 -26.25 15.89
C GLU A 759 34.28 -27.68 16.04
N PRO A 760 33.20 -27.93 16.82
CA PRO A 760 32.61 -29.27 16.88
C PRO A 760 31.98 -29.69 15.54
N LEU A 761 31.42 -28.76 14.76
CA LEU A 761 30.89 -29.03 13.41
C LEU A 761 32.01 -29.29 12.40
N LEU A 762 33.11 -28.53 12.46
CA LEU A 762 34.31 -28.69 11.61
C LEU A 762 34.97 -30.05 11.84
N GLY A 763 35.18 -30.41 13.11
CA GLY A 763 35.65 -31.74 13.51
C GLY A 763 34.71 -32.83 13.00
N ARG A 764 33.40 -32.70 13.27
CA ARG A 764 32.42 -33.72 12.89
C ARG A 764 32.33 -33.96 11.38
N VAL A 765 32.25 -32.89 10.57
CA VAL A 765 32.24 -33.01 9.09
C VAL A 765 33.53 -33.67 8.56
N SER A 766 34.66 -33.49 9.25
CA SER A 766 35.95 -34.12 8.91
C SER A 766 36.03 -35.59 9.34
N GLU A 767 35.35 -35.97 10.43
CA GLU A 767 35.37 -37.31 11.02
C GLU A 767 34.33 -38.29 10.45
N LEU A 768 33.24 -37.81 9.84
CA LEU A 768 32.23 -38.69 9.21
C LEU A 768 32.88 -39.65 8.20
N SER A 769 32.35 -40.87 8.05
CA SER A 769 32.73 -41.69 6.90
C SER A 769 32.26 -41.02 5.60
N ASP A 770 32.91 -41.32 4.46
CA ASP A 770 32.54 -40.68 3.19
C ASP A 770 31.07 -40.96 2.83
N ARG A 771 30.55 -42.15 3.17
CA ARG A 771 29.14 -42.48 2.97
C ARG A 771 28.21 -41.64 3.85
N GLU A 772 28.48 -41.57 5.16
CA GLU A 772 27.67 -40.76 6.08
C GLU A 772 27.69 -39.26 5.78
N PHE A 773 28.82 -38.76 5.23
CA PHE A 773 28.95 -37.39 4.74
C PHE A 773 28.10 -37.17 3.49
N LEU A 774 28.21 -38.03 2.47
CA LEU A 774 27.39 -37.96 1.26
C LEU A 774 25.89 -38.08 1.60
N ASP A 775 25.53 -38.92 2.57
CA ASP A 775 24.16 -39.10 3.02
C ASP A 775 23.54 -37.81 3.63
N ARG A 776 24.38 -36.92 4.15
CA ARG A 776 23.98 -35.65 4.79
C ARG A 776 24.27 -34.42 3.92
N LEU A 777 25.06 -34.57 2.86
CA LEU A 777 25.55 -33.47 2.03
C LEU A 777 24.42 -32.56 1.47
N PRO A 778 23.29 -33.08 0.93
CA PRO A 778 22.23 -32.21 0.43
C PRO A 778 21.58 -31.37 1.53
N ALA A 779 21.40 -31.95 2.72
CA ALA A 779 20.78 -31.27 3.88
C ALA A 779 21.72 -30.22 4.49
N LEU A 780 23.02 -30.54 4.58
CA LEU A 780 24.08 -29.60 4.96
C LEU A 780 24.14 -28.43 3.96
N ARG A 781 24.24 -28.72 2.66
CA ARG A 781 24.34 -27.72 1.60
C ARG A 781 23.13 -26.78 1.58
N GLY A 782 21.91 -27.31 1.69
CA GLY A 782 20.70 -26.50 1.79
C GLY A 782 20.63 -25.62 3.05
N GLY A 783 21.24 -26.07 4.15
CA GLY A 783 21.40 -25.24 5.36
C GLY A 783 22.28 -24.02 5.10
N PHE A 784 23.42 -24.21 4.41
CA PHE A 784 24.40 -23.17 4.11
C PHE A 784 24.06 -22.27 2.91
N ASP A 785 23.02 -22.61 2.13
CA ASP A 785 22.61 -21.81 0.97
C ASP A 785 22.01 -20.45 1.37
N THR A 786 21.58 -20.27 2.62
CA THR A 786 21.17 -18.97 3.18
C THR A 786 22.29 -17.93 3.22
N LEU A 787 23.56 -18.35 3.07
CA LEU A 787 24.70 -17.45 2.99
C LEU A 787 24.91 -16.95 1.56
N SER A 788 25.20 -15.66 1.42
CA SER A 788 25.64 -15.09 0.14
C SER A 788 26.89 -15.79 -0.41
N PRO A 789 27.12 -15.82 -1.73
CA PRO A 789 28.30 -16.46 -2.32
C PRO A 789 29.62 -15.92 -1.73
N ALA A 790 29.69 -14.62 -1.46
CA ALA A 790 30.85 -13.99 -0.83
C ALA A 790 31.09 -14.46 0.62
N ALA A 791 30.03 -14.65 1.41
CA ALA A 791 30.15 -15.20 2.77
C ALA A 791 30.58 -16.68 2.74
N ARG A 792 30.08 -17.47 1.79
CA ARG A 792 30.53 -18.86 1.56
C ARG A 792 32.01 -18.94 1.17
N ASP A 793 32.48 -18.05 0.29
CA ASP A 793 33.90 -18.00 -0.11
C ASP A 793 34.83 -17.58 1.04
N ARG A 794 34.40 -16.65 1.91
CA ARG A 794 35.13 -16.28 3.14
C ARG A 794 35.19 -17.44 4.13
N LEU A 795 34.05 -18.08 4.41
CA LEU A 795 33.99 -19.24 5.30
C LEU A 795 34.87 -20.39 4.80
N LEU A 796 34.82 -20.72 3.50
CA LEU A 796 35.68 -21.75 2.91
C LEU A 796 37.17 -21.43 3.13
N SER A 797 37.58 -20.16 2.95
CA SER A 797 38.97 -19.75 3.12
C SER A 797 39.45 -19.93 4.58
N ALA A 798 38.64 -19.53 5.56
CA ALA A 798 38.94 -19.74 6.98
C ALA A 798 39.02 -21.23 7.37
N VAL A 799 38.25 -22.09 6.70
CA VAL A 799 38.32 -23.54 6.89
C VAL A 799 39.56 -24.15 6.23
N GLU A 800 39.93 -23.72 5.03
CA GLU A 800 41.14 -24.18 4.32
C GLU A 800 42.45 -23.78 5.04
N GLU A 801 42.47 -22.62 5.71
CA GLU A 801 43.54 -22.17 6.60
C GLU A 801 43.66 -23.09 7.83
N ARG A 802 42.55 -23.35 8.54
CA ARG A 802 42.51 -24.23 9.72
C ARG A 802 42.87 -25.68 9.41
N LEU A 803 42.44 -26.20 8.26
CA LEU A 803 42.77 -27.55 7.79
C LEU A 803 44.22 -27.68 7.27
N GLY A 804 44.99 -26.60 7.25
CA GLY A 804 46.41 -26.61 6.89
C GLY A 804 46.69 -26.85 5.41
N THR A 805 45.70 -26.64 4.53
CA THR A 805 45.86 -26.83 3.07
C THR A 805 46.67 -25.73 2.39
N GLU A 806 46.81 -24.55 3.02
CA GLU A 806 47.82 -23.56 2.65
C GLU A 806 48.93 -23.51 3.72
N ARG A 807 49.90 -24.42 3.59
CA ARG A 807 51.22 -24.26 4.19
C ARG A 807 52.29 -24.28 3.11
N VAL A 808 52.73 -23.08 2.70
CA VAL A 808 54.18 -22.90 2.54
C VAL A 808 54.76 -23.11 3.94
N ALA A 809 55.79 -23.94 4.07
CA ALA A 809 56.25 -24.42 5.37
C ALA A 809 56.90 -23.29 6.19
N ASP A 810 56.11 -22.59 6.99
CA ASP A 810 56.60 -21.73 8.06
C ASP A 810 56.98 -22.62 9.25
N THR A 811 58.27 -22.96 9.34
CA THR A 811 58.83 -23.70 10.47
C THR A 811 59.15 -22.69 11.57
N ASP A 812 58.27 -22.58 12.58
CA ASP A 812 58.26 -21.63 13.73
C ASP A 812 59.63 -21.37 14.40
N GLY A 813 60.55 -20.69 13.72
CA GLY A 813 61.93 -20.42 14.18
C GLY A 813 62.78 -21.66 14.54
N LEU A 814 62.33 -22.88 14.21
CA LEU A 814 63.01 -24.12 14.63
C LEU A 814 64.32 -24.34 13.86
N ASP A 815 65.40 -24.61 14.60
CA ASP A 815 66.71 -24.91 14.03
C ASP A 815 66.65 -26.12 13.07
N PRO A 816 67.02 -25.94 11.78
CA PRO A 816 67.07 -27.03 10.81
C PRO A 816 67.91 -28.24 11.26
N ALA A 817 68.95 -28.03 12.08
CA ALA A 817 69.75 -29.12 12.63
C ALA A 817 68.97 -29.97 13.65
N ALA A 818 68.13 -29.33 14.49
CA ALA A 818 67.24 -30.03 15.40
C ALA A 818 66.14 -30.80 14.64
N LEU A 819 65.57 -30.20 13.61
CA LEU A 819 64.57 -30.85 12.75
C LEU A 819 65.15 -32.07 12.02
N ALA A 820 66.37 -31.96 11.50
CA ALA A 820 67.09 -33.08 10.89
C ALA A 820 67.41 -34.19 11.90
N ALA A 821 67.81 -33.84 13.13
CA ALA A 821 68.07 -34.80 14.20
C ALA A 821 66.80 -35.56 14.64
N TRP A 822 65.68 -34.86 14.79
CA TRP A 822 64.38 -35.48 15.10
C TRP A 822 63.89 -36.36 13.96
N THR A 823 64.01 -35.92 12.71
CA THR A 823 63.67 -36.72 11.53
C THR A 823 64.54 -37.99 11.45
N GLY A 824 65.83 -37.89 11.78
CA GLY A 824 66.74 -39.04 11.89
C GLY A 824 66.33 -40.01 13.00
N ALA A 825 65.94 -39.49 14.17
CA ALA A 825 65.43 -40.31 15.28
C ALA A 825 64.12 -41.01 14.93
N ASP A 826 63.19 -40.32 14.25
CA ASP A 826 61.91 -40.88 13.79
C ASP A 826 62.12 -41.95 12.73
N LEU A 827 63.03 -41.74 11.78
CA LEU A 827 63.39 -42.76 10.78
C LEU A 827 64.06 -43.98 11.41
N ALA A 828 64.91 -43.79 12.43
CA ALA A 828 65.53 -44.87 13.20
C ALA A 828 64.48 -45.64 14.03
N ALA A 829 63.57 -44.94 14.71
CA ALA A 829 62.46 -45.55 15.44
C ALA A 829 61.52 -46.31 14.51
N ARG A 830 61.22 -45.75 13.33
CA ARG A 830 60.40 -46.40 12.29
C ARG A 830 61.12 -47.61 11.68
N ALA A 831 62.45 -47.59 11.53
CA ALA A 831 63.23 -48.76 11.13
C ALA A 831 63.21 -49.87 12.20
N ALA A 832 63.32 -49.50 13.49
CA ALA A 832 63.21 -50.44 14.61
C ALA A 832 61.80 -51.04 14.75
N LEU A 833 60.75 -50.24 14.60
CA LEU A 833 59.37 -50.72 14.56
C LEU A 833 59.13 -51.64 13.34
N ARG A 834 59.80 -51.38 12.22
CA ARG A 834 59.74 -52.24 11.02
C ARG A 834 60.44 -53.58 11.24
N SER A 835 61.61 -53.62 11.89
CA SER A 835 62.31 -54.87 12.21
C SER A 835 61.62 -55.70 13.30
N LEU A 836 60.86 -55.04 14.19
CA LEU A 836 60.00 -55.69 15.18
C LEU A 836 58.64 -56.14 14.62
N GLY A 837 58.32 -55.86 13.34
CA GLY A 837 57.03 -56.20 12.73
C GLY A 837 55.84 -55.40 13.26
N LEU A 838 56.09 -54.27 13.94
CA LEU A 838 55.08 -53.44 14.61
C LEU A 838 54.54 -52.29 13.74
N LEU A 839 54.99 -52.16 12.49
CA LEU A 839 54.40 -51.24 11.53
C LEU A 839 53.25 -51.90 10.75
N PRO A 840 52.12 -51.20 10.53
CA PRO A 840 51.02 -51.71 9.72
C PRO A 840 51.47 -51.94 8.28
N ALA A 841 51.04 -53.06 7.69
CA ALA A 841 51.36 -53.43 6.31
C ALA A 841 50.83 -52.38 5.31
N SER A 842 51.72 -51.86 4.47
CA SER A 842 51.38 -50.90 3.42
C SER A 842 50.51 -51.56 2.34
N ARG A 843 49.28 -51.06 2.17
CA ARG A 843 48.49 -51.35 0.96
C ARG A 843 49.24 -50.80 -0.27
N GLY A 844 49.18 -51.56 -1.36
CA GLY A 844 50.13 -51.47 -2.47
C GLY A 844 50.22 -50.10 -3.14
N ALA A 845 51.44 -49.74 -3.53
CA ALA A 845 51.69 -48.65 -4.45
C ALA A 845 51.62 -49.19 -5.90
N GLU A 846 50.52 -48.92 -6.59
CA GLU A 846 50.53 -48.95 -8.06
C GLU A 846 51.22 -47.68 -8.59
N GLN A 847 51.84 -47.81 -9.76
CA GLN A 847 52.89 -46.92 -10.23
C GLN A 847 52.33 -45.60 -10.77
N ALA A 848 52.87 -44.47 -10.32
CA ALA A 848 52.63 -43.18 -10.96
C ALA A 848 53.53 -43.03 -12.21
N PRO A 849 53.00 -42.53 -13.35
CA PRO A 849 53.80 -42.30 -14.55
C PRO A 849 54.68 -41.06 -14.39
N VAL A 850 55.87 -41.11 -14.98
CA VAL A 850 56.78 -39.95 -15.08
C VAL A 850 56.22 -38.96 -16.11
N ALA A 851 56.08 -37.70 -15.73
CA ALA A 851 55.73 -36.59 -16.62
C ALA A 851 56.88 -35.57 -16.68
N GLU A 852 57.09 -34.98 -17.86
CA GLU A 852 58.32 -34.30 -18.24
C GLU A 852 58.51 -32.93 -17.56
N ALA A 853 59.76 -32.63 -17.18
CA ALA A 853 60.14 -31.33 -16.67
C ALA A 853 60.53 -30.38 -17.82
N VAL A 854 59.89 -29.21 -17.89
CA VAL A 854 60.28 -28.12 -18.80
C VAL A 854 61.48 -27.39 -18.22
N ALA A 855 62.53 -27.25 -19.02
CA ALA A 855 63.76 -26.56 -18.61
C ALA A 855 63.62 -25.04 -18.65
N VAL A 856 64.13 -24.36 -17.62
CA VAL A 856 64.62 -22.98 -17.69
C VAL A 856 66.07 -22.96 -17.21
N THR A 857 66.92 -22.29 -17.95
CA THR A 857 68.38 -22.39 -17.92
C THR A 857 69.06 -21.55 -16.83
N ALA A 858 70.06 -22.12 -16.17
CA ALA A 858 71.20 -21.38 -15.61
C ALA A 858 72.47 -22.26 -15.58
N GLU A 859 73.48 -21.88 -16.37
CA GLU A 859 74.88 -22.30 -16.25
C GLU A 859 75.45 -21.92 -14.85
N VAL A 860 76.56 -22.42 -14.28
CA VAL A 860 77.75 -23.20 -14.70
C VAL A 860 78.14 -24.06 -13.44
N VAL A 861 78.80 -25.24 -13.44
CA VAL A 861 80.23 -25.56 -13.70
C VAL A 861 80.40 -27.10 -13.77
N ALA A 862 81.37 -27.56 -14.57
CA ALA A 862 81.75 -28.97 -14.85
C ALA A 862 82.16 -29.81 -13.61
N VAL A 863 82.23 -31.15 -13.68
CA VAL A 863 83.40 -31.93 -14.18
C VAL A 863 83.09 -33.45 -14.24
N THR A 864 83.29 -34.09 -15.41
CA THR A 864 83.65 -35.53 -15.74
C THR A 864 82.98 -36.74 -15.02
N ALA A 865 82.78 -37.93 -15.62
CA ALA A 865 82.90 -38.45 -16.99
C ALA A 865 82.39 -39.93 -17.07
N GLU A 866 81.99 -40.40 -18.26
CA GLU A 866 82.11 -41.80 -18.77
C GLU A 866 81.33 -42.97 -18.04
N VAL A 867 80.89 -44.11 -18.62
CA VAL A 867 81.01 -44.73 -19.98
C VAL A 867 80.01 -45.92 -20.18
N VAL A 868 79.34 -45.99 -21.36
CA VAL A 868 79.20 -47.20 -22.26
C VAL A 868 78.24 -48.41 -22.00
N THR A 869 77.38 -48.66 -23.01
CA THR A 869 76.80 -49.96 -23.55
C THR A 869 75.71 -50.76 -22.82
N ASP A 870 74.90 -51.63 -23.48
CA ASP A 870 74.41 -51.81 -24.89
C ASP A 870 73.40 -53.00 -24.93
N LYS A 871 72.48 -53.02 -25.91
CA LYS A 871 71.67 -54.19 -26.42
C LYS A 871 70.73 -54.99 -25.47
N ALA A 872 69.74 -55.77 -25.94
CA ALA A 872 68.88 -55.75 -27.15
C ALA A 872 67.90 -56.95 -27.17
N VAL A 873 66.77 -56.85 -27.92
CA VAL A 873 65.93 -57.93 -28.53
C VAL A 873 65.26 -58.92 -27.53
N GLY A 874 64.02 -59.45 -27.64
CA GLY A 874 62.89 -59.46 -28.59
C GLY A 874 61.77 -60.37 -27.97
N ASP A 875 60.70 -60.87 -28.61
CA ASP A 875 60.04 -60.65 -29.92
C ASP A 875 58.63 -61.34 -29.91
N THR A 876 57.80 -61.16 -30.97
CA THR A 876 56.62 -61.95 -31.51
C THR A 876 55.72 -62.91 -30.65
N ALA A 877 54.45 -63.25 -30.96
CA ALA A 877 53.30 -62.67 -31.73
C ALA A 877 52.04 -63.61 -31.70
N VAL A 878 50.84 -63.11 -32.12
CA VAL A 878 49.58 -63.84 -32.53
C VAL A 878 48.81 -64.68 -31.47
N GLY A 879 47.46 -64.79 -31.39
CA GLY A 879 46.30 -64.15 -32.06
C GLY A 879 44.96 -64.94 -31.91
N ALA A 880 43.84 -64.37 -32.42
CA ALA A 880 42.51 -64.97 -32.77
C ALA A 880 41.37 -65.27 -31.73
N ASP A 881 40.20 -64.67 -32.01
CA ASP A 881 38.76 -64.99 -31.85
C ASP A 881 38.18 -66.04 -30.85
N ALA A 882 37.09 -65.64 -30.16
CA ALA A 882 35.80 -66.37 -30.08
C ALA A 882 34.67 -65.50 -29.48
N ALA A 883 33.40 -65.82 -29.74
CA ALA A 883 32.23 -65.04 -29.30
C ALA A 883 31.22 -65.86 -28.46
N GLY A 884 30.56 -65.18 -27.50
CA GLY A 884 29.21 -65.48 -27.02
C GLY A 884 29.02 -66.47 -25.85
N ALA A 885 28.57 -65.96 -24.69
CA ALA A 885 27.58 -66.59 -23.79
C ALA A 885 27.19 -65.61 -22.67
N GLU A 886 25.95 -65.70 -22.16
CA GLU A 886 25.38 -64.77 -21.18
C GLU A 886 25.58 -65.18 -19.70
N SER A 887 25.47 -64.18 -18.82
CA SER A 887 25.11 -64.27 -17.39
C SER A 887 26.11 -64.89 -16.40
N GLY A 888 26.60 -64.05 -15.49
CA GLY A 888 27.40 -64.42 -14.32
C GLY A 888 27.71 -63.19 -13.47
N SER A 889 27.33 -63.21 -12.19
CA SER A 889 27.38 -62.02 -11.33
C SER A 889 28.78 -61.65 -10.83
N SER A 890 29.14 -60.38 -10.97
CA SER A 890 30.09 -59.67 -10.10
C SER A 890 29.65 -58.19 -10.08
N GLY A 891 29.16 -57.64 -8.98
CA GLY A 891 29.93 -57.54 -7.74
C GLY A 891 30.79 -56.29 -7.84
N VAL A 892 30.17 -55.10 -7.79
CA VAL A 892 30.89 -53.82 -7.87
C VAL A 892 31.56 -53.59 -6.51
N ASP A 893 32.83 -54.00 -6.44
CA ASP A 893 33.61 -53.92 -5.21
C ASP A 893 34.09 -52.49 -4.95
N GLY A 894 34.11 -52.11 -3.67
CA GLY A 894 34.20 -50.71 -3.24
C GLY A 894 35.62 -50.15 -3.24
N LEU A 895 36.02 -49.44 -4.29
CA LEU A 895 37.21 -48.57 -4.27
C LEU A 895 36.95 -47.29 -3.45
N GLY A 896 37.08 -47.41 -2.13
CA GLY A 896 36.93 -46.30 -1.18
C GLY A 896 37.96 -45.18 -1.39
N ARG A 897 37.61 -44.19 -2.22
CA ARG A 897 38.33 -42.92 -2.35
C ARG A 897 37.89 -41.99 -1.23
N ARG A 898 38.78 -41.75 -0.25
CA ARG A 898 38.50 -40.82 0.85
C ARG A 898 38.36 -39.39 0.32
N ILE A 899 37.25 -38.74 0.63
CA ILE A 899 37.05 -37.33 0.32
C ILE A 899 37.85 -36.53 1.35
N ALA A 900 38.85 -35.76 0.89
CA ALA A 900 39.67 -34.97 1.79
C ALA A 900 38.82 -33.94 2.56
N PRO A 901 39.14 -33.60 3.82
CA PRO A 901 38.34 -32.67 4.62
C PRO A 901 38.07 -31.32 3.92
N ALA A 902 39.05 -30.76 3.20
CA ALA A 902 38.86 -29.54 2.41
C ALA A 902 37.88 -29.72 1.24
N ASP A 903 37.90 -30.87 0.56
CA ASP A 903 36.97 -31.18 -0.53
C ASP A 903 35.53 -31.37 -0.03
N ARG A 904 35.36 -31.90 1.20
CA ARG A 904 34.04 -31.96 1.86
C ARG A 904 33.46 -30.56 2.05
N TRP A 905 34.26 -29.58 2.48
CA TRP A 905 33.80 -28.21 2.65
C TRP A 905 33.56 -27.48 1.32
N ARG A 906 34.34 -27.76 0.27
CA ARG A 906 34.07 -27.29 -1.11
C ARG A 906 32.73 -27.82 -1.63
N LEU A 907 32.44 -29.10 -1.44
CA LEU A 907 31.16 -29.74 -1.80
C LEU A 907 29.98 -29.19 -1.00
N LEU A 908 30.15 -29.00 0.32
CA LEU A 908 29.11 -28.50 1.22
C LEU A 908 28.72 -27.06 0.92
N LEU A 909 29.69 -26.18 0.67
CA LEU A 909 29.45 -24.77 0.37
C LEU A 909 29.12 -24.51 -1.11
N GLY A 910 29.38 -25.48 -1.99
CA GLY A 910 29.20 -25.34 -3.45
C GLY A 910 30.18 -24.36 -4.09
N ARG A 911 31.41 -24.25 -3.57
CA ARG A 911 32.42 -23.26 -4.00
C ARG A 911 33.74 -23.94 -4.39
N ARG A 912 34.50 -23.31 -5.31
CA ARG A 912 35.81 -23.79 -5.83
C ARG A 912 35.75 -25.22 -6.42
N SER A 913 34.71 -25.53 -7.19
CA SER A 913 34.50 -26.83 -7.84
C SER A 913 35.51 -27.16 -8.96
N ASP A 914 36.26 -26.16 -9.41
CA ASP A 914 37.47 -26.29 -10.24
C ASP A 914 38.59 -27.03 -9.51
N ARG A 915 38.78 -26.76 -8.21
CA ARG A 915 39.81 -27.38 -7.35
C ARG A 915 39.44 -28.77 -6.84
N LEU A 916 38.21 -29.23 -7.06
CA LEU A 916 37.80 -30.60 -6.70
C LEU A 916 38.46 -31.64 -7.62
N PRO A 917 38.85 -32.82 -7.09
CA PRO A 917 39.30 -33.94 -7.91
C PRO A 917 38.18 -34.42 -8.85
N SER A 918 38.55 -35.02 -9.98
CA SER A 918 37.61 -35.38 -11.05
C SER A 918 36.43 -36.26 -10.59
N SER A 919 36.64 -37.16 -9.62
CA SER A 919 35.55 -37.98 -9.04
C SER A 919 34.65 -37.25 -8.04
N ALA A 920 35.06 -36.09 -7.51
CA ALA A 920 34.21 -35.25 -6.66
C ALA A 920 33.44 -34.19 -7.45
N ARG A 921 33.89 -33.85 -8.67
CA ARG A 921 33.23 -32.83 -9.50
C ARG A 921 31.80 -33.20 -9.90
N ALA A 922 31.52 -34.47 -10.19
CA ALA A 922 30.15 -34.96 -10.46
C ALA A 922 29.19 -34.76 -9.27
N LEU A 923 29.68 -34.96 -8.04
CA LEU A 923 28.90 -34.71 -6.81
C LEU A 923 28.54 -33.22 -6.63
N ALA A 924 29.42 -32.31 -7.05
CA ALA A 924 29.13 -30.88 -7.06
C ALA A 924 28.05 -30.58 -8.11
N THR A 925 28.28 -30.95 -9.37
CA THR A 925 27.37 -30.70 -10.50
C THR A 925 25.96 -31.24 -10.25
N ALA A 926 25.83 -32.46 -9.73
CA ALA A 926 24.51 -33.06 -9.44
C ALA A 926 23.69 -32.30 -8.38
N LEU A 927 24.34 -31.52 -7.49
CA LEU A 927 23.68 -30.66 -6.50
C LEU A 927 23.61 -29.18 -6.94
N ASP A 928 24.49 -28.76 -7.84
CA ASP A 928 24.43 -27.44 -8.50
C ASP A 928 23.13 -27.28 -9.33
N GLU A 929 22.55 -28.38 -9.81
CA GLU A 929 21.22 -28.43 -10.45
C GLU A 929 20.04 -28.01 -9.54
N LEU A 930 20.19 -28.16 -8.22
CA LEU A 930 19.15 -27.82 -7.23
C LEU A 930 19.41 -26.44 -6.58
N TYR A 931 20.67 -26.14 -6.28
CA TYR A 931 21.07 -24.93 -5.54
C TYR A 931 21.68 -23.83 -6.43
N GLY A 932 21.94 -24.11 -7.71
CA GLY A 932 22.29 -23.09 -8.70
C GLY A 932 21.03 -22.32 -9.12
N THR A 933 21.14 -21.00 -9.22
CA THR A 933 20.02 -20.05 -9.36
C THR A 933 19.40 -20.01 -10.77
N GLY A 934 18.96 -21.16 -11.29
CA GLY A 934 18.22 -21.29 -12.56
C GLY A 934 19.04 -20.98 -13.84
N ARG A 935 20.31 -20.58 -13.68
CA ARG A 935 21.32 -20.43 -14.73
C ARG A 935 22.64 -20.86 -14.09
N GLY A 936 23.27 -21.91 -14.61
CA GLY A 936 24.45 -22.48 -13.96
C GLY A 936 25.55 -21.44 -13.77
N GLU A 937 26.13 -21.35 -12.56
CA GLU A 937 27.25 -20.44 -12.20
C GLU A 937 28.60 -20.84 -12.87
N GLY A 938 28.54 -21.44 -14.06
CA GLY A 938 29.64 -21.62 -15.00
C GLY A 938 29.37 -20.97 -16.37
N SER A 939 28.15 -20.50 -16.66
CA SER A 939 27.87 -19.77 -17.90
C SER A 939 28.48 -18.37 -17.83
N ARG A 940 29.56 -18.13 -18.58
CA ARG A 940 30.07 -16.78 -18.89
C ARG A 940 29.12 -16.07 -19.84
N GLY A 941 27.94 -15.72 -19.33
CA GLY A 941 26.89 -14.97 -20.01
C GLY A 941 27.04 -13.47 -19.86
N ASP A 942 28.26 -12.93 -20.05
CA ASP A 942 28.47 -11.49 -20.13
C ASP A 942 29.69 -11.17 -21.00
N LEU A 943 29.42 -11.00 -22.31
CA LEU A 943 30.24 -10.30 -23.31
C LEU A 943 29.47 -10.30 -24.65
N THR A 944 28.63 -9.29 -24.86
CA THR A 944 27.98 -9.04 -26.16
C THR A 944 28.98 -8.46 -27.17
N GLY A 945 29.77 -9.33 -27.79
CA GLY A 945 30.70 -9.00 -28.87
C GLY A 945 30.56 -9.98 -30.05
N PRO A 946 30.38 -9.51 -31.30
CA PRO A 946 30.25 -10.41 -32.45
C PRO A 946 31.62 -10.92 -32.91
N GLY A 947 31.98 -12.17 -32.58
CA GLY A 947 33.25 -12.75 -33.04
C GLY A 947 33.50 -14.21 -32.67
N THR A 948 33.24 -15.12 -33.62
CA THR A 948 33.96 -16.39 -33.87
C THR A 948 34.49 -17.24 -32.70
N GLY A 949 33.94 -18.44 -32.51
CA GLY A 949 34.63 -19.52 -31.78
C GLY A 949 33.73 -20.64 -31.26
N GLY A 950 33.38 -21.61 -32.10
CA GLY A 950 32.60 -22.77 -31.66
C GLY A 950 33.39 -23.72 -30.75
N ARG A 951 33.30 -23.53 -29.43
CA ARG A 951 33.77 -24.50 -28.43
C ARG A 951 32.65 -25.49 -28.11
N ARG A 952 32.93 -26.79 -28.26
CA ARG A 952 32.03 -27.88 -27.85
C ARG A 952 32.08 -28.05 -26.34
N GLU A 953 31.18 -27.38 -25.63
CA GLU A 953 30.79 -27.76 -24.27
C GLU A 953 29.47 -28.55 -24.34
N ALA A 954 29.32 -29.57 -23.49
CA ALA A 954 28.23 -30.53 -23.60
C ALA A 954 26.89 -29.90 -23.22
N SER A 955 25.82 -30.30 -23.91
CA SER A 955 24.45 -30.00 -23.49
C SER A 955 24.19 -30.59 -22.10
N TYR A 956 23.48 -29.84 -21.25
CA TYR A 956 23.09 -30.29 -19.91
C TYR A 956 22.27 -31.60 -19.98
N PRO A 957 22.45 -32.52 -19.00
CA PRO A 957 21.80 -33.83 -19.01
C PRO A 957 20.28 -33.73 -18.84
N GLY A 958 19.57 -34.70 -19.40
CA GLY A 958 18.11 -34.82 -19.23
C GLY A 958 17.74 -35.26 -17.81
N VAL A 959 16.51 -34.96 -17.37
CA VAL A 959 16.03 -35.30 -16.01
C VAL A 959 16.22 -36.78 -15.65
N ARG A 960 16.04 -37.69 -16.60
CA ARG A 960 16.24 -39.12 -16.39
C ARG A 960 17.71 -39.49 -16.19
N GLU A 961 18.63 -38.79 -16.84
CA GLU A 961 20.08 -38.96 -16.67
C GLU A 961 20.50 -38.41 -15.30
N TRP A 962 20.02 -37.22 -14.92
CA TRP A 962 20.25 -36.63 -13.59
C TRP A 962 19.64 -37.48 -12.46
N SER A 963 18.43 -38.02 -12.65
CA SER A 963 17.75 -38.97 -11.77
C SER A 963 18.58 -40.25 -11.54
N GLN A 964 19.18 -40.79 -12.60
CA GLN A 964 20.07 -41.95 -12.54
C GLN A 964 21.43 -41.61 -11.91
N GLU A 965 21.97 -40.43 -12.17
CA GLU A 965 23.21 -39.93 -11.55
C GLU A 965 23.04 -39.73 -10.04
N LEU A 966 21.94 -39.11 -9.59
CA LEU A 966 21.58 -39.00 -8.18
C LEU A 966 21.42 -40.38 -7.51
N ALA A 967 20.78 -41.35 -8.19
CA ALA A 967 20.67 -42.72 -7.71
C ALA A 967 22.04 -43.39 -7.55
N ALA A 968 22.97 -43.18 -8.50
CA ALA A 968 24.29 -43.77 -8.48
C ALA A 968 25.24 -43.12 -7.45
N LEU A 969 25.13 -41.80 -7.27
CA LEU A 969 26.00 -41.03 -6.37
C LEU A 969 25.53 -41.03 -4.91
N PHE A 970 24.23 -40.87 -4.68
CA PHE A 970 23.64 -40.71 -3.33
C PHE A 970 22.71 -41.86 -2.93
N GLY A 971 22.21 -42.67 -3.87
CA GLY A 971 21.26 -43.76 -3.58
C GLY A 971 19.79 -43.31 -3.58
N PRO A 972 18.85 -44.27 -3.55
CA PRO A 972 17.44 -44.02 -3.87
C PRO A 972 16.74 -43.08 -2.87
N GLY A 973 16.98 -43.20 -1.57
CA GLY A 973 16.30 -42.34 -0.58
C GLY A 973 16.64 -40.85 -0.74
N ILE A 974 17.87 -40.52 -1.11
CA ILE A 974 18.33 -39.14 -1.24
C ILE A 974 18.01 -38.56 -2.61
N ARG A 975 18.00 -39.39 -3.66
CA ARG A 975 17.41 -39.06 -4.96
C ARG A 975 16.01 -38.47 -4.75
N GLU A 976 15.14 -39.16 -4.02
CA GLU A 976 13.78 -38.68 -3.76
C GLU A 976 13.74 -37.33 -3.04
N GLU A 977 14.60 -37.10 -2.05
CA GLU A 977 14.68 -35.82 -1.33
C GLU A 977 15.12 -34.66 -2.24
N VAL A 978 16.15 -34.88 -3.07
CA VAL A 978 16.68 -33.88 -4.01
C VAL A 978 15.68 -33.59 -5.14
N LEU A 979 15.05 -34.63 -5.69
CA LEU A 979 14.02 -34.50 -6.73
C LEU A 979 12.75 -33.80 -6.19
N ALA A 980 12.32 -34.11 -4.96
CA ALA A 980 11.20 -33.41 -4.33
C ALA A 980 11.49 -31.93 -4.05
N ALA A 981 12.71 -31.61 -3.63
CA ALA A 981 13.15 -30.22 -3.47
C ALA A 981 13.20 -29.47 -4.83
N ALA A 982 13.63 -30.13 -5.90
CA ALA A 982 13.65 -29.56 -7.25
C ALA A 982 12.24 -29.32 -7.80
N ALA A 983 11.29 -30.23 -7.53
CA ALA A 983 9.89 -30.03 -7.87
C ALA A 983 9.31 -28.81 -7.12
N ALA A 984 9.63 -28.65 -5.84
CA ALA A 984 9.22 -27.50 -5.03
C ALA A 984 9.82 -26.16 -5.51
N SER A 985 11.07 -26.15 -6.00
CA SER A 985 11.70 -24.97 -6.61
C SER A 985 11.24 -24.70 -8.06
N GLY A 986 10.35 -25.53 -8.61
CA GLY A 986 9.61 -25.27 -9.85
C GLY A 986 9.95 -26.17 -11.04
N ARG A 987 10.82 -27.17 -10.88
CA ARG A 987 11.28 -28.09 -11.94
C ARG A 987 10.28 -29.24 -12.15
N ARG A 988 9.34 -29.04 -13.10
CA ARG A 988 8.12 -29.87 -13.28
C ARG A 988 8.35 -31.25 -13.90
N ASP A 989 9.36 -31.36 -14.74
CA ASP A 989 9.77 -32.55 -15.48
C ASP A 989 10.28 -33.70 -14.57
N VAL A 990 10.69 -33.36 -13.35
CA VAL A 990 11.10 -34.29 -12.28
C VAL A 990 9.96 -35.16 -11.74
N LEU A 991 8.71 -34.69 -11.79
CA LEU A 991 7.56 -35.39 -11.19
C LEU A 991 7.33 -36.81 -11.72
N ALA A 992 7.77 -37.10 -12.96
CA ALA A 992 7.58 -38.41 -13.59
C ALA A 992 8.58 -39.48 -13.11
N GLU A 993 9.62 -39.08 -12.36
CA GLU A 993 10.69 -39.95 -11.86
C GLU A 993 10.58 -40.22 -10.35
N LEU A 994 9.74 -39.48 -9.63
CA LEU A 994 9.51 -39.60 -8.18
C LEU A 994 8.86 -40.93 -7.79
N ASP A 995 9.37 -41.56 -6.72
CA ASP A 995 8.76 -42.75 -6.12
C ASP A 995 7.75 -42.38 -5.02
N ALA A 996 6.50 -42.78 -5.23
CA ALA A 996 5.40 -42.52 -4.32
C ALA A 996 5.63 -43.06 -2.90
N ASP A 997 6.34 -44.18 -2.73
CA ASP A 997 6.49 -44.82 -1.43
C ASP A 997 7.68 -44.28 -0.62
N SER A 998 8.66 -43.62 -1.25
CA SER A 998 9.87 -43.11 -0.56
C SER A 998 9.99 -41.58 -0.51
N VAL A 999 9.26 -40.81 -1.31
CA VAL A 999 9.33 -39.33 -1.33
C VAL A 999 8.74 -38.66 -0.09
N ARG A 1000 9.52 -37.80 0.57
CA ARG A 1000 9.06 -37.04 1.74
C ARG A 1000 7.86 -36.13 1.41
N PRO A 1001 6.78 -36.15 2.21
CA PRO A 1001 5.63 -35.28 2.00
C PRO A 1001 5.93 -33.77 2.21
N SER A 1002 5.52 -32.89 1.29
CA SER A 1002 5.53 -31.42 1.49
C SER A 1002 4.36 -30.71 0.80
N VAL A 1003 3.97 -29.54 1.31
CA VAL A 1003 2.88 -28.71 0.72
C VAL A 1003 3.22 -28.30 -0.71
N ASP A 1004 4.48 -27.89 -0.95
CA ASP A 1004 4.94 -27.43 -2.26
C ASP A 1004 4.99 -28.55 -3.30
N LEU A 1005 5.33 -29.76 -2.88
CA LEU A 1005 5.25 -30.94 -3.73
C LEU A 1005 3.80 -31.29 -4.06
N LEU A 1006 2.91 -31.32 -3.06
CA LEU A 1006 1.47 -31.60 -3.26
C LEU A 1006 0.82 -30.58 -4.22
N ARG A 1007 1.09 -29.29 -4.00
CA ARG A 1007 0.73 -28.17 -4.88
C ARG A 1007 1.20 -28.40 -6.32
N THR A 1008 2.44 -28.83 -6.49
CA THR A 1008 3.05 -29.00 -7.80
C THR A 1008 2.55 -30.26 -8.51
N VAL A 1009 2.29 -31.36 -7.77
CA VAL A 1009 1.67 -32.58 -8.30
C VAL A 1009 0.24 -32.32 -8.78
N LEU A 1010 -0.60 -31.69 -7.95
CA LEU A 1010 -2.02 -31.55 -8.26
C LEU A 1010 -2.30 -30.53 -9.38
N ARG A 1011 -1.53 -29.45 -9.48
CA ARG A 1011 -1.57 -28.52 -10.63
C ARG A 1011 -1.31 -29.22 -11.97
N HIS A 1012 -0.63 -30.37 -11.98
CA HIS A 1012 -0.31 -31.13 -13.18
C HIS A 1012 -1.14 -32.40 -13.35
N ALA A 1013 -2.03 -32.73 -12.40
CA ALA A 1013 -2.82 -33.96 -12.42
C ALA A 1013 -3.82 -34.01 -13.59
N GLY A 1014 -4.50 -32.90 -13.92
CA GLY A 1014 -5.53 -32.85 -14.97
C GLY A 1014 -5.06 -33.17 -16.39
N GLY A 1015 -3.74 -33.20 -16.64
CA GLY A 1015 -3.14 -33.55 -17.94
C GLY A 1015 -2.42 -34.90 -17.99
N LEU A 1016 -2.46 -35.71 -16.92
CA LEU A 1016 -1.71 -36.97 -16.84
C LEU A 1016 -2.56 -38.19 -17.27
N PRO A 1017 -1.99 -39.17 -18.01
CA PRO A 1017 -2.66 -40.44 -18.28
C PRO A 1017 -3.02 -41.19 -16.99
N GLU A 1018 -4.15 -41.91 -16.98
CA GLU A 1018 -4.66 -42.65 -15.81
C GLU A 1018 -3.61 -43.58 -15.16
N ALA A 1019 -2.75 -44.20 -15.97
CA ALA A 1019 -1.64 -45.04 -15.48
C ALA A 1019 -0.59 -44.28 -14.64
N ARG A 1020 -0.40 -42.97 -14.88
CA ARG A 1020 0.47 -42.09 -14.07
C ARG A 1020 -0.28 -41.53 -12.87
N LEU A 1021 -1.56 -41.22 -12.98
CA LEU A 1021 -2.40 -40.82 -11.85
C LEU A 1021 -2.50 -41.93 -10.80
N ALA A 1022 -2.67 -43.18 -11.22
CA ALA A 1022 -2.66 -44.35 -10.35
C ALA A 1022 -1.36 -44.49 -9.55
N ALA A 1023 -0.20 -44.14 -10.12
CA ALA A 1023 1.08 -44.14 -9.43
C ALA A 1023 1.23 -43.00 -8.41
N LEU A 1024 0.53 -41.87 -8.60
CA LEU A 1024 0.58 -40.71 -7.72
C LEU A 1024 -0.47 -40.72 -6.58
N ARG A 1025 -1.54 -41.52 -6.69
CA ARG A 1025 -2.56 -41.68 -5.63
C ARG A 1025 -1.97 -42.02 -4.24
N PRO A 1026 -1.03 -42.97 -4.08
CA PRO A 1026 -0.43 -43.28 -2.78
C PRO A 1026 0.36 -42.09 -2.18
N LEU A 1027 1.11 -41.37 -3.02
CA LEU A 1027 1.87 -40.18 -2.62
C LEU A 1027 0.92 -39.09 -2.10
N VAL A 1028 -0.15 -38.78 -2.85
CA VAL A 1028 -1.11 -37.73 -2.48
C VAL A 1028 -1.87 -38.07 -1.20
N ARG A 1029 -2.29 -39.33 -1.00
CA ARG A 1029 -2.92 -39.75 0.26
C ARG A 1029 -1.99 -39.53 1.46
N ARG A 1030 -0.72 -39.95 1.35
CA ARG A 1030 0.27 -39.71 2.43
C ARG A 1030 0.55 -38.22 2.65
N LEU A 1031 0.58 -37.43 1.57
CA LEU A 1031 0.70 -35.96 1.65
C LEU A 1031 -0.45 -35.35 2.45
N VAL A 1032 -1.70 -35.72 2.17
CA VAL A 1032 -2.86 -35.23 2.93
C VAL A 1032 -2.80 -35.67 4.39
N GLU A 1033 -2.52 -36.95 4.68
CA GLU A 1033 -2.46 -37.47 6.05
C GLU A 1033 -1.39 -36.75 6.92
N GLU A 1034 -0.22 -36.46 6.35
CA GLU A 1034 0.86 -35.76 7.07
C GLU A 1034 0.54 -34.27 7.28
N LEU A 1035 0.04 -33.58 6.24
CA LEU A 1035 -0.34 -32.17 6.35
C LEU A 1035 -1.52 -31.97 7.30
N THR A 1036 -2.49 -32.89 7.29
CA THR A 1036 -3.58 -32.95 8.29
C THR A 1036 -3.01 -32.99 9.71
N ARG A 1037 -1.99 -33.82 9.96
CA ARG A 1037 -1.37 -33.97 11.29
C ARG A 1037 -0.63 -32.71 11.74
N GLN A 1038 0.06 -32.05 10.82
CA GLN A 1038 0.71 -30.75 11.05
C GLN A 1038 -0.33 -29.66 11.31
N LEU A 1039 -1.36 -29.56 10.47
CA LEU A 1039 -2.42 -28.57 10.60
C LEU A 1039 -3.24 -28.76 11.89
N ALA A 1040 -3.59 -30.00 12.24
CA ALA A 1040 -4.23 -30.36 13.51
C ALA A 1040 -3.35 -30.09 14.74
N THR A 1041 -2.04 -29.88 14.56
CA THR A 1041 -1.12 -29.45 15.61
C THR A 1041 -1.05 -27.91 15.67
N ARG A 1042 -1.03 -27.22 14.53
CA ARG A 1042 -1.05 -25.74 14.43
C ARG A 1042 -2.41 -25.11 14.81
N LEU A 1043 -3.53 -25.77 14.53
CA LEU A 1043 -4.87 -25.34 14.92
C LEU A 1043 -5.22 -25.70 16.37
N ARG A 1044 -4.46 -26.60 17.02
CA ARG A 1044 -4.70 -27.05 18.40
C ARG A 1044 -4.79 -25.89 19.42
N PRO A 1045 -3.96 -24.82 19.36
CA PRO A 1045 -4.07 -23.70 20.29
C PRO A 1045 -5.35 -22.89 20.08
N ALA A 1046 -5.71 -22.60 18.81
CA ALA A 1046 -6.94 -21.88 18.44
C ALA A 1046 -8.20 -22.65 18.88
N LEU A 1047 -8.26 -23.95 18.53
CA LEU A 1047 -9.35 -24.87 18.90
C LEU A 1047 -9.42 -25.19 20.41
N HIS A 1048 -8.47 -24.71 21.22
CA HIS A 1048 -8.51 -24.80 22.68
C HIS A 1048 -8.76 -23.43 23.36
N GLY A 1049 -8.93 -22.36 22.59
CA GLY A 1049 -9.07 -20.98 23.07
C GLY A 1049 -10.23 -20.74 24.03
N THR A 1050 -11.33 -21.49 23.91
CA THR A 1050 -12.57 -21.26 24.67
C THR A 1050 -12.95 -22.35 25.69
N ALA A 1051 -12.10 -23.36 25.91
CA ALA A 1051 -12.38 -24.46 26.85
C ALA A 1051 -11.27 -24.76 27.89
N LEU A 1052 -10.27 -23.88 28.04
CA LEU A 1052 -9.37 -23.97 29.20
C LEU A 1052 -10.11 -23.53 30.49
N PRO A 1053 -10.06 -24.34 31.56
CA PRO A 1053 -10.78 -24.04 32.79
C PRO A 1053 -10.28 -22.73 33.42
N ARG A 1054 -11.13 -21.69 33.43
CA ARG A 1054 -10.83 -20.39 34.03
C ARG A 1054 -10.31 -20.57 35.47
N PRO A 1055 -9.13 -20.02 35.82
CA PRO A 1055 -8.60 -20.09 37.18
C PRO A 1055 -9.54 -19.37 38.14
N SER A 1056 -9.97 -20.06 39.19
CA SER A 1056 -10.91 -19.54 40.18
C SER A 1056 -10.17 -19.12 41.45
N ARG A 1057 -10.50 -17.95 42.01
CA ARG A 1057 -10.15 -17.61 43.41
C ARG A 1057 -11.16 -18.19 44.41
N ARG A 1058 -12.35 -18.63 43.96
CA ARG A 1058 -13.31 -19.36 44.79
C ARG A 1058 -12.81 -20.81 44.97
N PRO A 1059 -12.80 -21.36 46.20
CA PRO A 1059 -12.51 -22.77 46.44
C PRO A 1059 -13.48 -23.66 45.65
N GLY A 1060 -12.96 -24.61 44.86
CA GLY A 1060 -13.78 -25.44 43.98
C GLY A 1060 -13.03 -26.53 43.20
N GLY A 1061 -11.70 -26.54 43.23
CA GLY A 1061 -10.87 -27.59 42.66
C GLY A 1061 -9.45 -27.53 43.21
N GLY A 1062 -8.52 -28.30 42.63
CA GLY A 1062 -7.14 -28.38 43.15
C GLY A 1062 -6.38 -27.06 43.06
N LEU A 1063 -5.56 -26.75 44.07
CA LEU A 1063 -4.75 -25.54 44.13
C LEU A 1063 -3.69 -25.53 43.00
N ASP A 1064 -3.64 -24.46 42.22
CA ASP A 1064 -2.66 -24.24 41.18
C ASP A 1064 -1.38 -23.65 41.78
N LEU A 1065 -0.54 -24.52 42.37
CA LEU A 1065 0.65 -24.14 43.14
C LEU A 1065 1.56 -23.13 42.39
N PRO A 1066 1.93 -23.33 41.11
CA PRO A 1066 2.84 -22.40 40.41
C PRO A 1066 2.24 -21.01 40.20
N ARG A 1067 0.94 -20.93 39.89
CA ARG A 1067 0.23 -19.66 39.67
C ARG A 1067 -0.07 -18.94 40.98
N THR A 1068 -0.35 -19.69 42.05
CA THR A 1068 -0.42 -19.19 43.42
C THR A 1068 0.92 -18.63 43.88
N LEU A 1069 2.04 -19.34 43.67
CA LEU A 1069 3.36 -18.84 44.03
C LEU A 1069 3.71 -17.54 43.29
N ARG A 1070 3.54 -17.48 41.96
CA ARG A 1070 3.77 -16.25 41.18
C ARG A 1070 2.95 -15.05 41.67
N ALA A 1071 1.67 -15.25 41.96
CA ALA A 1071 0.78 -14.21 42.47
C ALA A 1071 1.17 -13.68 43.85
N ASN A 1072 2.01 -14.41 44.60
CA ASN A 1072 2.45 -14.06 45.95
C ASN A 1072 3.98 -13.83 46.05
N LEU A 1073 4.73 -13.76 44.94
CA LEU A 1073 6.19 -13.53 45.00
C LEU A 1073 6.56 -12.20 45.69
N ALA A 1074 5.69 -11.19 45.66
CA ALA A 1074 5.88 -9.92 46.39
C ALA A 1074 5.78 -10.07 47.93
N THR A 1075 5.13 -11.12 48.44
CA THR A 1075 5.04 -11.43 49.88
C THR A 1075 6.22 -12.28 50.36
N ALA A 1076 7.17 -12.61 49.47
CA ALA A 1076 8.38 -13.34 49.83
C ALA A 1076 9.21 -12.59 50.89
N ARG A 1077 9.66 -13.30 51.92
CA ARG A 1077 10.56 -12.79 52.96
C ARG A 1077 11.65 -13.83 53.21
N ARG A 1078 12.90 -13.39 53.42
CA ARG A 1078 13.99 -14.26 53.86
C ARG A 1078 13.92 -14.44 55.37
N GLY A 1079 14.00 -15.70 55.83
CA GLY A 1079 14.17 -16.03 57.23
C GLY A 1079 15.59 -15.70 57.72
N PRO A 1080 15.81 -15.70 59.05
CA PRO A 1080 17.14 -15.48 59.64
C PRO A 1080 18.15 -16.60 59.32
N ASP A 1081 17.67 -17.72 58.77
CA ASP A 1081 18.43 -18.86 58.22
C ASP A 1081 18.74 -18.72 56.72
N GLY A 1082 18.37 -17.60 56.09
CA GLY A 1082 18.54 -17.35 54.66
C GLY A 1082 17.48 -18.00 53.75
N THR A 1083 16.56 -18.80 54.30
CA THR A 1083 15.52 -19.47 53.50
C THR A 1083 14.45 -18.49 53.03
N VAL A 1084 13.98 -18.61 51.79
CA VAL A 1084 12.91 -17.75 51.25
C VAL A 1084 11.55 -18.38 51.58
N ARG A 1085 10.75 -17.70 52.41
CA ARG A 1085 9.35 -18.07 52.68
C ARG A 1085 8.41 -17.15 51.90
N VAL A 1086 7.38 -17.73 51.29
CA VAL A 1086 6.31 -17.00 50.56
C VAL A 1086 4.99 -17.25 51.29
N ILE A 1087 4.24 -16.19 51.60
CA ILE A 1087 2.94 -16.30 52.27
C ILE A 1087 1.84 -16.28 51.19
N PRO A 1088 1.04 -17.36 51.02
CA PRO A 1088 0.07 -17.47 49.93
C PRO A 1088 -1.24 -16.73 50.24
N GLU A 1089 -1.19 -15.40 50.30
CA GLU A 1089 -2.35 -14.51 50.54
C GLU A 1089 -3.39 -14.57 49.41
N HIS A 1090 -2.98 -14.95 48.20
CA HIS A 1090 -3.83 -15.04 47.00
C HIS A 1090 -3.79 -16.45 46.37
N PRO A 1091 -4.52 -17.44 46.92
CA PRO A 1091 -4.61 -18.79 46.35
C PRO A 1091 -5.45 -18.82 45.06
N VAL A 1092 -5.03 -19.66 44.11
CA VAL A 1092 -5.69 -19.84 42.80
C VAL A 1092 -5.98 -21.33 42.58
N PHE A 1093 -7.21 -21.68 42.18
CA PHE A 1093 -7.69 -23.06 42.03
C PHE A 1093 -8.03 -23.40 40.57
N ARG A 1094 -7.84 -24.67 40.19
CA ARG A 1094 -8.13 -25.22 38.85
C ARG A 1094 -9.59 -25.71 38.74
N THR A 1095 -10.25 -25.43 37.62
CA THR A 1095 -11.60 -25.92 37.30
C THR A 1095 -11.51 -27.17 36.39
N ARG A 1096 -12.58 -27.99 36.24
CA ARG A 1096 -12.61 -29.17 35.36
C ARG A 1096 -13.39 -28.88 34.06
N ALA A 1097 -12.96 -29.44 32.93
CA ALA A 1097 -13.62 -29.34 31.63
C ALA A 1097 -13.86 -30.74 31.00
N ARG A 1098 -14.86 -30.87 30.13
CA ARG A 1098 -15.19 -32.07 29.33
C ARG A 1098 -14.76 -31.86 27.87
N ARG A 1099 -14.45 -32.95 27.15
CA ARG A 1099 -14.14 -32.93 25.71
C ARG A 1099 -15.42 -33.21 24.88
N ALA A 1100 -15.63 -32.43 23.83
CA ALA A 1100 -16.54 -32.67 22.72
C ALA A 1100 -15.90 -32.10 21.43
N ALA A 1101 -16.33 -32.55 20.25
CA ALA A 1101 -15.95 -31.92 18.99
C ALA A 1101 -16.83 -30.69 18.76
N ASP A 1102 -16.21 -29.58 18.36
CA ASP A 1102 -16.69 -28.26 18.78
C ASP A 1102 -17.09 -27.33 17.63
N TRP A 1103 -16.79 -27.66 16.36
CA TRP A 1103 -17.09 -26.81 15.21
C TRP A 1103 -17.47 -27.60 13.95
N ARG A 1104 -18.36 -27.03 13.12
CA ARG A 1104 -18.74 -27.53 11.79
C ARG A 1104 -18.21 -26.58 10.71
N LEU A 1105 -17.72 -27.16 9.62
CA LEU A 1105 -17.20 -26.47 8.45
C LEU A 1105 -17.95 -26.96 7.20
N ILE A 1106 -18.36 -26.03 6.33
CA ILE A 1106 -18.98 -26.32 5.04
C ILE A 1106 -18.21 -25.51 3.99
N LEU A 1107 -17.39 -26.18 3.17
CA LEU A 1107 -16.80 -25.57 1.98
C LEU A 1107 -17.82 -25.63 0.83
N VAL A 1108 -17.99 -24.50 0.14
CA VAL A 1108 -18.90 -24.32 -1.00
C VAL A 1108 -18.05 -23.80 -2.15
N THR A 1109 -17.76 -24.65 -3.13
CA THR A 1109 -16.71 -24.44 -4.13
C THR A 1109 -17.28 -24.36 -5.53
N ASP A 1110 -16.91 -23.30 -6.24
CA ASP A 1110 -17.22 -23.05 -7.63
C ASP A 1110 -16.35 -23.91 -8.55
N VAL A 1111 -16.97 -24.52 -9.57
CA VAL A 1111 -16.31 -25.42 -10.54
C VAL A 1111 -16.48 -24.96 -12.00
N SER A 1112 -16.74 -23.67 -12.18
CA SER A 1112 -16.77 -23.02 -13.50
C SER A 1112 -15.41 -23.03 -14.22
N GLY A 1113 -15.41 -22.78 -15.53
CA GLY A 1113 -14.20 -22.82 -16.36
C GLY A 1113 -13.11 -21.80 -16.00
N SER A 1114 -13.45 -20.72 -15.29
CA SER A 1114 -12.50 -19.75 -14.73
C SER A 1114 -11.82 -20.25 -13.44
N MET A 1115 -12.40 -21.25 -12.78
CA MET A 1115 -12.05 -21.69 -11.43
C MET A 1115 -11.10 -22.89 -11.36
N GLU A 1116 -10.75 -23.54 -12.48
CA GLU A 1116 -9.96 -24.80 -12.54
C GLU A 1116 -8.77 -24.83 -11.56
N ALA A 1117 -7.90 -23.82 -11.58
CA ALA A 1117 -6.75 -23.71 -10.67
C ALA A 1117 -7.16 -23.60 -9.19
N SER A 1118 -8.28 -22.94 -8.90
CA SER A 1118 -8.83 -22.73 -7.55
C SER A 1118 -9.69 -23.89 -7.03
N THR A 1119 -10.28 -24.71 -7.91
CA THR A 1119 -10.94 -25.97 -7.55
C THR A 1119 -9.94 -26.97 -6.95
N VAL A 1120 -8.72 -27.06 -7.52
CA VAL A 1120 -7.60 -27.84 -6.96
C VAL A 1120 -7.27 -27.42 -5.53
N TRP A 1121 -7.22 -26.11 -5.28
CA TRP A 1121 -6.94 -25.54 -3.97
C TRP A 1121 -8.04 -25.79 -2.95
N ALA A 1122 -9.31 -25.72 -3.36
CA ALA A 1122 -10.45 -25.96 -2.47
C ALA A 1122 -10.59 -27.44 -2.08
N ALA A 1123 -10.43 -28.37 -3.03
CA ALA A 1123 -10.42 -29.81 -2.75
C ALA A 1123 -9.32 -30.18 -1.74
N LEU A 1124 -8.13 -29.60 -1.91
CA LEU A 1124 -7.02 -29.72 -0.94
C LEU A 1124 -7.39 -29.24 0.46
N THR A 1125 -7.93 -28.03 0.58
CA THR A 1125 -8.32 -27.47 1.88
C THR A 1125 -9.40 -28.34 2.55
N ALA A 1126 -10.37 -28.83 1.78
CA ALA A 1126 -11.39 -29.74 2.30
C ALA A 1126 -10.77 -31.03 2.86
N SER A 1127 -9.90 -31.70 2.09
CA SER A 1127 -9.26 -32.95 2.49
C SER A 1127 -8.39 -32.81 3.75
N VAL A 1128 -7.60 -31.74 3.85
CA VAL A 1128 -6.74 -31.50 5.02
C VAL A 1128 -7.57 -31.12 6.26
N LEU A 1129 -8.72 -30.46 6.10
CA LEU A 1129 -9.59 -30.09 7.23
C LEU A 1129 -10.54 -31.21 7.67
N ALA A 1130 -10.91 -32.14 6.80
CA ALA A 1130 -11.74 -33.30 7.15
C ALA A 1130 -11.05 -34.25 8.14
N GLY A 1131 -9.73 -34.42 8.02
CA GLY A 1131 -8.97 -35.25 8.96
C GLY A 1131 -8.68 -34.62 10.34
N VAL A 1132 -9.19 -33.41 10.63
CA VAL A 1132 -8.99 -32.74 11.93
C VAL A 1132 -10.06 -33.21 12.94
N PRO A 1133 -9.71 -33.95 14.03
CA PRO A 1133 -10.70 -34.65 14.87
C PRO A 1133 -11.71 -33.78 15.65
N THR A 1134 -11.59 -32.46 15.60
CA THR A 1134 -12.45 -31.48 16.28
C THR A 1134 -13.35 -30.69 15.33
N LEU A 1135 -13.23 -30.94 14.02
CA LEU A 1135 -14.03 -30.32 12.96
C LEU A 1135 -14.92 -31.39 12.29
N SER A 1136 -16.08 -30.98 11.81
CA SER A 1136 -16.89 -31.78 10.87
C SER A 1136 -16.99 -31.03 9.54
N THR A 1137 -16.35 -31.55 8.51
CA THR A 1137 -16.16 -30.87 7.21
C THR A 1137 -17.10 -31.44 6.16
N HIS A 1138 -17.85 -30.56 5.49
CA HIS A 1138 -18.69 -30.88 4.33
C HIS A 1138 -18.10 -30.16 3.11
N PHE A 1139 -18.19 -30.78 1.92
CA PHE A 1139 -17.66 -30.21 0.68
C PHE A 1139 -18.74 -30.24 -0.41
N LEU A 1140 -19.22 -29.05 -0.76
CA LEU A 1140 -20.22 -28.84 -1.80
C LEU A 1140 -19.53 -28.23 -3.02
N ALA A 1141 -19.62 -28.90 -4.17
CA ALA A 1141 -19.23 -28.34 -5.46
C ALA A 1141 -20.46 -27.78 -6.17
N PHE A 1142 -20.34 -26.65 -6.88
CA PHE A 1142 -21.47 -26.08 -7.63
C PHE A 1142 -21.05 -25.46 -8.96
N SER A 1143 -21.92 -25.64 -9.97
CA SER A 1143 -21.93 -24.88 -11.21
C SER A 1143 -23.35 -24.36 -11.45
N THR A 1144 -24.12 -24.98 -12.36
CA THR A 1144 -25.57 -24.78 -12.50
C THR A 1144 -26.38 -25.71 -11.60
N GLU A 1145 -25.78 -26.84 -11.20
CA GLU A 1145 -26.30 -27.77 -10.19
C GLU A 1145 -25.35 -27.79 -8.99
N VAL A 1146 -25.81 -28.33 -7.85
CA VAL A 1146 -25.02 -28.48 -6.61
C VAL A 1146 -24.80 -29.96 -6.35
N MET A 1147 -23.55 -30.35 -6.13
CA MET A 1147 -23.12 -31.71 -5.82
C MET A 1147 -22.55 -31.74 -4.40
N ASP A 1148 -23.13 -32.57 -3.53
CA ASP A 1148 -22.54 -32.88 -2.23
C ASP A 1148 -21.50 -34.00 -2.40
N LEU A 1149 -20.22 -33.63 -2.25
CA LEU A 1149 -19.07 -34.51 -2.37
C LEU A 1149 -18.44 -34.81 -1.00
N THR A 1150 -19.17 -34.58 0.10
CA THR A 1150 -18.71 -34.80 1.48
C THR A 1150 -18.19 -36.23 1.72
N GLY A 1151 -18.71 -37.24 1.00
CA GLY A 1151 -18.24 -38.63 1.08
C GLY A 1151 -16.87 -38.90 0.43
N HIS A 1152 -16.37 -37.98 -0.39
CA HIS A 1152 -15.14 -38.14 -1.19
C HIS A 1152 -13.97 -37.29 -0.66
N VAL A 1153 -14.20 -36.52 0.41
CA VAL A 1153 -13.23 -35.53 0.95
C VAL A 1153 -11.93 -36.16 1.44
N GLU A 1154 -11.91 -37.44 1.79
CA GLU A 1154 -10.68 -38.15 2.19
C GLU A 1154 -9.70 -38.42 1.03
N ASP A 1155 -10.12 -38.27 -0.25
CA ASP A 1155 -9.26 -38.39 -1.43
C ASP A 1155 -9.38 -37.19 -2.39
N PRO A 1156 -8.44 -36.21 -2.37
CA PRO A 1156 -8.50 -35.04 -3.24
C PRO A 1156 -8.32 -35.37 -4.72
N LEU A 1157 -7.74 -36.52 -5.09
CA LEU A 1157 -7.61 -36.89 -6.51
C LEU A 1157 -8.95 -37.39 -7.06
N SER A 1158 -9.72 -38.14 -6.27
CA SER A 1158 -11.07 -38.54 -6.67
C SER A 1158 -12.00 -37.32 -6.74
N LEU A 1159 -11.92 -36.39 -5.76
CA LEU A 1159 -12.63 -35.11 -5.84
C LEU A 1159 -12.34 -34.33 -7.15
N LEU A 1160 -11.08 -34.27 -7.58
CA LEU A 1160 -10.70 -33.52 -8.79
C LEU A 1160 -11.01 -34.23 -10.10
N LEU A 1161 -11.25 -35.55 -10.07
CA LEU A 1161 -11.69 -36.32 -11.25
C LEU A 1161 -13.22 -36.36 -11.38
N GLU A 1162 -13.95 -36.27 -10.26
CA GLU A 1162 -15.42 -36.21 -10.25
C GLU A 1162 -15.95 -34.81 -10.57
N VAL A 1163 -15.17 -33.76 -10.29
CA VAL A 1163 -15.50 -32.38 -10.65
C VAL A 1163 -15.23 -32.12 -12.13
N SER A 1164 -16.29 -32.26 -12.95
CA SER A 1164 -16.27 -31.84 -14.36
C SER A 1164 -16.33 -30.32 -14.47
N VAL A 1165 -15.22 -29.70 -14.87
CA VAL A 1165 -15.13 -28.25 -15.10
C VAL A 1165 -15.99 -27.81 -16.30
N GLY A 1166 -17.06 -27.06 -16.05
CA GLY A 1166 -17.92 -26.52 -17.10
C GLY A 1166 -19.33 -26.15 -16.66
N GLY A 1167 -19.91 -25.15 -17.33
CA GLY A 1167 -21.25 -24.61 -17.05
C GLY A 1167 -21.23 -23.14 -16.62
N GLY A 1168 -22.41 -22.59 -16.35
CA GLY A 1168 -22.56 -21.30 -15.67
C GLY A 1168 -22.49 -21.44 -14.14
N THR A 1169 -22.39 -20.32 -13.44
CA THR A 1169 -22.14 -20.28 -11.99
C THR A 1169 -23.39 -19.89 -11.21
N HIS A 1170 -23.81 -20.72 -10.23
CA HIS A 1170 -24.97 -20.46 -9.36
C HIS A 1170 -24.63 -20.53 -7.86
N ILE A 1171 -23.87 -19.54 -7.36
CA ILE A 1171 -23.38 -19.48 -5.97
C ILE A 1171 -24.55 -19.49 -4.97
N ALA A 1172 -25.65 -18.81 -5.29
CA ALA A 1172 -26.86 -18.76 -4.46
C ALA A 1172 -27.52 -20.14 -4.26
N ALA A 1173 -27.36 -21.11 -5.18
CA ALA A 1173 -27.84 -22.48 -4.96
C ALA A 1173 -26.91 -23.23 -4.00
N GLY A 1174 -25.59 -23.10 -4.16
CA GLY A 1174 -24.60 -23.68 -3.25
C GLY A 1174 -24.80 -23.23 -1.80
N LEU A 1175 -25.00 -21.93 -1.57
CA LEU A 1175 -25.28 -21.38 -0.24
C LEU A 1175 -26.62 -21.85 0.34
N ARG A 1176 -27.66 -21.97 -0.49
CA ARG A 1176 -28.97 -22.47 -0.05
C ARG A 1176 -28.88 -23.92 0.45
N HIS A 1177 -28.12 -24.75 -0.24
CA HIS A 1177 -27.87 -26.13 0.18
C HIS A 1177 -26.95 -26.19 1.42
N ALA A 1178 -25.93 -25.33 1.49
CA ALA A 1178 -25.11 -25.19 2.70
C ALA A 1178 -25.97 -24.83 3.94
N ARG A 1179 -27.00 -23.99 3.78
CA ARG A 1179 -27.96 -23.64 4.85
C ARG A 1179 -28.76 -24.85 5.35
N GLU A 1180 -29.05 -25.83 4.51
CA GLU A 1180 -29.75 -27.08 4.90
C GLU A 1180 -28.87 -27.97 5.79
N LEU A 1181 -27.54 -27.85 5.68
CA LEU A 1181 -26.55 -28.57 6.50
C LEU A 1181 -26.22 -27.87 7.83
N VAL A 1182 -26.73 -26.66 8.08
CA VAL A 1182 -26.51 -25.92 9.33
C VAL A 1182 -27.37 -26.48 10.47
N THR A 1183 -26.74 -27.02 11.51
CA THR A 1183 -27.44 -27.50 12.72
C THR A 1183 -27.26 -26.57 13.93
N VAL A 1184 -26.08 -26.00 14.11
CA VAL A 1184 -25.76 -25.07 15.21
C VAL A 1184 -25.07 -23.85 14.61
N PRO A 1185 -25.82 -22.80 14.23
CA PRO A 1185 -25.27 -21.66 13.48
C PRO A 1185 -24.03 -21.04 14.12
N SER A 1186 -24.07 -20.76 15.42
CA SER A 1186 -22.98 -20.15 16.19
C SER A 1186 -21.70 -21.00 16.30
N ARG A 1187 -21.73 -22.25 15.82
CA ARG A 1187 -20.57 -23.14 15.72
C ARG A 1187 -20.40 -23.72 14.32
N THR A 1188 -20.96 -23.04 13.30
CA THR A 1188 -20.88 -23.41 11.89
C THR A 1188 -20.17 -22.32 11.09
N LEU A 1189 -19.13 -22.72 10.36
CA LEU A 1189 -18.37 -21.90 9.43
C LEU A 1189 -18.70 -22.33 8.00
N VAL A 1190 -19.16 -21.40 7.17
CA VAL A 1190 -19.43 -21.61 5.74
C VAL A 1190 -18.38 -20.84 4.94
N VAL A 1191 -17.63 -21.53 4.09
CA VAL A 1191 -16.53 -20.95 3.30
C VAL A 1191 -16.86 -21.08 1.82
N VAL A 1192 -17.10 -19.97 1.14
CA VAL A 1192 -17.38 -19.93 -0.31
C VAL A 1192 -16.08 -19.69 -1.06
N VAL A 1193 -15.69 -20.60 -1.95
CA VAL A 1193 -14.52 -20.44 -2.84
C VAL A 1193 -15.01 -20.21 -4.28
N SER A 1194 -14.84 -18.99 -4.80
CA SER A 1194 -15.33 -18.57 -6.12
C SER A 1194 -14.57 -17.34 -6.62
N ASP A 1195 -14.65 -17.04 -7.92
CA ASP A 1195 -14.31 -15.72 -8.48
C ASP A 1195 -15.42 -14.68 -8.22
N PHE A 1196 -16.53 -15.10 -7.61
CA PHE A 1196 -17.72 -14.30 -7.31
C PHE A 1196 -18.44 -13.74 -8.56
N GLU A 1197 -18.32 -14.41 -9.72
CA GLU A 1197 -19.14 -14.14 -10.90
C GLU A 1197 -20.43 -15.00 -10.86
N GLU A 1198 -21.51 -14.47 -10.28
CA GLU A 1198 -22.82 -15.13 -10.26
C GLU A 1198 -23.56 -14.97 -11.60
N GLY A 1199 -23.92 -16.09 -12.25
CA GLY A 1199 -24.66 -16.13 -13.52
C GLY A 1199 -26.18 -15.90 -13.40
N TYR A 1200 -26.69 -15.74 -12.17
CA TYR A 1200 -28.09 -15.53 -11.82
C TYR A 1200 -28.29 -14.18 -11.09
N PRO A 1201 -29.54 -13.73 -10.82
CA PRO A 1201 -29.78 -12.46 -10.15
C PRO A 1201 -29.14 -12.37 -8.75
N LEU A 1202 -28.18 -11.45 -8.60
CA LEU A 1202 -27.36 -11.24 -7.41
C LEU A 1202 -28.16 -11.06 -6.10
N GLY A 1203 -29.40 -10.56 -6.17
CA GLY A 1203 -30.29 -10.44 -5.01
C GLY A 1203 -30.56 -11.78 -4.31
N GLY A 1204 -30.58 -12.91 -5.05
CA GLY A 1204 -30.71 -14.24 -4.47
C GLY A 1204 -29.48 -14.65 -3.65
N LEU A 1205 -28.29 -14.37 -4.18
CA LEU A 1205 -27.02 -14.63 -3.47
C LEU A 1205 -26.91 -13.80 -2.19
N LEU A 1206 -27.19 -12.50 -2.27
CA LEU A 1206 -27.12 -11.60 -1.12
C LEU A 1206 -28.18 -11.95 -0.05
N ALA A 1207 -29.35 -12.44 -0.45
CA ALA A 1207 -30.37 -12.94 0.49
C ALA A 1207 -29.89 -14.19 1.24
N GLU A 1208 -29.28 -15.16 0.57
CA GLU A 1208 -28.74 -16.37 1.21
C GLU A 1208 -27.56 -16.06 2.15
N VAL A 1209 -26.63 -15.16 1.76
CA VAL A 1209 -25.56 -14.68 2.65
C VAL A 1209 -26.15 -14.02 3.90
N ARG A 1210 -27.09 -13.07 3.74
CA ARG A 1210 -27.74 -12.40 4.88
C ARG A 1210 -28.53 -13.38 5.76
N ALA A 1211 -29.12 -14.43 5.19
CA ALA A 1211 -29.82 -15.46 5.95
C ALA A 1211 -28.86 -16.29 6.80
N LEU A 1212 -27.71 -16.71 6.25
CA LEU A 1212 -26.68 -17.45 6.99
C LEU A 1212 -26.01 -16.61 8.09
N VAL A 1213 -25.61 -15.38 7.77
CA VAL A 1213 -25.04 -14.43 8.74
C VAL A 1213 -26.06 -14.06 9.82
N GLY A 1214 -27.32 -13.78 9.43
CA GLY A 1214 -28.41 -13.46 10.34
C GLY A 1214 -28.84 -14.62 11.24
N ALA A 1215 -28.66 -15.87 10.79
CA ALA A 1215 -28.81 -17.06 11.64
C ALA A 1215 -27.68 -17.21 12.67
N GLY A 1216 -26.58 -16.46 12.54
CA GLY A 1216 -25.40 -16.53 13.39
C GLY A 1216 -24.31 -17.48 12.90
N CYS A 1217 -24.33 -17.88 11.62
CA CYS A 1217 -23.20 -18.59 11.01
C CYS A 1217 -22.06 -17.63 10.73
N HIS A 1218 -20.82 -18.11 10.84
CA HIS A 1218 -19.68 -17.40 10.29
C HIS A 1218 -19.61 -17.73 8.79
N VAL A 1219 -19.76 -16.74 7.92
CA VAL A 1219 -19.69 -16.93 6.47
C VAL A 1219 -18.45 -16.21 5.94
N LEU A 1220 -17.58 -16.91 5.21
CA LEU A 1220 -16.33 -16.39 4.67
C LEU A 1220 -16.29 -16.57 3.16
N GLY A 1221 -15.82 -15.55 2.44
CA GLY A 1221 -15.52 -15.65 1.02
C GLY A 1221 -14.02 -15.80 0.79
N CYS A 1222 -13.59 -16.87 0.12
CA CYS A 1222 -12.26 -17.01 -0.43
C CYS A 1222 -12.30 -16.69 -1.93
N ALA A 1223 -11.67 -15.59 -2.32
CA ALA A 1223 -11.51 -15.23 -3.73
C ALA A 1223 -10.56 -16.21 -4.43
N SER A 1224 -10.85 -16.51 -5.70
CA SER A 1224 -10.00 -17.37 -6.53
C SER A 1224 -8.58 -16.78 -6.70
N LEU A 1225 -7.60 -17.68 -6.82
CA LEU A 1225 -6.20 -17.37 -7.11
C LEU A 1225 -5.81 -17.92 -8.48
N ASP A 1226 -5.01 -17.15 -9.22
CA ASP A 1226 -4.38 -17.61 -10.48
C ASP A 1226 -3.12 -18.46 -10.24
N ASP A 1227 -2.54 -18.98 -11.32
CA ASP A 1227 -1.32 -19.81 -11.31
C ASP A 1227 -0.08 -19.14 -10.69
N THR A 1228 -0.11 -17.82 -10.52
CA THR A 1228 0.94 -17.00 -9.91
C THR A 1228 0.62 -16.57 -8.47
N GLY A 1229 -0.52 -17.02 -7.92
CA GLY A 1229 -1.00 -16.66 -6.60
C GLY A 1229 -1.63 -15.27 -6.53
N ARG A 1230 -2.01 -14.66 -7.66
CA ARG A 1230 -2.70 -13.37 -7.68
C ARG A 1230 -4.22 -13.55 -7.59
N PRO A 1231 -4.94 -12.67 -6.87
CA PRO A 1231 -6.39 -12.74 -6.79
C PRO A 1231 -7.07 -12.46 -8.13
N ARG A 1232 -8.06 -13.29 -8.47
CA ARG A 1232 -8.95 -13.11 -9.63
C ARG A 1232 -10.41 -13.23 -9.18
N TYR A 1233 -11.09 -12.10 -9.02
CA TYR A 1233 -12.49 -12.08 -8.61
C TYR A 1233 -13.23 -10.79 -8.99
N SER A 1234 -14.55 -10.86 -9.05
CA SER A 1234 -15.45 -9.73 -9.24
C SER A 1234 -15.48 -8.84 -7.99
N THR A 1235 -14.65 -7.79 -8.00
CA THR A 1235 -14.53 -6.83 -6.89
C THR A 1235 -15.86 -6.14 -6.56
N GLY A 1236 -16.72 -5.92 -7.57
CA GLY A 1236 -18.06 -5.35 -7.41
C GLY A 1236 -19.05 -6.27 -6.70
N VAL A 1237 -18.96 -7.59 -6.92
CA VAL A 1237 -19.78 -8.59 -6.20
C VAL A 1237 -19.20 -8.87 -4.82
N ALA A 1238 -17.89 -9.09 -4.70
CA ALA A 1238 -17.21 -9.25 -3.41
C ALA A 1238 -17.49 -8.10 -2.44
N GLY A 1239 -17.44 -6.84 -2.91
CA GLY A 1239 -17.80 -5.67 -2.10
C GLY A 1239 -19.25 -5.61 -1.63
N GLN A 1240 -20.17 -6.32 -2.29
CA GLN A 1240 -21.57 -6.48 -1.87
C GLN A 1240 -21.73 -7.65 -0.88
N LEU A 1241 -20.97 -8.72 -1.06
CA LEU A 1241 -20.90 -9.86 -0.15
C LEU A 1241 -20.31 -9.46 1.22
N VAL A 1242 -19.25 -8.63 1.23
CA VAL A 1242 -18.71 -7.99 2.43
C VAL A 1242 -19.76 -7.12 3.12
N ALA A 1243 -20.50 -6.29 2.36
CA ALA A 1243 -21.59 -5.48 2.91
C ALA A 1243 -22.80 -6.32 3.40
N ALA A 1244 -22.94 -7.57 2.94
CA ALA A 1244 -23.92 -8.52 3.43
C ALA A 1244 -23.44 -9.34 4.66
N GLY A 1245 -22.21 -9.10 5.13
CA GLY A 1245 -21.63 -9.73 6.32
C GLY A 1245 -20.70 -10.91 6.05
N MET A 1246 -20.42 -11.25 4.79
CA MET A 1246 -19.40 -12.25 4.42
C MET A 1246 -18.08 -11.53 4.08
N PRO A 1247 -17.10 -11.43 5.00
CA PRO A 1247 -15.77 -10.93 4.64
C PRO A 1247 -15.16 -11.76 3.52
N VAL A 1248 -14.54 -11.09 2.54
CA VAL A 1248 -13.89 -11.72 1.39
C VAL A 1248 -12.38 -11.47 1.45
N ALA A 1249 -11.58 -12.52 1.32
CA ALA A 1249 -10.13 -12.46 1.25
C ALA A 1249 -9.60 -13.40 0.16
N ALA A 1250 -8.44 -13.11 -0.40
CA ALA A 1250 -7.73 -14.00 -1.32
C ALA A 1250 -6.61 -14.69 -0.53
N LEU A 1251 -6.68 -16.01 -0.38
CA LEU A 1251 -5.88 -16.76 0.58
C LEU A 1251 -5.41 -18.08 -0.03
N SER A 1252 -4.15 -18.46 0.19
CA SER A 1252 -3.68 -19.82 -0.07
C SER A 1252 -4.31 -20.83 0.91
N PRO A 1253 -4.27 -22.16 0.66
CA PRO A 1253 -4.85 -23.15 1.56
C PRO A 1253 -4.41 -23.06 3.03
N LEU A 1254 -3.14 -22.72 3.27
CA LEU A 1254 -2.59 -22.56 4.62
C LEU A 1254 -3.07 -21.27 5.29
N GLU A 1255 -3.21 -20.19 4.53
CA GLU A 1255 -3.76 -18.92 5.04
C GLU A 1255 -5.27 -19.01 5.25
N LEU A 1256 -5.99 -19.72 4.39
CA LEU A 1256 -7.40 -20.04 4.58
C LEU A 1256 -7.59 -20.91 5.83
N ALA A 1257 -6.75 -21.92 6.04
CA ALA A 1257 -6.74 -22.70 7.28
C ALA A 1257 -6.39 -21.83 8.51
N ARG A 1258 -5.44 -20.88 8.40
CA ARG A 1258 -5.13 -19.91 9.47
C ARG A 1258 -6.32 -19.01 9.76
N TRP A 1259 -6.98 -18.47 8.73
CA TRP A 1259 -8.14 -17.58 8.84
C TRP A 1259 -9.37 -18.30 9.41
N VAL A 1260 -9.60 -19.55 9.00
CA VAL A 1260 -10.55 -20.47 9.63
C VAL A 1260 -10.20 -20.64 11.12
N GLY A 1261 -8.92 -20.84 11.46
CA GLY A 1261 -8.45 -20.89 12.84
C GLY A 1261 -8.69 -19.59 13.63
N GLU A 1262 -8.39 -18.43 13.05
CA GLU A 1262 -8.61 -17.09 13.63
C GLU A 1262 -10.10 -16.78 13.88
N LYS A 1263 -11.01 -17.32 13.06
CA LYS A 1263 -12.47 -17.16 13.23
C LYS A 1263 -13.09 -18.17 14.19
N ILE A 1264 -12.34 -19.21 14.56
CA ILE A 1264 -12.73 -20.27 15.48
C ILE A 1264 -12.17 -20.04 16.90
N ALA A 1265 -11.10 -19.24 17.03
CA ALA A 1265 -10.43 -18.86 18.28
C ALA A 1265 -11.20 -17.83 19.11
#